data_AF-A0AAJ3KGT2-F1
#
_entry.id   AF-A0AAJ3KGT2-F1
#
_cell.length_a   1.000
_cell.length_b   1.000
_cell.length_c   1.000
_cell.angle_alpha   90.00
_cell.angle_beta   90.00
_cell.angle_gamma   90.00
#
_symmetry.space_group_name_H-M   'P 1'
#
loop_
_entity.id
_entity.type
_entity.pdbx_description
1 polymer ?
#
loop_
_entity_poly.entity_id
_entity_poly.type
_entity_poly.pdbx_seq_one_letter_code
_entity_poly.pdbx_strand_id
1 'polypeptide(L)'
;MVMKWQNISVPFAAGVDTKADSKALQPGKLANLENGIFTKRGSIIKRPGTAELSNDSDLIDKNGNARSISATRAVHASSSELLITDDSNLLTRNPTRDQWKDRGSFKSVEIVPRTVADLDSEQTTADCCTGGGYILYAWEDNRGGVYCHMVEESTRAVVIADRQVDPAGSLPKCVYLDNTWHVVYVDASGNTLYTYKIVSSDFAGTSIEIVTNVDGTNPPVDLDPYTDGTGSDRAVVAYGTDSGASVGVVIIDKNGAVLSSSISIAGTPGSVSISYEPNTLQFGLFIVTTINAVYATMMDLQFVATHGPDLIIVEGSALLNVTAKFHRDAGIGENTHSVRFARASSEGMLVPNSVSLVNRYDFTVEAWIRFDSLVFSQHHTIVATGSGTEGFEFAWKHLATPILDLEIYDSAGNPENLTAAWIPTVSTWYHVAVTRKQLTGEVKFYVDGSQQGATVAATSDISPDNTEDLTVGYSLTNTNHFNGYMDCVRVWSTARTGSEISGNRLSEVPGDAPSLQAAWRFSNNYLDQTGNNNAGSATGTPAFSTGTVPFTTYTGATPHADEYFAEVFYEQTAGQNWDHEVFRFTYSNRGNFSDGSSFMRHAGIASRAFLDSNDVCVHLCHQDDGIQNVLFGVMDDQTVFSKMLYGTHGGLVTDAHLPNVQRLDSRVFRMASIFRKRLVSTSRTIGSPGEGPTRPPQDNEVYSGRGVKELTMGFEAAQSHRLVQVGPTAYLNGGFIWQYDGVSPVESGFHLFPANVVSATADSTKEIPDSGAYFYKIYYEWTNARGERERSTFGAEVRADLSAGEDEVTLTIPTLSFTGKKSPRRDVSIVVYRTEKNPTASSPFYRVSSPDPTSTGDNAFLSNSMAADIVSFVDGYRNLADDPGSGPVLIEQELDYKNSAELDNLPPNSCSIIAEGKDRIFMAGFEDRSEVRFSKQHFAGFPVEFNDALKFTVPEDGGAITALTVLNGQLIILKRGRIYAVTGAGPNNVGGGQSFSRPSLITTNVGCIDQRSVVLTPMGIMFQSTKGIYLLTQQLQVQYIGADVELYNGQTFVSAELKADDDEVVFLAESGRTLVFNYLFGQWSTYTGYTGADAAIWNDTYVFAAPNGRVRRESSAAYTDAGAIYQLRIETAWIKLKALAGFQRIRRSIVTGEWRSSHKLNMGVAYDYEPARRDIVLDPTNAGIATTVLGDPAAGDIGDGTPLGSGTAASTMESEVYQFRVHLPRQKCQAVKFFFSDSPGTDGAQPEQAYELTELMLEVGVKRGTFKPSNAKTVG
;
A
#
# COMPACT_ATOMS: atom_id res chain seq x y z
N MET A 1 51.96 -22.91 -48.99
CA MET A 1 51.51 -23.76 -47.85
C MET A 1 50.01 -23.61 -47.71
N VAL A 2 49.29 -24.73 -47.78
CA VAL A 2 47.82 -24.80 -47.72
C VAL A 2 47.36 -24.54 -46.29
N MET A 3 46.35 -23.69 -46.13
CA MET A 3 45.72 -23.40 -44.83
C MET A 3 44.89 -24.61 -44.40
N LYS A 4 45.09 -25.12 -43.18
CA LYS A 4 44.30 -26.23 -42.64
C LYS A 4 43.15 -25.64 -41.83
N TRP A 5 41.92 -25.96 -42.22
CA TRP A 5 40.71 -25.56 -41.50
C TRP A 5 40.42 -26.55 -40.37
N GLN A 6 40.04 -26.04 -39.21
CA GLN A 6 39.60 -26.80 -38.05
C GLN A 6 38.28 -26.20 -37.54
N ASN A 7 37.40 -27.06 -37.02
CA ASN A 7 36.17 -26.61 -36.39
C ASN A 7 36.42 -26.41 -34.89
N ILE A 8 35.97 -25.29 -34.36
CA ILE A 8 35.98 -24.99 -32.92
C ILE A 8 34.53 -24.93 -32.48
N SER A 9 34.14 -25.81 -31.56
CA SER A 9 32.82 -25.84 -30.93
C SER A 9 32.77 -24.86 -29.76
N VAL A 10 31.68 -24.10 -29.66
CA VAL A 10 31.34 -23.23 -28.55
C VAL A 10 29.92 -23.59 -28.10
N PRO A 11 29.78 -24.45 -27.08
CA PRO A 11 28.47 -24.89 -26.61
C PRO A 11 27.79 -23.80 -25.77
N PHE A 12 26.46 -23.71 -25.84
CA PHE A 12 25.63 -22.84 -24.98
C PHE A 12 25.31 -23.53 -23.64
N ALA A 13 26.35 -24.03 -22.96
CA ALA A 13 26.21 -24.93 -21.81
C ALA A 13 26.49 -24.28 -20.45
N ALA A 14 26.62 -22.95 -20.39
CA ALA A 14 26.82 -22.22 -19.15
C ALA A 14 26.01 -20.92 -19.13
N GLY A 15 25.64 -20.47 -17.94
CA GLY A 15 24.86 -19.25 -17.74
C GLY A 15 25.68 -17.95 -17.87
N VAL A 16 25.03 -16.85 -17.47
CA VAL A 16 25.64 -15.52 -17.39
C VAL A 16 26.80 -15.50 -16.41
N ASP A 17 27.84 -14.72 -16.68
CA ASP A 17 28.87 -14.31 -15.73
C ASP A 17 29.22 -12.84 -16.00
N THR A 18 28.75 -11.98 -15.09
CA THR A 18 28.93 -10.52 -15.10
C THR A 18 30.14 -10.06 -14.28
N LYS A 19 30.75 -10.96 -13.51
CA LYS A 19 31.87 -10.62 -12.62
C LYS A 19 33.20 -10.67 -13.35
N ALA A 20 33.39 -11.67 -14.21
CA ALA A 20 34.58 -11.75 -15.02
C ALA A 20 34.65 -10.57 -16.00
N ASP A 21 35.83 -9.99 -16.17
CA ASP A 21 36.05 -9.00 -17.24
C ASP A 21 35.65 -9.62 -18.58
N SER A 22 34.88 -8.87 -19.38
CA SER A 22 34.35 -9.36 -20.64
C SER A 22 35.42 -10.01 -21.54
N LYS A 23 36.66 -9.51 -21.53
CA LYS A 23 37.80 -10.00 -22.34
C LYS A 23 38.51 -11.21 -21.72
N ALA A 24 38.29 -11.47 -20.43
CA ALA A 24 38.83 -12.59 -19.67
C ALA A 24 37.82 -13.73 -19.47
N LEU A 25 36.54 -13.50 -19.78
CA LEU A 25 35.46 -14.47 -19.67
C LEU A 25 35.79 -15.76 -20.45
N GLN A 26 35.54 -16.91 -19.83
CA GLN A 26 35.86 -18.21 -20.42
C GLN A 26 34.96 -18.51 -21.63
N PRO A 27 35.51 -19.01 -22.75
CA PRO A 27 34.70 -19.44 -23.88
C PRO A 27 33.66 -20.49 -23.46
N GLY A 28 32.38 -20.23 -23.73
CA GLY A 28 31.24 -21.08 -23.33
C GLY A 28 30.35 -20.47 -22.24
N LYS A 29 30.87 -19.51 -21.44
CA LYS A 29 30.05 -18.64 -20.59
C LYS A 29 29.41 -17.52 -21.41
N LEU A 30 28.30 -16.99 -20.89
CA LEU A 30 27.57 -15.90 -21.51
C LEU A 30 27.90 -14.57 -20.83
N ALA A 31 28.15 -13.54 -21.63
CA ALA A 31 28.29 -12.18 -21.13
C ALA A 31 26.92 -11.57 -20.80
N ASN A 32 25.86 -12.04 -21.48
CA ASN A 32 24.48 -11.64 -21.23
C ASN A 32 23.52 -12.74 -21.73
N LEU A 33 22.42 -12.94 -20.99
CA LEU A 33 21.29 -13.78 -21.38
C LEU A 33 20.01 -13.12 -20.84
N GLU A 34 19.26 -12.49 -21.73
CA GLU A 34 17.98 -11.84 -21.41
C GLU A 34 16.83 -12.65 -22.02
N ASN A 35 15.81 -12.94 -21.21
CA ASN A 35 14.58 -13.65 -21.56
C ASN A 35 14.79 -15.06 -22.13
N GLY A 36 15.86 -15.74 -21.70
CA GLY A 36 16.16 -17.13 -22.05
C GLY A 36 16.11 -18.07 -20.85
N ILE A 37 15.67 -19.30 -21.11
CA ILE A 37 15.59 -20.39 -20.13
C ILE A 37 16.34 -21.64 -20.61
N PHE A 38 16.68 -22.50 -19.65
CA PHE A 38 17.42 -23.74 -19.89
C PHE A 38 16.51 -24.95 -19.67
N THR A 39 16.02 -25.57 -20.74
CA THR A 39 15.21 -26.80 -20.64
C THR A 39 16.04 -28.07 -20.71
N LYS A 40 17.20 -28.00 -21.36
CA LYS A 40 18.17 -29.10 -21.50
C LYS A 40 19.57 -28.54 -21.32
N ARG A 41 20.48 -29.38 -20.84
CA ARG A 41 21.89 -29.00 -20.70
C ARG A 41 22.47 -28.64 -22.07
N GLY A 42 22.90 -27.40 -22.25
CA GLY A 42 23.49 -26.93 -23.51
C GLY A 42 22.49 -26.33 -24.50
N SER A 43 21.24 -26.09 -24.10
CA SER A 43 20.22 -25.50 -24.95
C SER A 43 19.58 -24.28 -24.30
N ILE A 44 19.32 -23.25 -25.10
CA ILE A 44 18.64 -22.02 -24.69
C ILE A 44 17.41 -21.82 -25.57
N ILE A 45 16.27 -21.63 -24.92
CA ILE A 45 15.00 -21.25 -25.56
C ILE A 45 14.47 -19.95 -24.97
N LYS A 46 13.56 -19.30 -25.69
CA LYS A 46 12.85 -18.11 -25.20
C LYS A 46 11.92 -18.49 -24.04
N ARG A 47 11.91 -17.68 -22.98
CA ARG A 47 10.97 -17.85 -21.85
C ARG A 47 9.51 -17.71 -22.31
N PRO A 48 8.51 -18.20 -21.55
CA PRO A 48 7.11 -17.88 -21.79
C PRO A 48 6.82 -16.37 -21.64
N GLY A 49 5.74 -15.91 -22.30
CA GLY A 49 5.24 -14.55 -22.11
C GLY A 49 4.41 -14.41 -20.84
N THR A 50 3.79 -13.25 -20.68
CA THR A 50 2.90 -12.98 -19.55
C THR A 50 1.56 -12.48 -20.05
N ALA A 51 0.46 -13.03 -19.54
CA ALA A 51 -0.87 -12.47 -19.73
C ALA A 51 -1.21 -11.56 -18.56
N GLU A 52 -1.81 -10.41 -18.85
CA GLU A 52 -2.35 -9.54 -17.81
C GLU A 52 -3.70 -10.08 -17.31
N LEU A 53 -3.87 -10.11 -16.00
CA LEU A 53 -5.18 -10.33 -15.39
C LEU A 53 -5.94 -9.00 -15.44
N SER A 54 -7.17 -9.03 -15.95
CA SER A 54 -7.98 -7.83 -16.15
C SER A 54 -8.14 -7.03 -14.85
N ASN A 55 -7.99 -5.71 -14.92
CA ASN A 55 -8.62 -4.81 -13.96
C ASN A 55 -10.11 -4.81 -14.30
N ASP A 56 -10.87 -5.67 -13.63
CA ASP A 56 -12.27 -5.93 -13.97
C ASP A 56 -13.10 -4.65 -13.80
N SER A 57 -13.90 -4.29 -14.79
CA SER A 57 -14.85 -3.16 -14.74
C SER A 57 -15.92 -3.32 -13.66
N ASP A 58 -16.11 -4.56 -13.19
CA ASP A 58 -17.12 -4.96 -12.21
C ASP A 58 -16.53 -5.10 -10.80
N LEU A 59 -15.25 -4.75 -10.60
CA LEU A 59 -14.69 -4.66 -9.25
C LEU A 59 -15.45 -3.55 -8.52
N ILE A 60 -16.21 -3.95 -7.52
CA ILE A 60 -17.04 -3.08 -6.72
C ILE A 60 -16.51 -3.10 -5.29
N ASP A 61 -16.35 -1.92 -4.70
CA ASP A 61 -15.98 -1.77 -3.29
C ASP A 61 -17.12 -2.20 -2.36
N LYS A 62 -16.86 -2.24 -1.05
CA LYS A 62 -17.86 -2.59 -0.03
C LYS A 62 -19.10 -1.69 -0.02
N ASN A 63 -19.02 -0.50 -0.59
CA ASN A 63 -20.09 0.50 -0.65
C ASN A 63 -20.90 0.43 -1.96
N GLY A 64 -20.56 -0.50 -2.85
CA GLY A 64 -21.24 -0.64 -4.15
C GLY A 64 -20.57 0.15 -5.28
N ASN A 65 -19.48 0.88 -5.00
CA ASN A 65 -18.84 1.76 -5.97
C ASN A 65 -17.87 1.02 -6.87
N ALA A 66 -17.83 1.40 -8.16
CA ALA A 66 -16.83 0.90 -9.08
C ALA A 66 -15.42 1.26 -8.59
N ARG A 67 -14.53 0.28 -8.56
CA ARG A 67 -13.17 0.37 -8.05
C ARG A 67 -12.20 -0.19 -9.07
N SER A 68 -10.98 0.35 -9.10
CA SER A 68 -9.86 -0.24 -9.83
C SER A 68 -8.69 -0.51 -8.88
N ILE A 69 -7.83 -1.45 -9.26
CA ILE A 69 -6.58 -1.72 -8.56
C ILE A 69 -5.55 -0.71 -9.05
N SER A 70 -5.26 0.32 -8.24
CA SER A 70 -4.35 1.41 -8.58
C SER A 70 -2.94 1.22 -8.00
N ALA A 71 -2.81 0.37 -6.98
CA ALA A 71 -1.55 0.02 -6.34
C ALA A 71 -1.54 -1.45 -5.89
N THR A 72 -0.36 -2.03 -5.74
CA THR A 72 -0.21 -3.36 -5.12
C THR A 72 1.00 -3.36 -4.20
N ARG A 73 0.80 -3.83 -2.97
CA ARG A 73 1.87 -3.98 -1.96
C ARG A 73 2.36 -5.41 -1.84
N ALA A 74 1.46 -6.38 -1.90
CA ALA A 74 1.81 -7.79 -1.84
C ALA A 74 0.84 -8.67 -2.62
N VAL A 75 1.33 -9.82 -3.03
CA VAL A 75 0.59 -10.84 -3.78
C VAL A 75 0.86 -12.18 -3.14
N HIS A 76 -0.20 -12.92 -2.81
CA HIS A 76 -0.09 -14.23 -2.18
C HIS A 76 -1.06 -15.21 -2.82
N ALA A 77 -0.74 -16.50 -2.76
CA ALA A 77 -1.72 -17.55 -3.03
C ALA A 77 -2.20 -18.14 -1.70
N SER A 78 -3.52 -18.29 -1.54
CA SER A 78 -4.12 -19.00 -0.41
C SER A 78 -5.08 -20.05 -0.93
N SER A 79 -4.73 -21.32 -0.74
CA SER A 79 -5.44 -22.47 -1.31
C SER A 79 -5.65 -22.34 -2.83
N SER A 80 -6.85 -21.95 -3.29
CA SER A 80 -7.17 -21.75 -4.71
C SER A 80 -7.31 -20.28 -5.11
N GLU A 81 -7.25 -19.34 -4.17
CA GLU A 81 -7.48 -17.92 -4.41
C GLU A 81 -6.15 -17.16 -4.50
N LEU A 82 -6.09 -16.20 -5.42
CA LEU A 82 -5.01 -15.22 -5.49
C LEU A 82 -5.42 -14.01 -4.65
N LEU A 83 -4.59 -13.62 -3.70
CA LEU A 83 -4.80 -12.50 -2.79
C LEU A 83 -3.87 -11.35 -3.18
N ILE A 84 -4.41 -10.14 -3.14
CA ILE A 84 -3.64 -8.91 -3.32
C ILE A 84 -3.98 -7.97 -2.17
N THR A 85 -2.95 -7.44 -1.54
CA THR A 85 -3.11 -6.30 -0.63
C THR A 85 -2.74 -5.04 -1.38
N ASP A 86 -3.67 -4.09 -1.44
CA ASP A 86 -3.35 -2.73 -1.81
C ASP A 86 -3.20 -1.86 -0.56
N ASP A 87 -3.37 -0.56 -0.73
CA ASP A 87 -3.14 0.46 0.28
C ASP A 87 -4.24 0.58 1.34
N SER A 88 -5.43 0.03 1.06
CA SER A 88 -6.60 0.17 1.94
C SER A 88 -7.43 -1.11 2.07
N ASN A 89 -7.34 -2.09 1.18
CA ASN A 89 -8.16 -3.31 1.23
C ASN A 89 -7.44 -4.58 0.79
N LEU A 90 -8.04 -5.71 1.14
CA LEU A 90 -7.67 -7.03 0.64
C LEU A 90 -8.56 -7.39 -0.56
N LEU A 91 -7.93 -7.71 -1.68
CA LEU A 91 -8.60 -8.15 -2.91
C LEU A 91 -8.33 -9.62 -3.16
N THR A 92 -9.27 -10.31 -3.78
CA THR A 92 -9.09 -11.71 -4.18
C THR A 92 -9.55 -11.99 -5.59
N ARG A 93 -8.94 -12.98 -6.23
CA ARG A 93 -9.38 -13.54 -7.50
C ARG A 93 -9.47 -15.06 -7.39
N ASN A 94 -10.61 -15.60 -7.77
CA ASN A 94 -10.84 -17.05 -7.81
C ASN A 94 -10.76 -17.55 -9.26
N PRO A 95 -10.12 -18.70 -9.54
CA PRO A 95 -9.96 -19.22 -10.89
C PRO A 95 -11.27 -19.55 -11.61
N THR A 96 -12.35 -19.88 -10.88
CA THR A 96 -13.62 -20.28 -11.49
C THR A 96 -14.41 -19.10 -12.05
N ARG A 97 -14.37 -17.94 -11.38
CA ARG A 97 -15.06 -16.72 -11.84
C ARG A 97 -14.15 -15.82 -12.66
N ASP A 98 -12.83 -15.97 -12.48
CA ASP A 98 -11.78 -15.15 -13.12
C ASP A 98 -12.11 -13.65 -13.02
N GLN A 99 -12.49 -13.20 -11.81
CA GLN A 99 -12.84 -11.82 -11.49
C GLN A 99 -12.27 -11.44 -10.11
N TRP A 100 -11.82 -10.19 -9.99
CA TRP A 100 -11.42 -9.57 -8.73
C TRP A 100 -12.65 -9.28 -7.87
N LYS A 101 -12.49 -9.48 -6.56
CA LYS A 101 -13.48 -9.19 -5.54
C LYS A 101 -12.83 -8.53 -4.35
N ASP A 102 -13.41 -7.42 -3.92
CA ASP A 102 -13.06 -6.74 -2.67
C ASP A 102 -13.50 -7.56 -1.46
N ARG A 103 -12.58 -7.76 -0.52
CA ARG A 103 -12.81 -8.48 0.75
C ARG A 103 -12.83 -7.55 1.95
N GLY A 104 -12.76 -6.24 1.75
CA GLY A 104 -12.90 -5.22 2.79
C GLY A 104 -11.57 -4.66 3.27
N SER A 105 -11.71 -3.69 4.19
CA SER A 105 -10.62 -2.85 4.68
C SER A 105 -9.49 -3.67 5.30
N PHE A 106 -8.27 -3.37 4.88
CA PHE A 106 -7.03 -3.98 5.35
C PHE A 106 -5.92 -2.94 5.28
N LYS A 107 -5.33 -2.62 6.43
CA LYS A 107 -4.10 -1.84 6.50
C LYS A 107 -3.10 -2.61 7.33
N SER A 108 -1.94 -2.85 6.74
CA SER A 108 -0.83 -3.44 7.46
C SER A 108 0.23 -2.40 7.72
N VAL A 109 0.52 -2.22 9.01
CA VAL A 109 1.39 -1.15 9.50
C VAL A 109 2.57 -1.76 10.23
N GLU A 110 3.79 -1.35 9.88
CA GLU A 110 4.96 -1.62 10.69
C GLU A 110 5.01 -0.63 11.85
N ILE A 111 5.09 -1.15 13.08
CA ILE A 111 5.12 -0.35 14.29
C ILE A 111 6.49 -0.49 14.93
N VAL A 112 7.18 0.63 15.07
CA VAL A 112 8.51 0.69 15.69
C VAL A 112 8.43 1.54 16.95
N PRO A 113 8.26 0.91 18.13
CA PRO A 113 8.37 1.62 19.41
C PRO A 113 9.85 1.86 19.76
N ARG A 114 10.13 2.99 20.40
CA ARG A 114 11.44 3.32 20.97
C ARG A 114 11.28 4.04 22.30
N THR A 115 12.05 3.61 23.30
CA THR A 115 12.05 4.27 24.61
C THR A 115 12.71 5.65 24.51
N VAL A 116 12.01 6.69 24.97
CA VAL A 116 12.50 8.07 25.04
C VAL A 116 12.91 8.39 26.48
N ALA A 117 12.01 8.14 27.44
CA ALA A 117 12.25 8.35 28.86
C ALA A 117 11.75 7.15 29.66
N ASP A 118 12.66 6.56 30.43
CA ASP A 118 12.40 5.45 31.35
C ASP A 118 13.15 5.73 32.67
N LEU A 119 12.76 6.82 33.33
CA LEU A 119 13.41 7.33 34.54
C LEU A 119 12.75 6.75 35.80
N ASP A 120 13.35 6.90 37.00
CA ASP A 120 12.69 6.44 38.25
C ASP A 120 11.43 7.26 38.61
N SER A 121 11.29 8.46 38.02
CA SER A 121 10.13 9.33 38.16
C SER A 121 8.96 8.90 37.26
N GLU A 122 7.77 9.43 37.53
CA GLU A 122 6.58 9.20 36.69
C GLU A 122 6.48 10.27 35.61
N GLN A 123 6.41 9.84 34.35
CA GLN A 123 6.21 10.70 33.19
C GLN A 123 4.74 10.64 32.71
N THR A 124 4.13 11.78 32.43
CA THR A 124 2.76 11.94 31.92
C THR A 124 2.69 12.97 30.78
N THR A 125 1.54 13.03 30.08
CA THR A 125 1.21 14.10 29.10
C THR A 125 2.35 14.44 28.12
N ALA A 126 2.85 13.42 27.41
CA ALA A 126 3.96 13.58 26.48
C ALA A 126 3.52 14.10 25.11
N ASP A 127 4.35 14.93 24.49
CA ASP A 127 4.18 15.39 23.10
C ASP A 127 5.54 15.44 22.37
N CYS A 128 5.53 15.52 21.04
CA CYS A 128 6.77 15.61 20.26
C CYS A 128 6.66 16.46 19.00
N CYS A 129 7.79 17.05 18.59
CA CYS A 129 7.92 17.65 17.28
C CYS A 129 9.23 17.36 16.56
N THR A 130 9.19 17.33 15.23
CA THR A 130 10.32 17.05 14.35
C THR A 130 10.54 18.22 13.40
N GLY A 131 11.80 18.59 13.18
CA GLY A 131 12.18 19.62 12.23
C GLY A 131 13.70 19.80 12.21
N GLY A 132 14.26 20.39 11.16
CA GLY A 132 15.70 20.67 11.07
C GLY A 132 16.63 19.46 11.25
N GLY A 133 16.14 18.23 11.08
CA GLY A 133 16.89 16.98 11.33
C GLY A 133 16.98 16.55 12.80
N TYR A 134 16.18 17.14 13.69
CA TYR A 134 16.10 16.80 15.12
C TYR A 134 14.67 16.50 15.55
N ILE A 135 14.54 15.79 16.66
CA ILE A 135 13.27 15.44 17.30
C ILE A 135 13.30 15.95 18.73
N LEU A 136 12.32 16.76 19.09
CA LEU A 136 12.06 17.23 20.45
C LEU A 136 10.91 16.42 21.04
N TYR A 137 11.08 15.98 22.28
CA TYR A 137 10.03 15.40 23.12
C TYR A 137 9.87 16.28 24.36
N ALA A 138 8.64 16.45 24.84
CA ALA A 138 8.35 17.07 26.12
C ALA A 138 7.31 16.27 26.89
N TRP A 139 7.37 16.29 28.23
CA TRP A 139 6.45 15.57 29.11
C TRP A 139 6.37 16.25 30.48
N GLU A 140 5.32 15.95 31.25
CA GLU A 140 5.25 16.28 32.67
C GLU A 140 5.89 15.18 33.51
N ASP A 141 6.57 15.57 34.58
CA ASP A 141 7.28 14.63 35.42
C ASP A 141 6.97 14.88 36.91
N ASN A 142 6.78 13.80 37.67
CA ASN A 142 6.50 13.91 39.11
C ASN A 142 7.69 14.45 39.95
N ARG A 143 8.88 14.63 39.36
CA ARG A 143 9.97 15.46 39.93
C ARG A 143 9.61 16.94 40.01
N GLY A 144 8.57 17.38 39.31
CA GLY A 144 8.04 18.74 39.29
C GLY A 144 8.16 19.39 37.92
N GLY A 145 7.02 19.66 37.29
CA GLY A 145 6.89 20.47 36.09
C GLY A 145 7.18 19.75 34.76
N VAL A 146 7.49 20.54 33.73
CA VAL A 146 7.71 20.08 32.35
C VAL A 146 9.19 19.83 32.08
N TYR A 147 9.50 18.72 31.42
CA TYR A 147 10.83 18.35 30.96
C TYR A 147 10.84 18.19 29.44
N CYS A 148 12.02 18.33 28.83
CA CYS A 148 12.24 18.06 27.42
C CYS A 148 13.50 17.24 27.14
N HIS A 149 13.51 16.57 25.99
CA HIS A 149 14.60 15.76 25.48
C HIS A 149 14.71 15.96 23.98
N MET A 150 15.91 16.07 23.44
CA MET A 150 16.12 16.27 22.01
C MET A 150 17.18 15.34 21.45
N VAL A 151 16.90 14.73 20.29
CA VAL A 151 17.82 13.82 19.59
C VAL A 151 17.95 14.22 18.12
N GLU A 152 19.08 13.88 17.50
CA GLU A 152 19.24 13.95 16.05
C GLU A 152 18.45 12.81 15.38
N GLU A 153 17.67 13.11 14.34
CA GLU A 153 16.75 12.15 13.73
C GLU A 153 17.48 11.00 12.99
N SER A 154 18.60 11.30 12.35
CA SER A 154 19.34 10.34 11.51
C SER A 154 20.20 9.39 12.35
N THR A 155 20.95 9.92 13.32
CA THR A 155 21.90 9.17 14.15
C THR A 155 21.32 8.71 15.48
N ARG A 156 20.23 9.36 15.93
CA ARG A 156 19.67 9.22 17.28
C ARG A 156 20.64 9.63 18.41
N ALA A 157 21.64 10.45 18.09
CA ALA A 157 22.49 11.05 19.10
C ALA A 157 21.68 12.01 19.97
N VAL A 158 21.79 11.86 21.30
CA VAL A 158 21.14 12.76 22.25
C VAL A 158 21.84 14.11 22.23
N VAL A 159 21.06 15.16 22.01
CA VAL A 159 21.51 16.55 21.96
C VAL A 159 21.15 17.27 23.26
N ILE A 160 19.91 17.08 23.73
CA ILE A 160 19.44 17.52 25.05
C ILE A 160 18.94 16.29 25.78
N ALA A 161 19.48 16.03 26.96
CA ALA A 161 19.04 14.93 27.82
C ALA A 161 18.28 15.48 29.02
N ASP A 162 17.00 15.10 29.16
CA ASP A 162 16.20 15.23 30.39
C ASP A 162 16.32 16.60 31.07
N ARG A 163 15.94 17.65 30.34
CA ARG A 163 16.10 19.03 30.79
C ARG A 163 14.77 19.58 31.32
N GLN A 164 14.76 20.06 32.56
CA GLN A 164 13.60 20.79 33.11
C GLN A 164 13.41 22.12 32.35
N VAL A 165 12.22 22.30 31.79
CA VAL A 165 11.77 23.53 31.11
C VAL A 165 11.22 24.51 32.13
N ASP A 166 10.29 24.05 32.96
CA ASP A 166 9.65 24.82 34.01
C ASP A 166 9.35 23.91 35.20
N PRO A 167 9.68 24.27 36.45
CA PRO A 167 9.50 23.42 37.62
C PRO A 167 8.04 23.24 38.07
N ALA A 168 7.09 24.02 37.52
CA ALA A 168 5.68 23.94 37.86
C ALA A 168 4.76 24.05 36.64
N GLY A 169 5.31 23.94 35.42
CA GLY A 169 4.53 23.90 34.19
C GLY A 169 3.73 22.60 34.03
N SER A 170 2.70 22.64 33.19
CA SER A 170 1.87 21.49 32.80
C SER A 170 1.42 21.56 31.34
N LEU A 171 0.87 20.46 30.82
CA LEU A 171 0.30 20.26 29.48
C LEU A 171 1.23 20.70 28.33
N PRO A 172 2.44 20.11 28.20
CA PRO A 172 3.40 20.55 27.22
C PRO A 172 3.00 20.18 25.79
N LYS A 173 3.04 21.15 24.87
CA LYS A 173 2.90 20.95 23.42
C LYS A 173 4.18 21.33 22.69
N CYS A 174 4.52 20.57 21.64
CA CYS A 174 5.75 20.76 20.88
C CYS A 174 5.48 21.26 19.45
N VAL A 175 6.20 22.29 19.00
CA VAL A 175 6.13 22.77 17.61
C VAL A 175 7.50 23.20 17.09
N TYR A 176 7.71 23.03 15.79
CA TYR A 176 8.91 23.46 15.09
C TYR A 176 8.55 24.58 14.11
N LEU A 177 9.29 25.68 14.15
CA LEU A 177 9.07 26.90 13.35
C LEU A 177 10.41 27.42 12.82
N ASP A 178 10.66 27.43 11.51
CA ASP A 178 11.84 28.11 10.91
C ASP A 178 13.16 27.90 11.68
N ASN A 179 13.53 26.64 11.96
CA ASN A 179 14.78 26.26 12.64
C ASN A 179 14.79 26.49 14.17
N THR A 180 13.65 26.74 14.78
CA THR A 180 13.47 26.84 16.24
C THR A 180 12.44 25.83 16.72
N TRP A 181 12.65 25.29 17.92
CA TRP A 181 11.72 24.36 18.57
C TRP A 181 11.09 25.06 19.77
N HIS A 182 9.81 24.82 19.99
CA HIS A 182 9.05 25.48 21.03
C HIS A 182 8.33 24.43 21.88
N VAL A 183 8.46 24.56 23.21
CA VAL A 183 7.63 23.84 24.18
C VAL A 183 6.62 24.84 24.74
N VAL A 184 5.35 24.72 24.35
CA VAL A 184 4.26 25.53 24.88
C VAL A 184 3.68 24.83 26.11
N TYR A 185 3.47 25.54 27.21
CA TYR A 185 3.02 24.96 28.47
C TYR A 185 2.21 25.97 29.30
N VAL A 186 1.40 25.46 30.24
CA VAL A 186 0.62 26.28 31.18
C VAL A 186 1.37 26.39 32.51
N ASP A 187 1.28 27.56 33.16
CA ASP A 187 1.89 27.80 34.46
C ASP A 187 1.25 27.00 35.61
N ALA A 188 1.86 27.07 36.79
CA ALA A 188 1.43 26.38 38.01
C ALA A 188 0.00 26.73 38.47
N SER A 189 -0.50 27.90 38.06
CA SER A 189 -1.81 28.40 38.45
C SER A 189 -2.91 28.05 37.44
N GLY A 190 -2.53 27.49 36.30
CA GLY A 190 -3.42 27.18 35.18
C GLY A 190 -3.82 28.40 34.33
N ASN A 191 -3.35 29.61 34.67
CA ASN A 191 -3.91 30.86 34.14
C ASN A 191 -3.06 31.52 33.04
N THR A 192 -1.78 31.14 32.91
CA THR A 192 -0.85 31.75 31.94
C THR A 192 -0.23 30.70 31.03
N LEU A 193 -0.21 30.98 29.73
CA LEU A 193 0.47 30.19 28.71
C LEU A 193 1.86 30.77 28.41
N TYR A 194 2.86 29.91 28.36
CA TYR A 194 4.24 30.24 28.01
C TYR A 194 4.72 29.41 26.83
N THR A 195 5.69 29.92 26.08
CA THR A 195 6.52 29.12 25.17
C THR A 195 7.97 29.18 25.59
N TYR A 196 8.62 28.03 25.69
CA TYR A 196 10.05 27.90 25.87
C TYR A 196 10.72 27.66 24.52
N LYS A 197 11.46 28.66 24.05
CA LYS A 197 12.16 28.60 22.76
C LYS A 197 13.50 27.86 22.89
N ILE A 198 13.76 26.94 21.97
CA ILE A 198 14.98 26.14 21.86
C ILE A 198 15.58 26.34 20.46
N VAL A 199 16.91 26.48 20.39
CA VAL A 199 17.66 26.55 19.12
C VAL A 199 18.78 25.51 19.14
N SER A 200 19.13 24.95 17.97
CA SER A 200 20.07 23.83 17.89
C SER A 200 21.51 24.19 18.28
N SER A 201 21.88 25.47 18.27
CA SER A 201 23.22 25.97 18.60
C SER A 201 23.41 26.38 20.06
N ASP A 202 22.34 26.61 20.83
CA ASP A 202 22.39 27.09 22.23
C ASP A 202 21.13 26.68 22.99
N PHE A 203 21.31 26.03 24.14
CA PHE A 203 20.22 25.54 25.01
C PHE A 203 19.83 26.55 26.11
N ALA A 204 20.31 27.79 26.04
CA ALA A 204 19.88 28.90 26.90
C ALA A 204 18.50 29.46 26.49
N GLY A 205 17.50 28.59 26.37
CA GLY A 205 16.13 28.99 26.07
C GLY A 205 15.53 29.87 27.17
N THR A 206 14.61 30.74 26.78
CA THR A 206 13.85 31.61 27.69
C THR A 206 12.36 31.33 27.52
N SER A 207 11.63 31.30 28.63
CA SER A 207 10.17 31.29 28.61
C SER A 207 9.65 32.67 28.20
N ILE A 208 8.71 32.68 27.26
CA ILE A 208 8.06 33.87 26.72
C ILE A 208 6.57 33.74 26.99
N GLU A 209 5.99 34.76 27.62
CA GLU A 209 4.55 34.81 27.90
C GLU A 209 3.77 34.93 26.59
N ILE A 210 2.75 34.08 26.42
CA ILE A 210 1.83 34.11 25.28
C ILE A 210 0.56 34.88 25.70
N VAL A 211 -0.14 34.39 26.73
CA VAL A 211 -1.43 34.94 27.21
C VAL A 211 -1.63 34.64 28.70
N THR A 212 -2.39 35.47 29.41
CA THR A 212 -2.59 35.43 30.87
C THR A 212 -4.04 35.15 31.32
N ASN A 213 -4.93 34.83 30.38
CA ASN A 213 -6.36 34.64 30.63
C ASN A 213 -6.81 33.20 30.33
N VAL A 214 -6.00 32.20 30.68
CA VAL A 214 -6.28 30.78 30.46
C VAL A 214 -7.22 30.24 31.55
N ASP A 215 -8.11 29.32 31.21
CA ASP A 215 -8.98 28.65 32.19
C ASP A 215 -8.16 27.74 33.13
N GLY A 216 -7.90 28.23 34.34
CA GLY A 216 -7.14 27.48 35.34
C GLY A 216 -7.83 26.24 35.93
N THR A 217 -9.10 25.98 35.60
CA THR A 217 -9.82 24.78 36.07
C THR A 217 -9.58 23.58 35.16
N ASN A 218 -9.43 23.83 33.86
CA ASN A 218 -9.19 22.81 32.85
C ASN A 218 -8.66 23.49 31.57
N PRO A 219 -7.35 23.79 31.47
CA PRO A 219 -6.81 24.62 30.40
C PRO A 219 -6.58 23.79 29.13
N PRO A 220 -7.54 23.70 28.17
CA PRO A 220 -7.30 22.97 26.94
C PRO A 220 -6.33 23.79 26.10
N VAL A 221 -5.20 23.20 25.72
CA VAL A 221 -4.20 23.88 24.88
C VAL A 221 -3.90 23.00 23.69
N ASP A 222 -4.05 23.58 22.50
CA ASP A 222 -3.68 22.93 21.25
C ASP A 222 -3.06 23.96 20.31
N LEU A 223 -2.25 23.48 19.37
CA LEU A 223 -1.54 24.33 18.43
C LEU A 223 -1.32 23.63 17.10
N ASP A 224 -1.19 24.42 16.03
CA ASP A 224 -0.81 23.91 14.71
C ASP A 224 0.14 24.88 13.98
N PRO A 225 1.21 24.35 13.35
CA PRO A 225 2.09 25.15 12.52
C PRO A 225 1.48 25.43 11.13
N TYR A 226 1.82 26.57 10.54
CA TYR A 226 1.53 26.91 9.14
C TYR A 226 2.58 27.84 8.54
N THR A 227 2.66 27.88 7.22
CA THR A 227 3.51 28.85 6.49
C THR A 227 2.66 30.04 6.06
N ASP A 228 3.08 31.26 6.39
CA ASP A 228 2.29 32.49 6.23
C ASP A 228 2.18 33.05 4.80
N GLY A 229 2.51 32.24 3.78
CA GLY A 229 2.58 32.67 2.37
C GLY A 229 3.75 33.60 2.03
N THR A 230 4.50 34.07 3.03
CA THR A 230 5.77 34.82 2.84
C THR A 230 7.00 33.93 2.99
N GLY A 231 6.80 32.64 3.28
CA GLY A 231 7.85 31.65 3.47
C GLY A 231 8.40 31.59 4.90
N SER A 232 7.71 32.18 5.88
CA SER A 232 8.05 32.01 7.31
C SER A 232 7.04 31.08 7.98
N ASP A 233 7.52 30.11 8.75
CA ASP A 233 6.70 29.23 9.57
C ASP A 233 6.24 29.92 10.86
N ARG A 234 4.97 29.72 11.20
CA ARG A 234 4.29 30.26 12.39
C ARG A 234 3.43 29.18 13.03
N ALA A 235 2.98 29.41 14.26
CA ALA A 235 1.99 28.53 14.90
C ALA A 235 0.76 29.31 15.35
N VAL A 236 -0.41 28.74 15.13
CA VAL A 236 -1.65 29.14 15.77
C VAL A 236 -1.77 28.37 17.08
N VAL A 237 -2.10 29.06 18.17
CA VAL A 237 -2.32 28.48 19.50
C VAL A 237 -3.75 28.80 19.90
N ALA A 238 -4.52 27.75 20.22
CA ALA A 238 -5.86 27.88 20.80
C ALA A 238 -5.86 27.44 22.26
N TYR A 239 -6.65 28.15 23.07
CA TYR A 239 -6.74 27.92 24.49
C TYR A 239 -8.11 28.26 25.07
N GLY A 240 -8.55 27.54 26.09
CA GLY A 240 -9.75 27.89 26.87
C GLY A 240 -9.49 29.12 27.74
N THR A 241 -10.44 30.07 27.81
CA THR A 241 -10.26 31.29 28.60
C THR A 241 -10.99 31.27 29.95
N ASP A 242 -10.47 32.04 30.90
CA ASP A 242 -11.02 32.25 32.25
C ASP A 242 -12.41 32.94 32.30
N SER A 243 -12.92 33.43 31.17
CA SER A 243 -14.12 34.26 31.08
C SER A 243 -15.45 33.49 31.03
N GLY A 244 -15.42 32.17 31.18
CA GLY A 244 -16.61 31.32 31.13
C GLY A 244 -17.10 31.10 29.71
N ALA A 245 -16.86 29.90 29.18
CA ALA A 245 -17.32 29.42 27.89
C ALA A 245 -16.85 30.18 26.64
N SER A 246 -15.57 30.56 26.59
CA SER A 246 -14.97 31.11 25.38
C SER A 246 -13.54 30.60 25.12
N VAL A 247 -13.16 30.56 23.84
CA VAL A 247 -11.84 30.13 23.38
C VAL A 247 -11.04 31.33 22.90
N GLY A 248 -9.79 31.42 23.32
CA GLY A 248 -8.81 32.37 22.86
C GLY A 248 -7.96 31.76 21.74
N VAL A 249 -7.64 32.56 20.72
CA VAL A 249 -6.70 32.17 19.66
C VAL A 249 -5.64 33.26 19.48
N VAL A 250 -4.39 32.83 19.33
CA VAL A 250 -3.21 33.69 19.17
C VAL A 250 -2.22 33.07 18.18
N ILE A 251 -1.48 33.93 17.46
CA ILE A 251 -0.42 33.49 16.53
C ILE A 251 0.95 33.81 17.14
N ILE A 252 1.85 32.83 17.15
CA ILE A 252 3.26 33.01 17.53
C ILE A 252 4.18 32.84 16.32
N ASP A 253 5.26 33.62 16.28
CA ASP A 253 6.33 33.47 15.30
C ASP A 253 7.44 32.50 15.79
N LYS A 254 8.46 32.28 14.96
CA LYS A 254 9.67 31.51 15.30
C LYS A 254 10.48 32.06 16.50
N ASN A 255 10.18 33.27 16.96
CA ASN A 255 10.78 33.82 18.16
C ASN A 255 9.91 33.60 19.40
N GLY A 256 8.72 33.01 19.26
CA GLY A 256 7.72 32.91 20.32
C GLY A 256 7.00 34.22 20.57
N ALA A 257 7.15 35.22 19.71
CA ALA A 257 6.49 36.51 19.84
C ALA A 257 5.06 36.43 19.33
N VAL A 258 4.14 36.98 20.13
CA VAL A 258 2.72 37.07 19.78
C VAL A 258 2.51 38.13 18.69
N LEU A 259 1.98 37.70 17.54
CA LEU A 259 1.79 38.55 16.35
C LEU A 259 0.37 39.10 16.19
N SER A 260 -0.60 38.62 16.97
CA SER A 260 -2.00 39.03 16.94
C SER A 260 -2.51 39.33 18.35
N SER A 261 -3.46 40.25 18.50
CA SER A 261 -4.23 40.34 19.75
C SER A 261 -5.02 39.04 19.96
N SER A 262 -5.11 38.55 21.19
CA SER A 262 -5.97 37.41 21.54
C SER A 262 -7.42 37.71 21.14
N ILE A 263 -8.02 36.84 20.33
CA ILE A 263 -9.44 36.93 19.97
C ILE A 263 -10.22 35.94 20.85
N SER A 264 -11.14 36.43 21.68
CA SER A 264 -12.03 35.61 22.49
C SER A 264 -13.32 35.30 21.72
N ILE A 265 -13.63 34.01 21.60
CA ILE A 265 -14.79 33.49 20.86
C ILE A 265 -15.85 33.04 21.85
N ALA A 266 -16.92 33.82 22.03
CA ALA A 266 -18.02 33.49 22.94
C ALA A 266 -18.81 32.27 22.43
N GLY A 267 -19.22 31.37 23.35
CA GLY A 267 -19.97 30.14 23.10
C GLY A 267 -21.41 30.29 22.55
N THR A 268 -21.63 31.21 21.61
CA THR A 268 -22.83 31.29 20.77
C THR A 268 -22.42 31.08 19.31
N PRO A 269 -23.19 30.33 18.49
CA PRO A 269 -22.85 30.09 17.10
C PRO A 269 -22.60 31.41 16.34
N GLY A 270 -21.38 31.62 15.87
CA GLY A 270 -20.96 32.80 15.12
C GLY A 270 -19.64 32.54 14.41
N SER A 271 -19.53 32.98 13.15
CA SER A 271 -18.30 32.86 12.37
C SER A 271 -17.21 33.79 12.93
N VAL A 272 -15.97 33.30 13.06
CA VAL A 272 -14.85 34.08 13.62
C VAL A 272 -13.69 34.13 12.65
N SER A 273 -13.52 35.29 12.00
CA SER A 273 -12.36 35.56 11.15
C SER A 273 -11.19 36.11 11.93
N ILE A 274 -10.08 35.36 11.95
CA ILE A 274 -8.77 35.91 12.31
C ILE A 274 -8.10 36.35 11.01
N SER A 275 -8.06 37.66 10.79
CA SER A 275 -7.34 38.23 9.66
C SER A 275 -5.89 38.52 10.06
N TYR A 276 -4.92 38.01 9.29
CA TYR A 276 -3.55 38.49 9.30
C TYR A 276 -3.22 39.07 7.92
N GLU A 277 -2.87 40.35 7.87
CA GLU A 277 -2.44 41.01 6.63
C GLU A 277 -1.04 40.50 6.21
N PRO A 278 -0.81 40.16 4.92
CA PRO A 278 -1.60 40.55 3.76
C PRO A 278 -2.52 39.46 3.18
N ASN A 279 -2.66 38.29 3.82
CA ASN A 279 -3.42 37.15 3.30
C ASN A 279 -4.41 36.63 4.36
N THR A 280 -5.71 36.71 4.09
CA THR A 280 -6.77 36.08 4.91
C THR A 280 -6.62 34.56 4.90
N LEU A 281 -5.88 34.02 5.87
CA LEU A 281 -5.91 32.60 6.20
C LEU A 281 -7.14 32.31 7.05
N GLN A 282 -7.92 31.32 6.64
CA GLN A 282 -9.03 30.80 7.43
C GLN A 282 -8.61 29.42 7.95
N PHE A 283 -8.86 29.21 9.23
CA PHE A 283 -8.74 27.93 9.92
C PHE A 283 -10.12 27.66 10.52
N GLY A 284 -10.42 26.40 10.76
CA GLY A 284 -11.60 26.05 11.52
C GLY A 284 -11.18 25.59 12.92
N LEU A 285 -12.12 25.77 13.83
CA LEU A 285 -11.90 25.63 15.25
C LEU A 285 -13.11 24.89 15.80
N PHE A 286 -12.86 23.76 16.46
CA PHE A 286 -13.88 23.06 17.19
C PHE A 286 -13.90 23.56 18.62
N ILE A 287 -15.03 24.11 19.03
CA ILE A 287 -15.29 24.49 20.41
C ILE A 287 -16.30 23.49 20.97
N VAL A 288 -15.85 22.65 21.88
CA VAL A 288 -16.74 21.73 22.59
C VAL A 288 -17.20 22.44 23.85
N THR A 289 -18.51 22.60 24.02
CA THR A 289 -19.07 23.23 25.22
C THR A 289 -19.82 22.20 26.06
N THR A 290 -19.50 22.15 27.34
CA THR A 290 -20.30 21.47 28.35
C THR A 290 -21.01 22.52 29.20
N ILE A 291 -21.97 22.10 30.04
CA ILE A 291 -22.67 23.00 30.99
C ILE A 291 -21.68 23.73 31.93
N ASN A 292 -20.43 23.24 32.09
CA ASN A 292 -19.46 23.76 33.07
C ASN A 292 -18.02 23.98 32.56
N ALA A 293 -17.68 23.66 31.31
CA ALA A 293 -16.31 23.78 30.75
C ALA A 293 -16.33 23.85 29.21
N VAL A 294 -15.34 24.51 28.61
CA VAL A 294 -15.20 24.65 27.14
C VAL A 294 -13.83 24.18 26.68
N TYR A 295 -13.81 23.23 25.75
CA TYR A 295 -12.59 22.69 25.15
C TYR A 295 -12.40 23.22 23.75
N ALA A 296 -11.18 23.63 23.42
CA ALA A 296 -10.78 24.02 22.08
C ALA A 296 -9.81 22.96 21.53
N THR A 297 -10.09 22.43 20.34
CA THR A 297 -9.06 21.74 19.54
C THR A 297 -8.89 22.44 18.21
N MET A 298 -7.63 22.57 17.79
CA MET A 298 -7.30 23.12 16.48
C MET A 298 -7.41 22.01 15.44
N MET A 299 -8.04 22.34 14.31
CA MET A 299 -8.02 21.48 13.13
C MET A 299 -6.90 21.93 12.18
N ASP A 300 -6.42 20.97 11.38
CA ASP A 300 -5.43 21.16 10.31
C ASP A 300 -5.67 22.43 9.48
N LEU A 301 -4.59 23.15 9.15
CA LEU A 301 -4.62 24.38 8.34
C LEU A 301 -4.60 24.02 6.85
N GLN A 302 -5.77 23.93 6.21
CA GLN A 302 -5.87 23.81 4.75
C GLN A 302 -6.22 25.13 4.05
N PHE A 303 -5.61 25.33 2.88
CA PHE A 303 -5.57 26.59 2.12
C PHE A 303 -6.92 27.01 1.51
N VAL A 304 -7.24 28.30 1.69
CA VAL A 304 -8.11 29.17 0.88
C VAL A 304 -9.48 28.57 0.51
N ALA A 305 -10.41 28.58 1.47
CA ALA A 305 -11.83 28.63 1.14
C ALA A 305 -12.24 30.08 0.87
N THR A 306 -13.10 30.30 -0.14
CA THR A 306 -13.78 31.58 -0.38
C THR A 306 -14.96 31.80 0.59
N HIS A 307 -15.11 30.94 1.59
CA HIS A 307 -16.23 30.88 2.53
C HIS A 307 -15.72 31.11 3.95
N GLY A 308 -16.49 31.84 4.76
CA GLY A 308 -16.05 32.30 6.09
C GLY A 308 -15.53 31.20 7.02
N PRO A 309 -14.75 31.57 8.05
CA PRO A 309 -14.32 30.64 9.09
C PRO A 309 -15.53 30.20 9.91
N ASP A 310 -15.79 28.90 9.86
CA ASP A 310 -16.93 28.29 10.53
C ASP A 310 -16.52 27.75 11.89
N LEU A 311 -17.24 28.23 12.91
CA LEU A 311 -17.17 27.78 14.29
C LEU A 311 -18.13 26.60 14.47
N ILE A 312 -17.62 25.46 14.95
CA ILE A 312 -18.45 24.28 15.21
C ILE A 312 -18.53 24.04 16.70
N ILE A 313 -19.76 24.03 17.23
CA ILE A 313 -20.05 23.78 18.63
C ILE A 313 -20.54 22.35 18.79
N VAL A 314 -19.83 21.54 19.58
CA VAL A 314 -20.32 20.22 20.04
C VAL A 314 -20.83 20.40 21.47
N GLU A 315 -22.13 20.20 21.67
CA GLU A 315 -22.77 20.33 22.98
C GLU A 315 -23.01 18.95 23.60
N GLY A 316 -22.53 18.74 24.83
CA GLY A 316 -22.76 17.48 25.55
C GLY A 316 -22.41 17.56 27.04
N SER A 317 -23.03 16.71 27.85
CA SER A 317 -22.67 16.57 29.26
C SER A 317 -21.46 15.63 29.41
N ALA A 318 -20.40 16.09 30.10
CA ALA A 318 -19.18 15.31 30.41
C ALA A 318 -18.34 14.89 29.20
N LEU A 319 -17.98 15.86 28.35
CA LEU A 319 -17.02 15.69 27.25
C LEU A 319 -15.58 15.85 27.76
N LEU A 320 -14.66 14.99 27.31
CA LEU A 320 -13.26 14.94 27.79
C LEU A 320 -12.25 15.37 26.71
N ASN A 321 -12.20 14.66 25.59
CA ASN A 321 -11.24 14.86 24.50
C ASN A 321 -11.96 15.03 23.16
N VAL A 322 -11.36 15.78 22.24
CA VAL A 322 -11.86 15.99 20.88
C VAL A 322 -10.71 16.08 19.90
N THR A 323 -10.87 15.53 18.70
CA THR A 323 -9.92 15.70 17.61
C THR A 323 -10.61 15.61 16.25
N ALA A 324 -10.03 16.22 15.23
CA ALA A 324 -10.59 16.20 13.88
C ALA A 324 -9.50 16.19 12.81
N LYS A 325 -9.84 15.71 11.61
CA LYS A 325 -8.97 15.78 10.44
C LYS A 325 -9.76 16.03 9.17
N PHE A 326 -9.25 16.93 8.33
CA PHE A 326 -9.81 17.19 7.00
C PHE A 326 -9.35 16.12 6.02
N HIS A 327 -10.28 15.69 5.20
CA HIS A 327 -10.01 14.90 4.01
C HIS A 327 -10.76 15.50 2.83
N ARG A 328 -10.20 15.30 1.63
CA ARG A 328 -10.87 15.63 0.38
C ARG A 328 -11.62 14.38 -0.04
N ASP A 329 -12.92 14.49 -0.24
CA ASP A 329 -13.60 13.44 -0.96
C ASP A 329 -13.16 13.52 -2.43
N ALA A 330 -12.50 12.49 -2.93
CA ALA A 330 -12.02 12.44 -4.32
C ALA A 330 -13.18 12.23 -5.33
N GLY A 331 -14.42 12.41 -4.89
CA GLY A 331 -15.61 12.44 -5.72
C GLY A 331 -15.67 13.72 -6.55
N ILE A 332 -15.14 13.66 -7.76
CA ILE A 332 -15.58 14.49 -8.88
C ILE A 332 -17.10 14.32 -9.02
N GLY A 333 -17.87 15.29 -8.52
CA GLY A 333 -19.34 15.25 -8.52
C GLY A 333 -19.92 14.82 -9.86
N GLU A 334 -20.98 14.00 -9.83
CA GLU A 334 -21.63 13.47 -11.02
C GLU A 334 -21.96 14.59 -12.00
N ASN A 335 -21.51 14.45 -13.24
CA ASN A 335 -21.93 15.33 -14.30
C ASN A 335 -23.33 14.89 -14.77
N THR A 336 -24.37 15.57 -14.30
CA THR A 336 -25.77 15.24 -14.65
C THR A 336 -26.34 16.14 -15.76
N HIS A 337 -25.52 17.06 -16.28
CA HIS A 337 -25.93 18.03 -17.29
C HIS A 337 -24.93 18.04 -18.44
N SER A 338 -25.42 18.30 -19.64
CA SER A 338 -24.59 18.70 -20.77
C SER A 338 -25.11 20.05 -21.27
N VAL A 339 -24.31 20.84 -21.96
CA VAL A 339 -24.83 22.08 -22.56
C VAL A 339 -25.52 21.75 -23.89
N ARG A 340 -26.67 22.37 -24.15
CA ARG A 340 -27.35 22.32 -25.44
C ARG A 340 -27.14 23.65 -26.17
N PHE A 341 -26.60 23.57 -27.38
CA PHE A 341 -26.48 24.69 -28.31
C PHE A 341 -27.53 24.59 -29.43
N ALA A 342 -28.37 25.62 -29.55
CA ALA A 342 -29.33 25.77 -30.63
C ALA A 342 -28.85 26.78 -31.67
N ARG A 343 -28.63 26.29 -32.90
CA ARG A 343 -28.17 27.11 -34.03
C ARG A 343 -29.09 28.30 -34.35
N ALA A 344 -30.40 28.15 -34.22
CA ALA A 344 -31.37 29.22 -34.55
C ALA A 344 -31.25 30.46 -33.65
N SER A 345 -30.55 30.34 -32.52
CA SER A 345 -30.38 31.38 -31.49
C SER A 345 -28.93 31.90 -31.41
N SER A 346 -28.04 31.48 -32.32
CA SER A 346 -26.61 31.80 -32.30
C SER A 346 -25.93 31.49 -30.94
N GLU A 347 -26.27 30.35 -30.35
CA GLU A 347 -25.81 29.95 -29.01
C GLU A 347 -24.39 29.37 -29.02
N GLY A 348 -23.63 29.63 -27.95
CA GLY A 348 -22.26 29.13 -27.76
C GLY A 348 -21.66 29.52 -26.41
N MET A 349 -20.39 29.19 -26.20
CA MET A 349 -19.60 29.68 -25.06
C MET A 349 -18.36 30.42 -25.57
N LEU A 350 -18.10 31.58 -24.98
CA LEU A 350 -16.89 32.38 -25.20
C LEU A 350 -15.97 32.26 -24.00
N VAL A 351 -14.68 32.05 -24.25
CA VAL A 351 -13.63 31.99 -23.23
C VAL A 351 -12.61 33.08 -23.54
N PRO A 352 -12.39 34.04 -22.61
CA PRO A 352 -11.42 35.10 -22.83
C PRO A 352 -10.04 34.56 -23.22
N ASN A 353 -9.37 35.25 -24.13
CA ASN A 353 -8.05 34.88 -24.61
C ASN A 353 -7.05 34.71 -23.44
N SER A 354 -6.33 33.60 -23.46
CA SER A 354 -5.31 33.21 -22.49
C SER A 354 -4.15 32.54 -23.22
N VAL A 355 -2.92 32.80 -22.78
CA VAL A 355 -1.70 32.19 -23.36
C VAL A 355 -1.71 30.66 -23.31
N SER A 356 -2.51 30.08 -22.41
CA SER A 356 -2.69 28.62 -22.26
C SER A 356 -3.63 28.01 -23.31
N LEU A 357 -4.51 28.81 -23.92
CA LEU A 357 -5.53 28.35 -24.87
C LEU A 357 -5.14 28.57 -26.34
N VAL A 358 -4.26 29.53 -26.60
CA VAL A 358 -3.75 29.84 -27.94
C VAL A 358 -2.46 29.07 -28.18
N ASN A 359 -2.58 27.75 -28.33
CA ASN A 359 -1.42 26.89 -28.52
C ASN A 359 -1.12 26.64 -30.00
N ARG A 360 -0.13 27.36 -30.54
CA ARG A 360 0.39 27.14 -31.90
C ARG A 360 1.27 25.90 -32.04
N TYR A 361 1.68 25.28 -30.94
CA TYR A 361 2.56 24.11 -30.93
C TYR A 361 1.74 22.81 -30.94
N ASP A 362 2.19 21.80 -30.19
CA ASP A 362 1.48 20.54 -30.05
C ASP A 362 0.21 20.76 -29.23
N PHE A 363 -0.93 20.23 -29.70
CA PHE A 363 -2.16 20.30 -28.94
C PHE A 363 -3.09 19.14 -29.21
N THR A 364 -4.05 18.95 -28.31
CA THR A 364 -5.23 18.10 -28.52
C THR A 364 -6.47 18.86 -28.09
N VAL A 365 -7.50 18.84 -28.95
CA VAL A 365 -8.85 19.30 -28.59
C VAL A 365 -9.78 18.10 -28.66
N GLU A 366 -10.58 17.91 -27.62
CA GLU A 366 -11.54 16.81 -27.55
C GLU A 366 -12.85 17.24 -26.88
N ALA A 367 -13.94 16.58 -27.25
CA ALA A 367 -15.28 16.84 -26.74
C ALA A 367 -16.20 15.64 -26.95
N TRP A 368 -17.19 15.49 -26.08
CA TRP A 368 -18.38 14.70 -26.40
C TRP A 368 -19.39 15.57 -27.14
N ILE A 369 -19.92 15.04 -28.25
CA ILE A 369 -20.89 15.74 -29.09
C ILE A 369 -22.08 14.84 -29.43
N ARG A 370 -23.28 15.43 -29.53
CA ARG A 370 -24.51 14.77 -29.97
C ARG A 370 -25.33 15.72 -30.83
N PHE A 371 -25.48 15.43 -32.11
CA PHE A 371 -26.21 16.29 -33.05
C PHE A 371 -27.74 16.15 -32.90
N ASP A 372 -28.45 17.28 -32.84
CA ASP A 372 -29.92 17.32 -32.95
C ASP A 372 -30.37 17.14 -34.40
N SER A 373 -29.62 17.68 -35.36
CA SER A 373 -29.87 17.52 -36.79
C SER A 373 -28.57 17.62 -37.60
N LEU A 374 -28.54 16.94 -38.76
CA LEU A 374 -27.45 17.00 -39.72
C LEU A 374 -27.96 17.72 -40.97
N VAL A 375 -27.75 19.02 -41.07
CA VAL A 375 -28.26 19.84 -42.19
C VAL A 375 -27.19 19.91 -43.29
N PHE A 376 -27.58 19.64 -44.55
CA PHE A 376 -26.65 19.56 -45.68
C PHE A 376 -26.04 20.93 -46.04
N SER A 377 -24.78 20.94 -46.46
CA SER A 377 -23.95 22.13 -46.79
C SER A 377 -23.71 23.08 -45.62
N GLN A 378 -23.51 22.57 -44.40
CA GLN A 378 -23.31 23.38 -43.20
C GLN A 378 -22.13 22.92 -42.34
N HIS A 379 -21.51 23.86 -41.63
CA HIS A 379 -20.46 23.61 -40.64
C HIS A 379 -21.05 23.61 -39.23
N HIS A 380 -20.56 22.70 -38.40
CA HIS A 380 -20.88 22.59 -36.97
C HIS A 380 -19.58 22.69 -36.17
N THR A 381 -19.28 23.90 -35.70
CA THR A 381 -18.07 24.21 -34.93
C THR A 381 -18.10 23.54 -33.57
N ILE A 382 -17.00 22.89 -33.19
CA ILE A 382 -16.84 22.25 -31.87
C ILE A 382 -16.08 23.20 -30.97
N VAL A 383 -14.85 23.56 -31.37
CA VAL A 383 -14.01 24.57 -30.73
C VAL A 383 -13.33 25.38 -31.83
N ALA A 384 -13.28 26.70 -31.66
CA ALA A 384 -12.54 27.58 -32.55
C ALA A 384 -11.80 28.66 -31.78
N THR A 385 -10.80 29.24 -32.41
CA THR A 385 -10.12 30.46 -31.97
C THR A 385 -9.74 31.26 -33.22
N GLY A 386 -9.83 32.58 -33.15
CA GLY A 386 -9.62 33.47 -34.29
C GLY A 386 -10.90 33.90 -35.01
N SER A 387 -10.75 34.90 -35.88
CA SER A 387 -11.82 35.58 -36.61
C SER A 387 -11.87 35.21 -38.11
N GLY A 388 -11.21 34.11 -38.50
CA GLY A 388 -11.17 33.62 -39.89
C GLY A 388 -9.97 34.08 -40.71
N THR A 389 -8.97 34.69 -40.06
CA THR A 389 -7.64 34.99 -40.64
C THR A 389 -6.48 34.52 -39.77
N GLU A 390 -6.76 33.93 -38.60
CA GLU A 390 -5.80 33.46 -37.62
C GLU A 390 -6.42 32.33 -36.79
N GLY A 391 -5.60 31.61 -36.02
CA GLY A 391 -6.08 30.56 -35.12
C GLY A 391 -6.45 29.25 -35.84
N PHE A 392 -7.42 28.54 -35.27
CA PHE A 392 -7.90 27.26 -35.80
C PHE A 392 -9.39 27.05 -35.52
N GLU A 393 -10.04 26.24 -36.35
CA GLU A 393 -11.42 25.78 -36.17
C GLU A 393 -11.46 24.25 -36.26
N PHE A 394 -11.87 23.58 -35.18
CA PHE A 394 -12.22 22.16 -35.21
C PHE A 394 -13.73 22.02 -35.36
N ALA A 395 -14.17 21.43 -36.46
CA ALA A 395 -15.57 21.34 -36.83
C ALA A 395 -15.92 20.01 -37.50
N TRP A 396 -17.22 19.72 -37.53
CA TRP A 396 -17.77 18.73 -38.46
C TRP A 396 -18.51 19.45 -39.60
N LYS A 397 -18.15 19.16 -40.85
CA LYS A 397 -18.72 19.82 -42.05
C LYS A 397 -19.58 18.82 -42.82
N HIS A 398 -20.88 19.11 -42.94
CA HIS A 398 -21.84 18.31 -43.70
C HIS A 398 -21.81 18.68 -45.19
N LEU A 399 -20.78 18.22 -45.90
CA LEU A 399 -20.62 18.43 -47.35
C LEU A 399 -21.17 17.23 -48.14
N ALA A 400 -20.98 17.21 -49.46
CA ALA A 400 -21.27 16.03 -50.30
C ALA A 400 -20.52 14.77 -49.82
N THR A 401 -19.40 14.94 -49.13
CA THR A 401 -18.73 13.93 -48.32
C THR A 401 -18.53 14.51 -46.92
N PRO A 402 -19.26 14.04 -45.89
CA PRO A 402 -19.13 14.57 -44.54
C PRO A 402 -17.74 14.29 -43.94
N ILE A 403 -17.19 15.30 -43.28
CA ILE A 403 -15.81 15.28 -42.78
C ILE A 403 -15.73 15.85 -41.37
N LEU A 404 -14.81 15.29 -40.56
CA LEU A 404 -14.16 16.04 -39.50
C LEU A 404 -13.08 16.92 -40.13
N ASP A 405 -13.01 18.17 -39.70
CA ASP A 405 -12.14 19.18 -40.28
C ASP A 405 -11.43 19.97 -39.17
N LEU A 406 -10.12 20.11 -39.33
CA LEU A 406 -9.32 21.09 -38.60
C LEU A 406 -8.83 22.10 -39.63
N GLU A 407 -9.43 23.28 -39.62
CA GLU A 407 -9.02 24.43 -40.42
C GLU A 407 -8.02 25.27 -39.62
N ILE A 408 -6.84 25.51 -40.18
CA ILE A 408 -5.78 26.33 -39.57
C ILE A 408 -5.42 27.51 -40.46
N TYR A 409 -5.01 28.64 -39.88
CA TYR A 409 -4.62 29.83 -40.64
C TYR A 409 -3.13 30.14 -40.47
N ASP A 410 -2.44 30.36 -41.59
CA ASP A 410 -1.05 30.78 -41.60
C ASP A 410 -0.88 32.28 -41.27
N SER A 411 0.37 32.74 -41.12
CA SER A 411 0.67 34.16 -40.83
C SER A 411 0.28 35.14 -41.96
N ALA A 412 -0.09 34.65 -43.14
CA ALA A 412 -0.60 35.45 -44.24
C ALA A 412 -2.14 35.43 -44.32
N GLY A 413 -2.81 34.77 -43.38
CA GLY A 413 -4.26 34.63 -43.31
C GLY A 413 -4.84 33.62 -44.29
N ASN A 414 -4.02 32.72 -44.85
CA ASN A 414 -4.51 31.66 -45.74
C ASN A 414 -4.98 30.44 -44.92
N PRO A 415 -6.17 29.88 -45.21
CA PRO A 415 -6.64 28.66 -44.56
C PRO A 415 -6.00 27.40 -45.16
N GLU A 416 -5.70 26.42 -44.30
CA GLU A 416 -5.39 25.04 -44.65
C GLU A 416 -6.42 24.12 -43.97
N ASN A 417 -7.13 23.30 -44.76
CA ASN A 417 -8.15 22.37 -44.25
C ASN A 417 -7.57 20.96 -44.16
N LEU A 418 -7.53 20.38 -42.96
CA LEU A 418 -7.05 19.04 -42.68
C LEU A 418 -8.26 18.17 -42.36
N THR A 419 -8.48 17.10 -43.12
CA THR A 419 -9.79 16.42 -43.12
C THR A 419 -9.70 14.91 -42.92
N ALA A 420 -10.71 14.35 -42.27
CA ALA A 420 -10.96 12.91 -42.22
C ALA A 420 -12.45 12.63 -42.48
N ALA A 421 -12.75 11.65 -43.34
CA ALA A 421 -14.13 11.28 -43.64
C ALA A 421 -14.79 10.62 -42.43
N TRP A 422 -15.94 11.15 -42.01
CA TRP A 422 -16.74 10.59 -40.92
C TRP A 422 -18.20 11.05 -40.99
N ILE A 423 -19.12 10.10 -40.82
CA ILE A 423 -20.57 10.32 -40.92
C ILE A 423 -21.23 9.95 -39.58
N PRO A 424 -21.66 10.92 -38.77
CA PRO A 424 -22.41 10.67 -37.53
C PRO A 424 -23.88 10.33 -37.80
N THR A 425 -24.54 9.80 -36.79
CA THR A 425 -26.01 9.71 -36.68
C THR A 425 -26.53 10.76 -35.71
N VAL A 426 -27.71 11.33 -36.00
CA VAL A 426 -28.40 12.22 -35.05
C VAL A 426 -28.71 11.49 -33.74
N SER A 427 -28.88 12.25 -32.66
CA SER A 427 -29.29 11.74 -31.35
C SER A 427 -28.35 10.71 -30.71
N THR A 428 -27.14 10.53 -31.23
CA THR A 428 -26.10 9.62 -30.71
C THR A 428 -24.91 10.44 -30.18
N TRP A 429 -24.39 10.07 -29.01
CA TRP A 429 -23.18 10.67 -28.45
C TRP A 429 -21.94 10.07 -29.11
N TYR A 430 -20.99 10.93 -29.47
CA TYR A 430 -19.69 10.55 -29.99
C TYR A 430 -18.61 11.35 -29.25
N HIS A 431 -17.52 10.69 -28.86
CA HIS A 431 -16.33 11.40 -28.42
C HIS A 431 -15.47 11.73 -29.64
N VAL A 432 -15.24 13.01 -29.91
CA VAL A 432 -14.42 13.46 -31.04
C VAL A 432 -13.16 14.14 -30.53
N ALA A 433 -12.03 13.87 -31.18
CA ALA A 433 -10.77 14.52 -30.85
C ALA A 433 -9.91 14.77 -32.09
N VAL A 434 -9.10 15.83 -32.04
CA VAL A 434 -8.06 16.11 -33.02
C VAL A 434 -6.74 16.40 -32.32
N THR A 435 -5.66 15.77 -32.78
CA THR A 435 -4.31 15.96 -32.26
C THR A 435 -3.43 16.58 -33.34
N ARG A 436 -2.60 17.56 -32.98
CA ARG A 436 -1.60 18.15 -33.86
C ARG A 436 -0.22 18.08 -33.22
N LYS A 437 0.78 17.63 -33.98
CA LYS A 437 2.19 17.65 -33.62
C LYS A 437 2.95 18.61 -34.55
N GLN A 438 3.37 19.76 -34.02
CA GLN A 438 3.88 20.89 -34.80
C GLN A 438 5.18 20.55 -35.52
N LEU A 439 6.15 19.90 -34.85
CA LEU A 439 7.46 19.63 -35.44
C LEU A 439 7.42 18.70 -36.66
N THR A 440 6.43 17.81 -36.74
CA THR A 440 6.27 16.85 -37.85
C THR A 440 5.12 17.21 -38.78
N GLY A 441 4.30 18.21 -38.43
CA GLY A 441 3.05 18.54 -39.11
C GLY A 441 1.96 17.46 -38.97
N GLU A 442 2.13 16.43 -38.11
CA GLU A 442 1.17 15.32 -38.06
C GLU A 442 -0.15 15.74 -37.41
N VAL A 443 -1.26 15.50 -38.11
CA VAL A 443 -2.63 15.68 -37.62
C VAL A 443 -3.42 14.38 -37.71
N LYS A 444 -4.09 14.02 -36.62
CA LYS A 444 -4.90 12.79 -36.49
C LYS A 444 -6.25 13.12 -35.89
N PHE A 445 -7.30 12.54 -36.45
CA PHE A 445 -8.68 12.67 -36.00
C PHE A 445 -9.12 11.38 -35.33
N TYR A 446 -9.91 11.47 -34.26
CA TYR A 446 -10.43 10.31 -33.53
C TYR A 446 -11.93 10.45 -33.30
N VAL A 447 -12.63 9.32 -33.39
CA VAL A 447 -14.03 9.15 -32.99
C VAL A 447 -14.09 7.93 -32.07
N ASP A 448 -14.65 8.11 -30.88
CA ASP A 448 -14.76 7.10 -29.82
C ASP A 448 -13.42 6.41 -29.48
N GLY A 449 -12.33 7.18 -29.56
CA GLY A 449 -10.96 6.71 -29.31
C GLY A 449 -10.30 6.00 -30.51
N SER A 450 -11.03 5.74 -31.60
CA SER A 450 -10.47 5.16 -32.83
C SER A 450 -10.08 6.25 -33.82
N GLN A 451 -8.87 6.16 -34.37
CA GLN A 451 -8.41 7.09 -35.41
C GLN A 451 -9.28 6.96 -36.67
N GLN A 452 -9.66 8.10 -37.26
CA GLN A 452 -10.39 8.20 -38.52
C GLN A 452 -9.42 8.55 -39.64
N GLY A 453 -9.41 7.74 -40.70
CA GLY A 453 -8.53 7.95 -41.86
C GLY A 453 -7.04 7.80 -41.57
N ALA A 454 -6.23 8.13 -42.58
CA ALA A 454 -4.77 8.18 -42.45
C ALA A 454 -4.33 9.46 -41.72
N THR A 455 -3.11 9.45 -41.16
CA THR A 455 -2.48 10.66 -40.62
C THR A 455 -2.32 11.69 -41.75
N VAL A 456 -2.79 12.91 -41.48
CA VAL A 456 -2.70 14.05 -42.40
C VAL A 456 -1.49 14.89 -42.02
N ALA A 457 -0.82 15.50 -42.99
CA ALA A 457 0.32 16.38 -42.74
C ALA A 457 -0.08 17.83 -43.03
N ALA A 458 -0.01 18.69 -42.00
CA ALA A 458 -0.10 20.13 -42.14
C ALA A 458 1.14 20.67 -42.87
N THR A 459 0.92 21.52 -43.86
CA THR A 459 1.97 22.15 -44.66
C THR A 459 2.28 23.57 -44.21
N SER A 460 1.38 24.17 -43.41
CA SER A 460 1.52 25.47 -42.77
C SER A 460 1.49 25.38 -41.23
N ASP A 461 2.09 26.37 -40.57
CA ASP A 461 1.99 26.53 -39.11
C ASP A 461 0.87 27.53 -38.76
N ILE A 462 0.32 27.43 -37.54
CA ILE A 462 -0.73 28.34 -37.07
C ILE A 462 -0.11 29.72 -36.80
N SER A 463 -0.80 30.78 -37.24
CA SER A 463 -0.38 32.17 -37.03
C SER A 463 -0.05 32.43 -35.55
N PRO A 464 1.12 33.03 -35.23
CA PRO A 464 1.48 33.36 -33.86
C PRO A 464 0.70 34.55 -33.27
N ASP A 465 0.04 35.33 -34.12
CA ASP A 465 -0.54 36.63 -33.75
C ASP A 465 -2.04 36.53 -33.42
N ASN A 466 -2.52 35.36 -33.00
CA ASN A 466 -3.92 35.18 -32.61
C ASN A 466 -4.19 35.82 -31.24
N THR A 467 -4.90 36.94 -31.25
CA THR A 467 -5.33 37.67 -30.05
C THR A 467 -6.79 37.44 -29.68
N GLU A 468 -7.50 36.61 -30.44
CA GLU A 468 -8.94 36.40 -30.30
C GLU A 468 -9.28 35.39 -29.19
N ASP A 469 -10.51 35.52 -28.68
CA ASP A 469 -11.07 34.61 -27.68
C ASP A 469 -11.27 33.19 -28.26
N LEU A 470 -11.27 32.18 -27.38
CA LEU A 470 -11.65 30.82 -27.75
C LEU A 470 -13.17 30.69 -27.67
N THR A 471 -13.78 30.04 -28.66
CA THR A 471 -15.22 29.82 -28.72
C THR A 471 -15.53 28.32 -28.78
N VAL A 472 -16.61 27.92 -28.12
CA VAL A 472 -17.11 26.54 -28.10
C VAL A 472 -18.55 26.54 -28.61
N GLY A 473 -18.84 25.64 -29.53
CA GLY A 473 -20.16 25.53 -30.17
C GLY A 473 -20.45 26.58 -31.26
N TYR A 474 -19.57 27.55 -31.50
CA TYR A 474 -19.68 28.54 -32.58
C TYR A 474 -18.34 29.13 -32.99
N SER A 475 -18.29 29.85 -34.12
CA SER A 475 -17.15 30.65 -34.57
C SER A 475 -17.42 32.17 -34.48
N LEU A 476 -16.38 32.98 -34.27
CA LEU A 476 -16.48 34.46 -34.24
C LEU A 476 -16.93 35.07 -35.58
N THR A 477 -16.81 34.34 -36.68
CA THR A 477 -17.37 34.69 -38.00
C THR A 477 -18.89 34.48 -38.10
N ASN A 478 -19.52 33.99 -37.01
CA ASN A 478 -20.95 33.94 -36.70
C ASN A 478 -21.85 33.26 -37.76
N THR A 479 -21.31 32.34 -38.55
CA THR A 479 -22.04 31.56 -39.57
C THR A 479 -22.01 30.04 -39.34
N ASN A 480 -21.13 29.56 -38.46
CA ASN A 480 -20.90 28.14 -38.16
C ASN A 480 -21.30 27.84 -36.71
N HIS A 481 -22.58 27.53 -36.46
CA HIS A 481 -23.05 27.16 -35.11
C HIS A 481 -23.30 25.66 -35.00
N PHE A 482 -22.91 25.10 -33.86
CA PHE A 482 -23.29 23.76 -33.46
C PHE A 482 -24.80 23.66 -33.23
N ASN A 483 -25.35 22.47 -33.44
CA ASN A 483 -26.77 22.21 -33.19
C ASN A 483 -26.93 20.85 -32.52
N GLY A 484 -27.01 20.86 -31.20
CA GLY A 484 -27.04 19.65 -30.39
C GLY A 484 -26.46 19.85 -29.00
N TYR A 485 -26.02 18.75 -28.39
CA TYR A 485 -25.46 18.72 -27.04
C TYR A 485 -23.95 18.55 -27.09
N MET A 486 -23.26 19.22 -26.17
CA MET A 486 -21.82 19.09 -25.93
C MET A 486 -21.54 18.85 -24.45
N ASP A 487 -20.47 18.11 -24.19
CA ASP A 487 -20.02 17.78 -22.85
C ASP A 487 -18.51 17.56 -22.84
N CYS A 488 -17.87 17.75 -21.68
CA CYS A 488 -16.46 17.45 -21.42
C CYS A 488 -15.50 17.99 -22.50
N VAL A 489 -15.61 19.28 -22.81
CA VAL A 489 -14.71 19.93 -23.78
C VAL A 489 -13.36 20.17 -23.12
N ARG A 490 -12.28 19.69 -23.75
CA ARG A 490 -10.93 19.73 -23.18
C ARG A 490 -9.92 20.25 -24.20
N VAL A 491 -8.95 21.01 -23.70
CA VAL A 491 -7.81 21.53 -24.46
C VAL A 491 -6.52 21.09 -23.77
N TRP A 492 -5.63 20.43 -24.51
CA TRP A 492 -4.34 19.94 -24.02
C TRP A 492 -3.18 20.61 -24.76
N SER A 493 -2.05 20.82 -24.07
CA SER A 493 -0.81 21.36 -24.64
C SER A 493 0.14 20.30 -25.21
N THR A 494 -0.36 19.08 -25.44
CA THR A 494 0.39 17.97 -26.03
C THR A 494 -0.46 17.26 -27.09
N ALA A 495 0.20 16.62 -28.06
CA ALA A 495 -0.43 15.73 -29.04
C ALA A 495 -0.66 14.34 -28.40
N ARG A 496 -1.84 14.11 -27.84
CA ARG A 496 -2.18 12.86 -27.15
C ARG A 496 -2.20 11.67 -28.10
N THR A 497 -1.85 10.50 -27.59
CA THR A 497 -1.90 9.23 -28.31
C THR A 497 -3.33 8.68 -28.39
N GLY A 498 -3.60 7.80 -29.35
CA GLY A 498 -4.93 7.15 -29.44
C GLY A 498 -5.30 6.33 -28.20
N SER A 499 -4.32 5.74 -27.50
CA SER A 499 -4.56 5.01 -26.24
C SER A 499 -4.96 5.95 -25.11
N GLU A 500 -4.29 7.10 -25.03
CA GLU A 500 -4.59 8.17 -24.08
C GLU A 500 -5.99 8.78 -24.30
N ILE A 501 -6.40 8.98 -25.56
CA ILE A 501 -7.74 9.49 -25.89
C ILE A 501 -8.80 8.42 -25.58
N SER A 502 -8.56 7.17 -25.99
CA SER A 502 -9.49 6.06 -25.73
C SER A 502 -9.67 5.80 -24.23
N GLY A 503 -8.59 5.81 -23.44
CA GLY A 503 -8.62 5.53 -22.00
C GLY A 503 -9.35 6.60 -21.17
N ASN A 504 -9.31 7.87 -21.59
CA ASN A 504 -9.79 8.98 -20.77
C ASN A 504 -11.15 9.56 -21.20
N ARG A 505 -11.74 9.06 -22.31
CA ARG A 505 -12.99 9.61 -22.85
C ARG A 505 -14.21 9.35 -21.96
N LEU A 506 -14.25 8.22 -21.24
CA LEU A 506 -15.38 7.80 -20.39
C LEU A 506 -15.17 8.18 -18.90
N SER A 507 -14.20 9.04 -18.63
CA SER A 507 -13.84 9.47 -17.28
C SER A 507 -13.76 10.98 -17.23
N GLU A 508 -14.20 11.58 -16.13
CA GLU A 508 -13.87 12.96 -15.83
C GLU A 508 -12.39 13.06 -15.45
N VAL A 509 -11.63 13.85 -16.23
CA VAL A 509 -10.20 14.01 -16.00
C VAL A 509 -9.98 14.98 -14.83
N PRO A 510 -9.09 14.67 -13.87
CA PRO A 510 -8.70 15.61 -12.81
C PRO A 510 -8.16 16.93 -13.40
N GLY A 511 -8.52 18.06 -12.79
CA GLY A 511 -8.15 19.39 -13.27
C GLY A 511 -6.64 19.69 -13.23
N ASP A 512 -5.89 18.91 -12.46
CA ASP A 512 -4.43 18.97 -12.31
C ASP A 512 -3.69 17.98 -13.22
N ALA A 513 -4.38 17.31 -14.16
CA ALA A 513 -3.76 16.41 -15.11
C ALA A 513 -2.64 17.12 -15.91
N PRO A 514 -1.43 16.52 -16.03
CA PRO A 514 -0.32 17.14 -16.74
C PRO A 514 -0.70 17.53 -18.17
N SER A 515 -0.30 18.74 -18.58
CA SER A 515 -0.57 19.32 -19.91
C SER A 515 -2.03 19.63 -20.23
N LEU A 516 -2.99 19.44 -19.31
CA LEU A 516 -4.36 19.94 -19.48
C LEU A 516 -4.38 21.46 -19.32
N GLN A 517 -4.90 22.17 -20.32
CA GLN A 517 -4.95 23.65 -20.33
C GLN A 517 -6.34 24.18 -19.94
N ALA A 518 -7.39 23.47 -20.33
CA ALA A 518 -8.76 23.75 -19.88
C ALA A 518 -9.62 22.50 -19.98
N ALA A 519 -10.61 22.40 -19.08
CA ALA A 519 -11.63 21.37 -19.12
C ALA A 519 -12.98 21.92 -18.64
N TRP A 520 -13.98 21.92 -19.53
CA TRP A 520 -15.35 22.33 -19.23
C TRP A 520 -16.27 21.11 -19.24
N ARG A 521 -16.80 20.77 -18.05
CA ARG A 521 -17.73 19.63 -17.86
C ARG A 521 -19.17 19.97 -18.23
N PHE A 522 -19.54 21.24 -18.25
CA PHE A 522 -20.94 21.65 -18.46
C PHE A 522 -21.97 21.03 -17.48
N SER A 523 -21.53 20.71 -16.26
CA SER A 523 -22.38 20.33 -15.13
C SER A 523 -23.10 21.55 -14.54
N ASN A 524 -24.03 22.12 -15.32
CA ASN A 524 -24.82 23.32 -15.00
C ASN A 524 -24.00 24.61 -14.79
N ASN A 525 -22.78 24.67 -15.31
CA ASN A 525 -21.91 25.85 -15.28
C ASN A 525 -20.90 25.83 -16.43
N TYR A 526 -20.19 26.95 -16.63
CA TYR A 526 -19.15 27.13 -17.66
C TYR A 526 -17.73 27.23 -17.05
N LEU A 527 -17.53 26.70 -15.84
CA LEU A 527 -16.26 26.80 -15.13
C LEU A 527 -15.22 25.86 -15.72
N ASP A 528 -13.99 26.36 -15.82
CA ASP A 528 -12.81 25.53 -16.09
C ASP A 528 -12.44 24.74 -14.83
N GLN A 529 -12.22 23.44 -14.99
CA GLN A 529 -11.82 22.55 -13.89
C GLN A 529 -10.32 22.62 -13.59
N THR A 530 -9.52 23.26 -14.45
CA THR A 530 -8.08 23.40 -14.22
C THR A 530 -7.74 24.60 -13.34
N GLY A 531 -6.55 24.60 -12.76
CA GLY A 531 -6.02 25.76 -12.03
C GLY A 531 -5.69 26.99 -12.91
N ASN A 532 -5.95 26.94 -14.22
CA ASN A 532 -5.63 28.02 -15.16
C ASN A 532 -6.71 29.10 -15.25
N ASN A 533 -7.86 28.93 -14.57
CA ASN A 533 -8.96 29.90 -14.51
C ASN A 533 -9.52 30.33 -15.88
N ASN A 534 -9.56 29.42 -16.86
CA ASN A 534 -10.08 29.70 -18.20
C ASN A 534 -11.63 29.58 -18.25
N ALA A 535 -12.33 30.21 -17.30
CA ALA A 535 -13.78 30.13 -17.20
C ALA A 535 -14.48 30.76 -18.42
N GLY A 536 -15.49 30.07 -18.95
CA GLY A 536 -16.28 30.55 -20.08
C GLY A 536 -17.50 31.36 -19.67
N SER A 537 -18.02 32.13 -20.61
CA SER A 537 -19.29 32.86 -20.52
C SER A 537 -20.21 32.45 -21.66
N ALA A 538 -21.49 32.24 -21.36
CA ALA A 538 -22.49 31.93 -22.38
C ALA A 538 -22.65 33.08 -23.39
N THR A 539 -22.77 32.75 -24.67
CA THR A 539 -23.22 33.64 -25.73
C THR A 539 -24.60 33.18 -26.19
N GLY A 540 -25.59 34.07 -26.20
CA GLY A 540 -27.00 33.70 -26.38
C GLY A 540 -27.64 33.15 -25.09
N THR A 541 -28.56 32.20 -25.22
CA THR A 541 -29.24 31.53 -24.08
C THR A 541 -29.15 29.99 -24.15
N PRO A 542 -27.94 29.40 -24.28
CA PRO A 542 -27.76 27.95 -24.22
C PRO A 542 -28.31 27.39 -22.90
N ALA A 543 -28.97 26.24 -22.99
CA ALA A 543 -29.60 25.58 -21.85
C ALA A 543 -28.80 24.35 -21.42
N PHE A 544 -28.66 24.13 -20.12
CA PHE A 544 -28.14 22.87 -19.59
C PHE A 544 -29.23 21.79 -19.61
N SER A 545 -28.89 20.63 -20.12
CA SER A 545 -29.74 19.44 -20.16
C SER A 545 -29.85 18.84 -18.75
N THR A 546 -30.92 18.10 -18.47
CA THR A 546 -31.01 17.26 -17.27
C THR A 546 -31.06 15.80 -17.70
N GLY A 547 -30.12 14.99 -17.21
CA GLY A 547 -30.05 13.54 -17.48
C GLY A 547 -29.71 13.16 -18.94
N THR A 548 -29.27 14.12 -19.77
CA THR A 548 -28.80 13.86 -21.13
C THR A 548 -27.30 14.08 -21.19
N VAL A 549 -26.52 13.09 -20.76
CA VAL A 549 -25.05 13.12 -20.69
C VAL A 549 -24.44 11.96 -21.49
N PRO A 550 -23.21 12.06 -22.01
CA PRO A 550 -22.58 11.02 -22.84
C PRO A 550 -22.21 9.75 -22.08
N PHE A 551 -21.92 9.88 -20.80
CA PHE A 551 -21.62 8.78 -19.89
C PHE A 551 -22.09 9.18 -18.49
N THR A 552 -22.50 8.21 -17.69
CA THR A 552 -22.83 8.41 -16.27
C THR A 552 -21.63 7.95 -15.46
N THR A 553 -20.97 8.88 -14.77
CA THR A 553 -20.11 8.50 -13.64
C THR A 553 -21.06 8.19 -12.48
N TYR A 554 -21.21 6.90 -12.18
CA TYR A 554 -21.70 6.29 -10.93
C TYR A 554 -22.73 7.03 -10.06
N THR A 555 -23.89 6.40 -9.84
CA THR A 555 -24.95 6.79 -8.88
C THR A 555 -24.49 6.65 -7.42
N GLY A 556 -24.12 7.76 -6.79
CA GLY A 556 -23.84 7.87 -5.36
C GLY A 556 -23.73 9.34 -4.97
N ALA A 557 -24.48 9.75 -3.92
CA ALA A 557 -24.65 11.13 -3.44
C ALA A 557 -23.53 12.12 -3.81
N THR A 558 -23.86 13.18 -4.57
CA THR A 558 -22.91 14.12 -5.18
C THR A 558 -22.09 14.93 -4.16
N PRO A 559 -20.74 14.85 -4.17
CA PRO A 559 -19.85 15.84 -3.55
C PRO A 559 -19.49 16.93 -4.57
N HIS A 560 -19.36 18.19 -4.12
CA HIS A 560 -18.86 19.30 -4.94
C HIS A 560 -17.32 19.38 -4.88
N ALA A 561 -16.66 19.81 -5.97
CA ALA A 561 -15.19 19.88 -6.08
C ALA A 561 -14.48 20.80 -5.05
N ASP A 562 -15.24 21.65 -4.34
CA ASP A 562 -14.78 22.55 -3.29
C ASP A 562 -15.34 22.20 -1.90
N GLU A 563 -15.98 21.03 -1.76
CA GLU A 563 -16.48 20.54 -0.48
C GLU A 563 -15.40 19.75 0.23
N TYR A 564 -14.97 20.27 1.38
CA TYR A 564 -14.02 19.62 2.27
C TYR A 564 -14.80 19.00 3.43
N PHE A 565 -14.49 17.75 3.74
CA PHE A 565 -15.07 17.06 4.87
C PHE A 565 -14.05 16.96 5.99
N ALA A 566 -14.50 17.12 7.22
CA ALA A 566 -13.75 16.78 8.41
C ALA A 566 -14.44 15.65 9.15
N GLU A 567 -13.67 14.64 9.51
CA GLU A 567 -14.10 13.66 10.48
C GLU A 567 -13.74 14.16 11.87
N VAL A 568 -14.75 14.24 12.73
CA VAL A 568 -14.65 14.78 14.08
C VAL A 568 -14.95 13.65 15.05
N PHE A 569 -14.02 13.43 15.98
CA PHE A 569 -14.13 12.45 17.04
C PHE A 569 -14.18 13.17 18.38
N TYR A 570 -15.14 12.82 19.22
CA TYR A 570 -15.21 13.35 20.58
C TYR A 570 -15.57 12.26 21.57
N GLU A 571 -14.99 12.38 22.76
CA GLU A 571 -15.13 11.42 23.85
C GLU A 571 -16.15 11.92 24.88
N GLN A 572 -17.10 11.06 25.23
CA GLN A 572 -18.01 11.27 26.35
C GLN A 572 -17.66 10.30 27.48
N THR A 573 -17.57 10.84 28.71
CA THR A 573 -17.31 10.05 29.90
C THR A 573 -18.57 9.33 30.37
N ALA A 574 -18.41 8.05 30.72
CA ALA A 574 -19.46 7.28 31.35
C ALA A 574 -19.26 7.16 32.86
N GLY A 575 -20.19 6.48 33.54
CA GLY A 575 -20.18 6.35 35.01
C GLY A 575 -18.99 5.58 35.59
N GLN A 576 -18.15 4.94 34.75
CA GLN A 576 -16.98 4.14 35.13
C GLN A 576 -15.81 4.38 34.16
N ASN A 577 -14.57 4.17 34.63
CA ASN A 577 -13.33 4.42 33.87
C ASN A 577 -13.13 3.51 32.64
N TRP A 578 -13.92 2.46 32.48
CA TRP A 578 -13.85 1.50 31.36
C TRP A 578 -15.03 1.62 30.39
N ASP A 579 -15.97 2.52 30.67
CA ASP A 579 -17.24 2.66 29.94
C ASP A 579 -17.25 3.90 29.02
N HIS A 580 -16.08 4.44 28.68
CA HIS A 580 -15.97 5.62 27.81
C HIS A 580 -16.49 5.32 26.40
N GLU A 581 -17.15 6.30 25.79
CA GLU A 581 -17.69 6.19 24.43
C GLU A 581 -17.17 7.33 23.56
N VAL A 582 -16.62 6.96 22.39
CA VAL A 582 -16.21 7.91 21.35
C VAL A 582 -17.33 8.00 20.33
N PHE A 583 -17.69 9.22 19.98
CA PHE A 583 -18.65 9.55 18.93
C PHE A 583 -17.93 10.12 17.71
N ARG A 584 -18.52 9.93 16.53
CA ARG A 584 -18.07 10.50 15.27
C ARG A 584 -19.22 11.25 14.58
N PHE A 585 -18.87 12.36 13.95
CA PHE A 585 -19.67 12.98 12.90
C PHE A 585 -18.79 13.51 11.80
N THR A 586 -19.38 13.69 10.62
CA THR A 586 -18.74 14.34 9.49
C THR A 586 -19.25 15.77 9.39
N TYR A 587 -18.33 16.72 9.27
CA TYR A 587 -18.61 18.12 8.99
C TYR A 587 -18.21 18.44 7.56
N SER A 588 -19.05 19.18 6.82
CA SER A 588 -18.61 19.79 5.57
C SER A 588 -18.42 21.29 5.72
N ASN A 589 -17.42 21.84 5.02
CA ASN A 589 -17.15 23.28 4.92
C ASN A 589 -18.29 24.12 4.31
N ARG A 590 -19.46 23.51 4.05
CA ARG A 590 -20.71 24.16 3.63
C ARG A 590 -21.78 24.18 4.72
N GLY A 591 -21.44 23.78 5.95
CA GLY A 591 -22.34 23.83 7.12
C GLY A 591 -23.30 22.64 7.22
N ASN A 592 -23.04 21.54 6.53
CA ASN A 592 -23.78 20.29 6.72
C ASN A 592 -23.19 19.52 7.90
N PHE A 593 -24.04 19.20 8.88
CA PHE A 593 -23.70 18.37 10.04
C PHE A 593 -24.46 17.06 9.95
N SER A 594 -23.76 15.93 10.01
CA SER A 594 -24.41 14.66 10.38
C SER A 594 -24.64 14.65 11.89
N ASP A 595 -25.74 14.03 12.35
CA ASP A 595 -25.90 13.76 13.78
C ASP A 595 -24.72 12.89 14.28
N GLY A 596 -24.19 13.24 15.45
CA GLY A 596 -23.15 12.44 16.11
C GLY A 596 -23.63 11.03 16.36
N SER A 597 -22.86 10.04 15.90
CA SER A 597 -23.16 8.63 16.09
C SER A 597 -22.07 7.95 16.91
N SER A 598 -22.44 6.90 17.65
CA SER A 598 -21.49 6.05 18.38
C SER A 598 -20.43 5.52 17.40
N PHE A 599 -19.18 5.85 17.65
CA PHE A 599 -18.06 5.40 16.83
C PHE A 599 -17.43 4.15 17.42
N MET A 600 -16.97 4.22 18.67
CA MET A 600 -16.37 3.10 19.39
C MET A 600 -16.71 3.20 20.89
N ARG A 601 -17.13 2.09 21.48
CA ARG A 601 -17.40 1.94 22.93
C ARG A 601 -16.18 1.37 23.67
N HIS A 602 -16.18 1.49 24.98
CA HIS A 602 -15.09 1.08 25.88
C HIS A 602 -13.73 1.68 25.51
N ALA A 603 -13.73 2.95 25.07
CA ALA A 603 -12.57 3.60 24.50
C ALA A 603 -12.57 5.11 24.77
N GLY A 604 -11.38 5.69 24.96
CA GLY A 604 -11.16 7.13 24.95
C GLY A 604 -10.12 7.54 23.92
N ILE A 605 -10.07 8.83 23.57
CA ILE A 605 -9.18 9.34 22.52
C ILE A 605 -7.76 9.47 23.08
N ALA A 606 -6.76 8.99 22.32
CA ALA A 606 -5.36 8.92 22.77
C ALA A 606 -4.37 9.69 21.89
N SER A 607 -4.79 10.22 20.74
CA SER A 607 -3.95 11.06 19.87
C SER A 607 -4.79 12.04 19.07
N ARG A 608 -4.13 13.03 18.45
CA ARG A 608 -4.76 13.78 17.35
C ARG A 608 -5.08 12.86 16.17
N ALA A 609 -6.16 13.15 15.45
CA ALA A 609 -6.51 12.47 14.21
C ALA A 609 -5.54 12.88 13.09
N PHE A 610 -5.26 11.95 12.18
CA PHE A 610 -4.33 12.13 11.08
C PHE A 610 -4.88 11.46 9.82
N LEU A 611 -4.34 11.84 8.66
CA LEU A 611 -4.83 11.39 7.36
C LEU A 611 -3.80 10.47 6.72
N ASP A 612 -4.17 9.23 6.45
CA ASP A 612 -3.40 8.30 5.61
C ASP A 612 -4.11 8.13 4.27
N SER A 613 -3.56 8.73 3.22
CA SER A 613 -4.22 8.84 1.91
C SER A 613 -5.58 9.55 2.02
N ASN A 614 -6.69 8.80 1.94
CA ASN A 614 -8.05 9.34 2.10
C ASN A 614 -8.70 8.89 3.42
N ASP A 615 -8.08 7.97 4.16
CA ASP A 615 -8.66 7.39 5.37
C ASP A 615 -8.25 8.24 6.57
N VAL A 616 -9.23 8.80 7.29
CA VAL A 616 -8.95 9.49 8.57
C VAL A 616 -8.72 8.45 9.66
N CYS A 617 -7.59 8.56 10.35
CA CYS A 617 -7.16 7.64 11.38
C CYS A 617 -7.07 8.35 12.74
N VAL A 618 -7.38 7.63 13.82
CA VAL A 618 -7.28 8.11 15.20
C VAL A 618 -6.78 6.98 16.10
N HIS A 619 -6.06 7.33 17.17
CA HIS A 619 -5.69 6.35 18.20
C HIS A 619 -6.65 6.41 19.38
N LEU A 620 -7.11 5.24 19.79
CA LEU A 620 -8.00 5.05 20.92
C LEU A 620 -7.32 4.22 22.00
N CYS A 621 -7.54 4.57 23.26
CA CYS A 621 -7.09 3.80 24.40
C CYS A 621 -8.27 3.05 25.01
N HIS A 622 -8.10 1.76 25.22
CA HIS A 622 -8.96 0.95 26.09
C HIS A 622 -8.26 0.75 27.44
N GLN A 623 -9.01 0.86 28.53
CA GLN A 623 -8.51 0.69 29.90
C GLN A 623 -9.53 -0.07 30.75
N ASP A 624 -9.07 -1.14 31.39
CA ASP A 624 -9.80 -1.89 32.41
C ASP A 624 -8.90 -2.03 33.64
N ASP A 625 -9.13 -1.26 34.71
CA ASP A 625 -8.51 -1.33 36.07
C ASP A 625 -7.07 -1.94 36.15
N GLY A 626 -6.22 -1.63 35.16
CA GLY A 626 -4.85 -2.10 35.04
C GLY A 626 -4.63 -3.53 34.54
N ILE A 627 -5.66 -4.22 34.04
CA ILE A 627 -5.59 -5.57 33.46
C ILE A 627 -5.37 -5.51 31.95
N GLN A 628 -6.14 -4.69 31.21
CA GLN A 628 -6.12 -4.64 29.75
C GLN A 628 -5.94 -3.24 29.18
N ASN A 629 -4.83 -2.58 29.51
CA ASN A 629 -4.53 -1.28 28.90
C ASN A 629 -3.94 -1.46 27.50
N VAL A 630 -4.61 -0.93 26.49
CA VAL A 630 -4.22 -1.11 25.08
C VAL A 630 -4.40 0.17 24.28
N LEU A 631 -3.44 0.48 23.41
CA LEU A 631 -3.55 1.55 22.42
C LEU A 631 -3.90 0.94 21.05
N PHE A 632 -5.04 1.31 20.49
CA PHE A 632 -5.50 0.88 19.17
C PHE A 632 -5.39 2.02 18.16
N GLY A 633 -4.95 1.72 16.94
CA GLY A 633 -5.16 2.60 15.80
C GLY A 633 -6.41 2.17 15.03
N VAL A 634 -7.31 3.13 14.78
CA VAL A 634 -8.62 2.88 14.17
C VAL A 634 -8.85 3.87 13.02
N MET A 635 -9.42 3.38 11.92
CA MET A 635 -9.87 4.20 10.79
C MET A 635 -11.28 4.73 11.03
N ASP A 636 -11.68 5.76 10.30
CA ASP A 636 -13.01 6.35 10.36
C ASP A 636 -14.13 5.34 10.08
N ASP A 637 -13.88 4.29 9.30
CA ASP A 637 -14.80 3.17 9.07
C ASP A 637 -14.88 2.12 10.21
N GLN A 638 -14.31 2.42 11.39
CA GLN A 638 -14.17 1.55 12.57
C GLN A 638 -13.22 0.35 12.40
N THR A 639 -12.47 0.26 11.31
CA THR A 639 -11.48 -0.81 11.14
C THR A 639 -10.27 -0.55 12.02
N VAL A 640 -9.96 -1.51 12.91
CA VAL A 640 -8.72 -1.50 13.71
C VAL A 640 -7.56 -1.92 12.81
N PHE A 641 -6.52 -1.10 12.69
CA PHE A 641 -5.33 -1.41 11.88
C PHE A 641 -4.08 -1.73 12.71
N SER A 642 -4.07 -1.37 14.00
CA SER A 642 -2.93 -1.62 14.88
C SER A 642 -3.33 -1.84 16.33
N LYS A 643 -2.53 -2.67 17.01
CA LYS A 643 -2.59 -2.90 18.46
C LYS A 643 -1.20 -2.66 19.06
N MET A 644 -1.07 -1.61 19.87
CA MET A 644 0.18 -1.11 20.42
C MET A 644 0.15 -1.10 21.95
N LEU A 645 1.34 -1.23 22.57
CA LEU A 645 1.55 -1.15 24.02
C LEU A 645 0.59 -2.05 24.84
N TYR A 646 0.26 -3.24 24.33
CA TYR A 646 -0.67 -4.19 24.95
C TYR A 646 -0.26 -4.55 26.39
N GLY A 647 -1.15 -4.29 27.36
CA GLY A 647 -0.92 -4.50 28.79
C GLY A 647 0.02 -3.48 29.44
N THR A 648 0.64 -2.61 28.65
CA THR A 648 1.66 -1.67 29.10
C THR A 648 1.32 -0.22 28.77
N HIS A 649 0.15 0.09 28.20
CA HIS A 649 -0.21 1.47 27.91
C HIS A 649 -0.46 2.26 29.20
N GLY A 650 -0.14 3.57 29.19
CA GLY A 650 -0.28 4.48 30.34
C GLY A 650 -1.69 4.53 30.93
N GLY A 651 -2.71 4.25 30.11
CA GLY A 651 -4.14 4.37 30.44
C GLY A 651 -4.79 5.49 29.64
N LEU A 652 -6.06 5.77 29.93
CA LEU A 652 -6.80 6.89 29.37
C LEU A 652 -6.14 8.22 29.76
N VAL A 653 -6.18 9.17 28.83
CA VAL A 653 -5.73 10.53 29.10
C VAL A 653 -6.87 11.28 29.77
N THR A 654 -6.68 11.66 31.03
CA THR A 654 -7.71 12.32 31.85
C THR A 654 -7.69 13.84 31.73
N ASP A 655 -6.59 14.39 31.25
CA ASP A 655 -6.42 15.82 30.99
C ASP A 655 -6.64 16.09 29.50
N ALA A 656 -7.14 17.26 29.12
CA ALA A 656 -7.42 17.62 27.72
C ALA A 656 -6.15 17.83 26.87
N HIS A 657 -5.33 16.78 26.75
CA HIS A 657 -4.03 16.79 26.08
C HIS A 657 -3.90 15.58 25.16
N LEU A 658 -4.01 15.83 23.85
CA LEU A 658 -3.77 14.80 22.84
C LEU A 658 -2.39 14.96 22.20
N PRO A 659 -1.50 13.95 22.22
CA PRO A 659 -0.22 14.03 21.56
C PRO A 659 -0.39 14.25 20.05
N ASN A 660 0.52 15.04 19.47
CA ASN A 660 0.54 15.29 18.04
C ASN A 660 0.95 14.03 17.26
N VAL A 661 0.32 13.81 16.11
CA VAL A 661 0.70 12.76 15.17
C VAL A 661 1.34 13.40 13.95
N GLN A 662 2.65 13.30 13.87
CA GLN A 662 3.45 13.96 12.86
C GLN A 662 3.60 13.09 11.63
N ARG A 663 3.36 13.67 10.45
CA ARG A 663 3.69 13.04 9.16
C ARG A 663 5.17 13.30 8.84
N LEU A 664 5.96 12.24 8.72
CA LEU A 664 7.39 12.31 8.40
C LEU A 664 7.67 12.19 6.90
N ASP A 665 6.87 11.38 6.20
CA ASP A 665 6.96 11.12 4.77
C ASP A 665 5.53 10.88 4.22
N SER A 666 5.40 10.45 2.96
CA SER A 666 4.11 10.18 2.30
C SER A 666 3.15 9.40 3.20
N ARG A 667 3.62 8.36 3.91
CA ARG A 667 2.81 7.42 4.69
C ARG A 667 3.53 6.85 5.93
N VAL A 668 4.38 7.67 6.54
CA VAL A 668 5.07 7.36 7.79
C VAL A 668 4.71 8.40 8.84
N PHE A 669 4.22 7.94 10.00
CA PHE A 669 3.72 8.78 11.08
C PHE A 669 4.44 8.53 12.40
N ARG A 670 4.55 9.54 13.24
CA ARG A 670 5.21 9.50 14.56
C ARG A 670 4.33 10.14 15.63
N MET A 671 4.34 9.56 16.83
CA MET A 671 3.82 10.20 18.04
C MET A 671 4.65 9.86 19.28
N ALA A 672 4.48 10.63 20.35
CA ALA A 672 4.86 10.26 21.70
C ALA A 672 3.66 9.62 22.43
N SER A 673 3.91 8.55 23.19
CA SER A 673 2.89 7.86 23.98
C SER A 673 3.45 7.41 25.33
N ILE A 674 2.59 7.28 26.32
CA ILE A 674 2.94 6.88 27.68
C ILE A 674 2.82 5.36 27.83
N PHE A 675 3.79 4.76 28.51
CA PHE A 675 3.76 3.35 28.88
C PHE A 675 4.01 3.13 30.38
N ARG A 676 3.54 2.00 30.92
CA ARG A 676 3.76 1.55 32.29
C ARG A 676 5.05 0.73 32.34
N LYS A 677 5.90 1.04 33.31
CA LYS A 677 7.14 0.29 33.54
C LYS A 677 6.80 -1.05 34.18
N ARG A 678 7.51 -2.11 33.76
CA ARG A 678 7.33 -3.45 34.32
C ARG A 678 8.35 -3.69 35.44
N LEU A 679 7.89 -3.85 36.68
CA LEU A 679 8.70 -4.32 37.81
C LEU A 679 8.36 -5.79 38.07
N VAL A 680 9.35 -6.69 37.95
CA VAL A 680 9.18 -8.10 38.30
C VAL A 680 9.32 -8.24 39.81
N SER A 681 8.24 -8.52 40.54
CA SER A 681 8.31 -8.89 41.96
C SER A 681 8.23 -10.41 42.13
N THR A 682 9.27 -11.00 42.70
CA THR A 682 9.29 -12.41 43.13
C THR A 682 8.89 -12.50 44.61
N SER A 683 7.60 -12.38 44.94
CA SER A 683 7.08 -12.91 46.22
C SER A 683 5.57 -13.11 46.22
N ARG A 684 5.16 -14.38 46.15
CA ARG A 684 3.79 -14.88 46.34
C ARG A 684 3.54 -15.02 47.84
N THR A 685 2.64 -14.22 48.43
CA THR A 685 2.09 -14.53 49.76
C THR A 685 0.61 -14.81 49.62
N ILE A 686 0.23 -16.04 49.97
CA ILE A 686 -1.15 -16.53 50.00
C ILE A 686 -1.88 -15.85 51.17
N GLY A 687 -3.05 -15.27 50.89
CA GLY A 687 -3.94 -14.68 51.91
C GLY A 687 -4.39 -15.71 52.94
N SER A 688 -4.40 -15.29 54.20
CA SER A 688 -5.00 -16.04 55.32
C SER A 688 -6.53 -16.02 55.23
N PRO A 689 -7.23 -17.03 55.78
CA PRO A 689 -8.69 -17.13 55.68
C PRO A 689 -9.36 -16.07 56.56
N GLY A 690 -10.14 -15.15 55.97
CA GLY A 690 -10.97 -14.21 56.73
C GLY A 690 -11.38 -12.89 56.06
N GLU A 691 -10.88 -12.55 54.88
CA GLU A 691 -11.24 -11.29 54.20
C GLU A 691 -12.28 -11.54 53.09
N GLY A 692 -13.26 -10.64 52.97
CA GLY A 692 -14.35 -10.67 51.98
C GLY A 692 -13.88 -10.51 50.52
N PRO A 693 -14.77 -10.16 49.57
CA PRO A 693 -14.61 -10.44 48.14
C PRO A 693 -13.64 -9.47 47.44
N THR A 694 -12.38 -9.44 47.87
CA THR A 694 -11.32 -8.71 47.18
C THR A 694 -10.27 -9.70 46.70
N ARG A 695 -10.39 -10.02 45.41
CA ARG A 695 -9.35 -10.46 44.47
C ARG A 695 -8.66 -11.80 44.81
N PRO A 696 -8.83 -12.87 43.99
CA PRO A 696 -7.96 -14.03 44.09
C PRO A 696 -6.51 -13.63 43.74
N PRO A 697 -5.50 -14.33 44.25
CA PRO A 697 -4.10 -13.93 44.14
C PRO A 697 -3.65 -13.97 42.68
N GLN A 698 -3.68 -12.81 42.03
CA GLN A 698 -2.93 -12.57 40.81
C GLN A 698 -1.46 -12.54 41.18
N ASP A 699 -0.59 -13.04 40.30
CA ASP A 699 0.81 -12.64 40.32
C ASP A 699 0.81 -11.12 40.40
N ASN A 700 1.25 -10.54 41.53
CA ASN A 700 1.37 -9.10 41.67
C ASN A 700 2.54 -8.66 40.78
N GLU A 701 2.26 -8.53 39.48
CA GLU A 701 2.96 -7.62 38.60
C GLU A 701 2.75 -6.22 39.20
N VAL A 702 3.65 -5.80 40.08
CA VAL A 702 3.67 -4.43 40.59
C VAL A 702 4.19 -3.59 39.44
N TYR A 703 3.32 -2.95 38.66
CA TYR A 703 3.75 -2.00 37.66
C TYR A 703 4.46 -0.81 38.35
N SER A 704 5.66 -0.48 37.90
CA SER A 704 6.37 0.75 38.26
C SER A 704 5.76 1.95 37.53
N GLY A 705 6.15 3.15 37.94
CA GLY A 705 5.73 4.43 37.38
C GLY A 705 5.70 4.52 35.84
N ARG A 706 5.07 5.56 35.31
CA ARG A 706 4.90 5.77 33.86
C ARG A 706 6.17 6.28 33.18
N GLY A 707 6.38 5.95 31.90
CA GLY A 707 7.49 6.40 31.03
C GLY A 707 7.01 6.83 29.64
N VAL A 708 7.93 7.36 28.80
CA VAL A 708 7.62 7.88 27.46
C VAL A 708 8.25 7.02 26.36
N LYS A 709 7.46 6.65 25.34
CA LYS A 709 7.89 5.97 24.12
C LYS A 709 7.52 6.78 22.88
N GLU A 710 8.41 6.76 21.89
CA GLU A 710 8.12 7.13 20.51
C GLU A 710 7.49 5.93 19.81
N LEU A 711 6.38 6.15 19.11
CA LEU A 711 5.76 5.18 18.22
C LEU A 711 5.88 5.69 16.79
N THR A 712 6.62 4.97 15.95
CA THR A 712 6.66 5.21 14.49
C THR A 712 5.81 4.16 13.78
N MET A 713 4.97 4.61 12.85
CA MET A 713 4.04 3.78 12.07
C MET A 713 4.32 3.96 10.58
N GLY A 714 4.66 2.88 9.88
CA GLY A 714 4.86 2.88 8.43
C GLY A 714 3.78 2.06 7.73
N PHE A 715 2.96 2.71 6.90
CA PHE A 715 1.86 2.07 6.14
C PHE A 715 2.32 1.50 4.79
N GLU A 716 3.54 1.82 4.36
CA GLU A 716 4.16 1.29 3.13
C GLU A 716 5.31 0.32 3.42
N ALA A 717 5.43 -0.12 4.66
CA ALA A 717 6.56 -0.94 5.08
C ALA A 717 6.56 -2.28 4.34
N ALA A 718 7.58 -2.49 3.52
CA ALA A 718 7.73 -3.70 2.71
C ALA A 718 7.69 -5.02 3.50
N GLN A 719 8.01 -4.99 4.80
CA GLN A 719 8.01 -6.18 5.67
C GLN A 719 6.62 -6.56 6.19
N SER A 720 5.65 -5.64 6.21
CA SER A 720 4.36 -5.85 6.89
C SER A 720 3.29 -6.53 6.04
N HIS A 721 3.60 -7.20 4.94
CA HIS A 721 2.56 -7.78 4.05
C HIS A 721 2.81 -9.24 3.72
N ARG A 722 3.38 -10.03 4.64
CA ARG A 722 3.66 -11.44 4.44
C ARG A 722 2.50 -12.30 4.91
N LEU A 723 2.14 -13.26 4.07
CA LEU A 723 1.14 -14.28 4.35
C LEU A 723 1.80 -15.61 4.69
N VAL A 724 1.24 -16.32 5.66
CA VAL A 724 1.47 -17.75 5.89
C VAL A 724 0.13 -18.47 5.96
N GLN A 725 0.08 -19.72 5.58
CA GLN A 725 -1.14 -20.53 5.67
C GLN A 725 -0.89 -21.71 6.61
N VAL A 726 -1.72 -21.85 7.65
CA VAL A 726 -1.66 -23.00 8.56
C VAL A 726 -3.07 -23.57 8.65
N GLY A 727 -3.24 -24.81 8.21
CA GLY A 727 -4.58 -25.37 8.01
C GLY A 727 -5.34 -24.64 6.88
N PRO A 728 -6.68 -24.47 6.99
CA PRO A 728 -7.50 -23.81 5.98
C PRO A 728 -7.50 -22.28 6.06
N THR A 729 -6.95 -21.69 7.14
CA THR A 729 -6.95 -20.25 7.39
C THR A 729 -5.58 -19.64 7.04
N ALA A 730 -5.61 -18.47 6.40
CA ALA A 730 -4.40 -17.71 6.07
C ALA A 730 -4.18 -16.59 7.09
N TYR A 731 -2.92 -16.26 7.37
CA TYR A 731 -2.51 -15.28 8.36
C TYR A 731 -1.58 -14.24 7.75
N LEU A 732 -1.87 -12.96 7.96
CA LEU A 732 -1.07 -11.83 7.48
C LEU A 732 -0.48 -11.06 8.67
N ASN A 733 0.79 -10.68 8.58
CA ASN A 733 1.47 -9.87 9.60
C ASN A 733 1.14 -8.37 9.46
N GLY A 734 1.57 -7.54 10.43
CA GLY A 734 1.23 -6.13 10.48
C GLY A 734 1.11 -5.54 11.89
N GLY A 735 0.22 -4.56 12.02
CA GLY A 735 -0.11 -3.91 13.29
C GLY A 735 -0.75 -4.86 14.32
N PHE A 736 -1.17 -6.02 13.87
CA PHE A 736 -1.43 -7.27 14.61
C PHE A 736 -1.48 -8.40 13.56
N ILE A 737 -1.68 -9.65 13.99
CA ILE A 737 -1.90 -10.75 13.04
C ILE A 737 -3.35 -10.76 12.58
N TRP A 738 -3.54 -10.57 11.29
CA TRP A 738 -4.80 -10.76 10.61
C TRP A 738 -5.00 -12.23 10.26
N GLN A 739 -6.24 -12.70 10.30
CA GLN A 739 -6.66 -13.97 9.72
C GLN A 739 -7.62 -13.73 8.55
N TYR A 740 -7.52 -14.58 7.52
CA TYR A 740 -8.37 -14.57 6.35
C TYR A 740 -8.97 -15.96 6.12
N ASP A 741 -10.29 -16.03 6.21
CA ASP A 741 -11.09 -17.26 6.13
C ASP A 741 -11.80 -17.44 4.78
N GLY A 742 -11.55 -16.56 3.79
CA GLY A 742 -12.24 -16.56 2.49
C GLY A 742 -13.39 -15.56 2.36
N VAL A 743 -13.74 -14.83 3.43
CA VAL A 743 -14.83 -13.83 3.40
C VAL A 743 -14.29 -12.39 3.48
N SER A 744 -13.51 -12.05 4.50
CA SER A 744 -12.89 -10.75 4.79
C SER A 744 -11.69 -10.94 5.73
N PRO A 745 -10.72 -10.02 5.81
CA PRO A 745 -9.71 -10.04 6.86
C PRO A 745 -10.34 -9.67 8.21
N VAL A 746 -9.96 -10.38 9.28
CA VAL A 746 -10.34 -10.08 10.68
C VAL A 746 -9.15 -10.33 11.60
N GLU A 747 -9.22 -9.91 12.86
CA GLU A 747 -8.14 -10.15 13.83
C GLU A 747 -8.00 -11.64 14.23
N SER A 748 -6.76 -12.12 14.37
CA SER A 748 -6.48 -13.47 14.86
C SER A 748 -6.57 -13.53 16.39
N GLY A 749 -7.39 -14.44 16.94
CA GLY A 749 -7.75 -14.39 18.36
C GLY A 749 -8.51 -13.11 18.69
N PHE A 750 -8.73 -12.77 19.96
CA PHE A 750 -9.55 -11.60 20.33
C PHE A 750 -8.69 -10.45 20.85
N HIS A 751 -8.93 -9.22 20.39
CA HIS A 751 -8.18 -8.05 20.85
C HIS A 751 -8.29 -7.84 22.36
N LEU A 752 -9.48 -8.08 22.91
CA LEU A 752 -9.84 -7.99 24.32
C LEU A 752 -10.50 -9.29 24.80
N PHE A 753 -10.60 -9.48 26.12
CA PHE A 753 -11.32 -10.56 26.77
C PHE A 753 -12.32 -9.96 27.76
N PRO A 754 -13.34 -10.72 28.23
CA PRO A 754 -14.35 -10.16 29.13
C PRO A 754 -13.75 -9.95 30.53
N ALA A 755 -13.34 -8.71 30.82
CA ALA A 755 -12.98 -8.24 32.15
C ALA A 755 -14.20 -7.58 32.85
N ASN A 756 -14.06 -7.21 34.12
CA ASN A 756 -15.05 -6.42 34.88
C ASN A 756 -16.49 -7.01 34.95
N VAL A 757 -16.63 -8.33 34.84
CA VAL A 757 -17.93 -9.00 34.96
C VAL A 757 -18.41 -8.97 36.42
N VAL A 758 -19.65 -8.54 36.63
CA VAL A 758 -20.29 -8.49 37.95
C VAL A 758 -21.47 -9.45 38.00
N SER A 759 -21.64 -10.16 39.12
CA SER A 759 -22.79 -11.03 39.37
C SER A 759 -23.77 -10.41 40.36
N ALA A 760 -25.06 -10.64 40.14
CA ALA A 760 -26.16 -10.37 41.07
C ALA A 760 -27.03 -11.62 41.22
N THR A 761 -27.62 -11.82 42.40
CA THR A 761 -28.52 -12.94 42.72
C THR A 761 -29.96 -12.45 42.88
N ALA A 762 -30.94 -13.28 42.55
CA ALA A 762 -32.35 -12.93 42.68
C ALA A 762 -33.22 -14.15 43.08
N ASP A 763 -34.38 -13.87 43.67
CA ASP A 763 -35.47 -14.82 43.96
C ASP A 763 -36.59 -14.59 42.94
N SER A 764 -36.79 -15.54 42.01
CA SER A 764 -37.80 -15.45 40.96
C SER A 764 -39.06 -16.27 41.25
N THR A 765 -39.27 -16.71 42.50
CA THR A 765 -40.38 -17.54 43.01
C THR A 765 -40.43 -19.01 42.55
N LYS A 766 -39.36 -19.59 41.98
CA LYS A 766 -39.33 -20.97 41.43
C LYS A 766 -38.56 -21.99 42.32
N GLU A 767 -38.99 -22.18 43.59
CA GLU A 767 -38.46 -23.13 44.63
C GLU A 767 -37.69 -24.38 44.13
N ILE A 768 -36.64 -24.96 44.75
CA ILE A 768 -35.87 -24.69 45.98
C ILE A 768 -34.40 -24.47 45.58
N PRO A 769 -33.78 -23.37 46.03
CA PRO A 769 -32.35 -23.17 46.02
C PRO A 769 -31.64 -24.01 47.06
N ASP A 770 -30.49 -24.56 46.69
CA ASP A 770 -29.57 -25.10 47.67
C ASP A 770 -28.44 -24.08 47.88
N SER A 771 -28.49 -23.31 48.98
CA SER A 771 -27.55 -22.20 49.25
C SER A 771 -26.10 -22.62 49.07
N GLY A 772 -25.32 -21.88 48.27
CA GLY A 772 -23.97 -22.29 47.93
C GLY A 772 -23.23 -21.28 47.05
N ALA A 773 -21.90 -21.43 47.03
CA ALA A 773 -21.03 -20.63 46.19
C ALA A 773 -20.86 -21.29 44.82
N TYR A 774 -20.93 -20.48 43.76
CA TYR A 774 -20.64 -20.88 42.39
C TYR A 774 -19.58 -19.94 41.81
N PHE A 775 -18.76 -20.47 40.91
CA PHE A 775 -17.76 -19.69 40.19
C PHE A 775 -18.04 -19.75 38.70
N TYR A 776 -17.87 -18.61 38.04
CA TYR A 776 -18.12 -18.44 36.61
C TYR A 776 -16.86 -18.01 35.86
N LYS A 777 -16.75 -18.52 34.63
CA LYS A 777 -15.77 -18.07 33.62
C LYS A 777 -16.51 -17.66 32.36
N ILE A 778 -16.08 -16.56 31.77
CA ILE A 778 -16.73 -15.96 30.61
C ILE A 778 -15.69 -15.82 29.51
N TYR A 779 -16.08 -16.16 28.29
CA TYR A 779 -15.24 -16.11 27.10
C TYR A 779 -15.98 -15.44 25.94
N TYR A 780 -15.25 -14.74 25.08
CA TYR A 780 -15.69 -14.47 23.73
C TYR A 780 -15.37 -15.70 22.87
N GLU A 781 -16.33 -16.19 22.10
CA GLU A 781 -16.22 -17.34 21.21
C GLU A 781 -16.72 -16.97 19.80
N TRP A 782 -15.98 -17.39 18.79
CA TRP A 782 -16.34 -17.16 17.40
C TRP A 782 -15.96 -18.38 16.54
N THR A 783 -16.66 -18.56 15.43
CA THR A 783 -16.38 -19.63 14.48
C THR A 783 -16.21 -19.03 13.10
N ASN A 784 -15.04 -19.24 12.50
CA ASN A 784 -14.70 -18.66 11.20
C ASN A 784 -15.48 -19.33 10.04
N ALA A 785 -15.42 -18.75 8.84
CA ALA A 785 -16.11 -19.30 7.67
C ALA A 785 -15.59 -20.68 7.21
N ARG A 786 -14.47 -21.15 7.77
CA ARG A 786 -13.89 -22.48 7.53
C ARG A 786 -14.35 -23.52 8.57
N GLY A 787 -15.20 -23.12 9.53
CA GLY A 787 -15.74 -24.00 10.57
C GLY A 787 -14.78 -24.22 11.74
N GLU A 788 -13.74 -23.40 11.88
CA GLU A 788 -12.81 -23.47 13.00
C GLU A 788 -13.26 -22.55 14.13
N ARG A 789 -13.28 -23.09 15.35
CA ARG A 789 -13.75 -22.37 16.55
C ARG A 789 -12.57 -21.76 17.29
N GLU A 790 -12.67 -20.48 17.64
CA GLU A 790 -11.71 -19.77 18.48
C GLU A 790 -12.38 -19.19 19.72
N ARG A 791 -11.61 -19.08 20.81
CA ARG A 791 -12.03 -18.49 22.08
C ARG A 791 -10.98 -17.53 22.62
N SER A 792 -11.41 -16.47 23.29
CA SER A 792 -10.52 -15.58 24.06
C SER A 792 -9.96 -16.30 25.30
N THR A 793 -9.08 -15.62 26.03
CA THR A 793 -8.88 -15.90 27.46
C THR A 793 -10.10 -15.40 28.27
N PHE A 794 -10.11 -15.62 29.58
CA PHE A 794 -11.09 -15.08 30.52
C PHE A 794 -10.43 -14.05 31.46
N GLY A 795 -11.26 -13.17 32.04
CA GLY A 795 -10.87 -12.29 33.13
C GLY A 795 -10.74 -13.02 34.46
N ALA A 796 -11.01 -12.33 35.58
CA ALA A 796 -11.07 -12.99 36.88
C ALA A 796 -12.32 -13.91 36.98
N GLU A 797 -12.20 -15.02 37.70
CA GLU A 797 -13.35 -15.87 38.01
C GLU A 797 -14.37 -15.08 38.85
N VAL A 798 -15.64 -15.11 38.44
CA VAL A 798 -16.72 -14.38 39.11
C VAL A 798 -17.37 -15.30 40.12
N ARG A 799 -17.42 -14.88 41.39
CA ARG A 799 -18.08 -15.64 42.47
C ARG A 799 -19.49 -15.12 42.68
N ALA A 800 -20.47 -16.03 42.65
CA ALA A 800 -21.84 -15.77 43.09
C ALA A 800 -22.19 -16.65 44.30
N ASP A 801 -22.72 -16.04 45.36
CA ASP A 801 -23.16 -16.75 46.57
C ASP A 801 -24.68 -16.72 46.63
N LEU A 802 -25.35 -17.85 46.34
CA LEU A 802 -26.81 -17.94 46.44
C LEU A 802 -27.24 -18.19 47.89
N SER A 803 -28.15 -17.36 48.37
CA SER A 803 -28.85 -17.50 49.64
C SER A 803 -30.09 -18.40 49.50
N ALA A 804 -30.65 -18.83 50.63
CA ALA A 804 -31.91 -19.58 50.61
C ALA A 804 -33.04 -18.70 50.04
N GLY A 805 -33.69 -19.17 48.97
CA GLY A 805 -34.74 -18.44 48.24
C GLY A 805 -34.29 -17.90 46.87
N GLU A 806 -32.99 -17.67 46.65
CA GLU A 806 -32.44 -17.22 45.36
C GLU A 806 -32.18 -18.38 44.40
N ASP A 807 -32.78 -18.38 43.21
CA ASP A 807 -32.70 -19.46 42.21
C ASP A 807 -32.08 -19.03 40.86
N GLU A 808 -31.67 -17.76 40.75
CA GLU A 808 -31.10 -17.17 39.54
C GLU A 808 -29.84 -16.36 39.83
N VAL A 809 -28.83 -16.48 38.96
CA VAL A 809 -27.65 -15.61 38.93
C VAL A 809 -27.68 -14.79 37.65
N THR A 810 -27.68 -13.46 37.76
CA THR A 810 -27.51 -12.55 36.64
C THR A 810 -26.07 -12.08 36.55
N LEU A 811 -25.42 -12.31 35.42
CA LEU A 811 -24.10 -11.76 35.09
C LEU A 811 -24.25 -10.54 34.19
N THR A 812 -23.61 -9.44 34.55
CA THR A 812 -23.47 -8.25 33.70
C THR A 812 -22.09 -8.30 33.05
N ILE A 813 -22.07 -8.47 31.72
CA ILE A 813 -20.86 -8.77 30.95
C ILE A 813 -20.60 -7.62 29.95
N PRO A 814 -19.40 -7.03 29.91
CA PRO A 814 -19.04 -6.03 28.91
C PRO A 814 -19.03 -6.60 27.47
N THR A 815 -19.42 -5.78 26.50
CA THR A 815 -19.41 -6.17 25.09
C THR A 815 -18.02 -5.98 24.48
N LEU A 816 -17.73 -6.76 23.44
CA LEU A 816 -16.53 -6.62 22.66
C LEU A 816 -16.74 -5.58 21.56
N SER A 817 -16.21 -4.38 21.73
CA SER A 817 -16.30 -3.30 20.73
C SER A 817 -15.18 -3.34 19.69
N PHE A 818 -13.98 -3.78 20.09
CA PHE A 818 -12.81 -3.87 19.19
C PHE A 818 -12.77 -5.23 18.48
N THR A 819 -13.58 -5.42 17.43
CA THR A 819 -13.55 -6.65 16.62
C THR A 819 -14.06 -6.46 15.20
N GLY A 820 -13.42 -7.13 14.24
CA GLY A 820 -13.88 -7.27 12.86
C GLY A 820 -14.80 -8.47 12.63
N LYS A 821 -15.07 -9.29 13.65
CA LYS A 821 -15.86 -10.54 13.58
C LYS A 821 -17.36 -10.27 13.63
N LYS A 822 -17.83 -9.58 12.60
CA LYS A 822 -19.22 -9.12 12.44
C LYS A 822 -19.78 -9.46 11.06
N SER A 823 -21.06 -9.13 10.85
CA SER A 823 -21.79 -9.22 9.57
C SER A 823 -20.91 -8.86 8.35
N PRO A 824 -20.93 -9.61 7.22
CA PRO A 824 -21.92 -10.63 6.83
C PRO A 824 -21.76 -12.00 7.52
N ARG A 825 -20.84 -12.12 8.47
CA ARG A 825 -20.68 -13.33 9.28
C ARG A 825 -21.56 -13.32 10.52
N ARG A 826 -21.56 -14.43 11.25
CA ARG A 826 -22.12 -14.50 12.59
C ARG A 826 -21.29 -13.61 13.52
N ASP A 827 -21.98 -12.83 14.34
CA ASP A 827 -21.36 -12.02 15.39
C ASP A 827 -20.69 -12.92 16.44
N VAL A 828 -19.73 -12.34 17.17
CA VAL A 828 -19.09 -13.00 18.33
C VAL A 828 -20.15 -13.44 19.32
N SER A 829 -19.99 -14.63 19.88
CA SER A 829 -20.82 -15.14 20.97
C SER A 829 -20.12 -14.99 22.30
N ILE A 830 -20.89 -14.81 23.36
CA ILE A 830 -20.40 -14.81 24.74
C ILE A 830 -20.76 -16.15 25.36
N VAL A 831 -19.76 -16.88 25.84
CA VAL A 831 -19.94 -18.20 26.42
C VAL A 831 -19.63 -18.16 27.91
N VAL A 832 -20.53 -18.72 28.69
CA VAL A 832 -20.45 -18.73 30.15
C VAL A 832 -20.29 -20.17 30.61
N TYR A 833 -19.33 -20.40 31.50
CA TYR A 833 -19.10 -21.66 32.18
C TYR A 833 -19.25 -21.47 33.69
N ARG A 834 -19.79 -22.48 34.38
CA ARG A 834 -20.00 -22.50 35.84
C ARG A 834 -19.44 -23.78 36.44
N THR A 835 -19.03 -23.73 37.70
CA THR A 835 -18.79 -24.94 38.50
C THR A 835 -20.10 -25.57 38.99
N GLU A 836 -20.01 -26.81 39.49
CA GLU A 836 -21.02 -27.30 40.44
C GLU A 836 -20.98 -26.49 41.74
N LYS A 837 -22.03 -26.61 42.54
CA LYS A 837 -22.18 -26.01 43.85
C LYS A 837 -20.99 -26.29 44.78
N ASN A 838 -20.56 -25.24 45.50
CA ASN A 838 -19.49 -25.30 46.51
C ASN A 838 -18.21 -25.97 45.97
N PRO A 839 -17.61 -25.43 44.89
CA PRO A 839 -16.47 -26.06 44.26
C PRO A 839 -15.24 -26.06 45.17
N THR A 840 -14.35 -27.00 44.90
CA THR A 840 -12.96 -26.98 45.37
C THR A 840 -12.08 -26.30 44.32
N ALA A 841 -10.84 -25.98 44.68
CA ALA A 841 -9.88 -25.37 43.73
C ALA A 841 -9.57 -26.23 42.49
N SER A 842 -9.97 -27.50 42.46
CA SER A 842 -9.79 -28.41 41.31
C SER A 842 -11.11 -28.80 40.64
N SER A 843 -12.22 -28.17 41.03
CA SER A 843 -13.52 -28.46 40.44
C SER A 843 -13.57 -28.01 38.98
N PRO A 844 -14.14 -28.84 38.08
CA PRO A 844 -14.28 -28.50 36.67
C PRO A 844 -15.34 -27.41 36.46
N PHE A 845 -15.16 -26.65 35.38
CA PHE A 845 -16.17 -25.74 34.84
C PHE A 845 -16.89 -26.39 33.66
N TYR A 846 -18.21 -26.20 33.58
CA TYR A 846 -19.10 -26.72 32.54
C TYR A 846 -19.87 -25.57 31.89
N ARG A 847 -20.10 -25.67 30.58
CA ARG A 847 -20.82 -24.65 29.80
C ARG A 847 -22.26 -24.53 30.28
N VAL A 848 -22.70 -23.31 30.59
CA VAL A 848 -24.09 -23.00 30.99
C VAL A 848 -24.85 -22.20 29.94
N SER A 849 -24.17 -21.53 29.00
CA SER A 849 -24.86 -20.83 27.90
C SER A 849 -25.10 -21.75 26.70
N SER A 850 -26.30 -21.67 26.12
CA SER A 850 -26.68 -22.48 24.97
C SER A 850 -25.81 -22.16 23.74
N PRO A 851 -25.35 -23.17 22.98
CA PRO A 851 -24.66 -22.97 21.70
C PRO A 851 -25.62 -22.61 20.55
N ASP A 852 -26.92 -22.86 20.72
CA ASP A 852 -27.96 -22.66 19.70
C ASP A 852 -28.37 -21.17 19.61
N PRO A 853 -28.09 -20.48 18.49
CA PRO A 853 -28.45 -19.07 18.29
C PRO A 853 -29.94 -18.75 18.47
N THR A 854 -30.82 -19.74 18.39
CA THR A 854 -32.28 -19.55 18.50
C THR A 854 -32.80 -19.70 19.93
N SER A 855 -31.95 -20.12 20.87
CA SER A 855 -32.29 -20.27 22.28
C SER A 855 -32.58 -18.91 22.93
N THR A 856 -33.67 -18.81 23.69
CA THR A 856 -34.10 -17.59 24.41
C THR A 856 -34.48 -17.93 25.86
N GLY A 857 -34.48 -16.94 26.77
CA GLY A 857 -34.73 -17.14 28.21
C GLY A 857 -33.45 -17.36 29.03
N ASP A 858 -33.56 -17.99 30.20
CA ASP A 858 -32.40 -18.29 31.05
C ASP A 858 -31.48 -19.31 30.35
N ASN A 859 -30.17 -19.20 30.56
CA ASN A 859 -29.15 -20.05 29.93
C ASN A 859 -29.13 -19.99 28.39
N ALA A 860 -29.77 -18.97 27.79
CA ALA A 860 -29.86 -18.80 26.35
C ALA A 860 -28.53 -18.49 25.67
N PHE A 861 -28.55 -18.50 24.34
CA PHE A 861 -27.42 -18.06 23.55
C PHE A 861 -27.24 -16.54 23.71
N LEU A 862 -25.99 -16.12 23.91
CA LEU A 862 -25.63 -14.73 24.09
C LEU A 862 -24.79 -14.25 22.91
N SER A 863 -25.33 -13.30 22.15
CA SER A 863 -24.60 -12.62 21.08
C SER A 863 -23.93 -11.37 21.64
N ASN A 864 -22.71 -11.10 21.20
CA ASN A 864 -22.06 -9.82 21.39
C ASN A 864 -22.84 -8.75 20.60
N SER A 865 -23.32 -7.72 21.29
CA SER A 865 -24.00 -6.59 20.67
C SER A 865 -23.16 -5.34 20.82
N MET A 866 -22.55 -4.85 19.73
CA MET A 866 -21.77 -3.61 19.75
C MET A 866 -22.63 -2.34 19.93
N ALA A 867 -23.96 -2.48 20.01
CA ALA A 867 -24.90 -1.39 20.24
C ALA A 867 -25.14 -1.08 21.74
N ALA A 868 -24.53 -1.84 22.65
CA ALA A 868 -24.66 -1.64 24.10
C ALA A 868 -23.31 -1.92 24.77
N ASP A 869 -23.04 -1.25 25.89
CA ASP A 869 -21.79 -1.44 26.66
C ASP A 869 -21.77 -2.77 27.43
N ILE A 870 -22.95 -3.24 27.83
CA ILE A 870 -23.11 -4.45 28.63
C ILE A 870 -24.26 -5.32 28.11
N VAL A 871 -24.15 -6.62 28.36
CA VAL A 871 -25.23 -7.59 28.17
C VAL A 871 -25.45 -8.36 29.47
N SER A 872 -26.71 -8.62 29.79
CA SER A 872 -27.09 -9.47 30.92
C SER A 872 -27.26 -10.92 30.50
N PHE A 873 -26.64 -11.84 31.24
CA PHE A 873 -26.86 -13.28 31.14
C PHE A 873 -27.53 -13.77 32.42
N VAL A 874 -28.64 -14.48 32.30
CA VAL A 874 -29.33 -15.09 33.45
C VAL A 874 -29.07 -16.60 33.43
N ASP A 875 -28.47 -17.10 34.51
CA ASP A 875 -28.30 -18.52 34.79
C ASP A 875 -29.42 -18.98 35.73
N GLY A 876 -30.40 -19.71 35.20
CA GLY A 876 -31.56 -20.20 35.94
C GLY A 876 -31.37 -21.65 36.36
N TYR A 877 -31.31 -21.91 37.67
CA TYR A 877 -30.93 -23.21 38.24
C TYR A 877 -31.77 -24.39 37.71
N ARG A 878 -33.08 -24.20 37.47
CA ARG A 878 -33.97 -25.26 36.95
C ARG A 878 -33.75 -25.63 35.49
N ASN A 879 -33.14 -24.75 34.69
CA ASN A 879 -32.87 -25.02 33.27
C ASN A 879 -31.55 -25.76 33.07
N LEU A 880 -30.67 -25.79 34.08
CA LEU A 880 -29.39 -26.50 34.07
C LEU A 880 -28.91 -26.79 35.51
N ALA A 881 -29.45 -27.86 36.10
CA ALA A 881 -29.21 -28.22 37.49
C ALA A 881 -27.95 -29.09 37.66
N ASP A 882 -27.32 -28.99 38.84
CA ASP A 882 -26.15 -29.81 39.20
C ASP A 882 -26.51 -31.30 39.39
N ASP A 883 -27.73 -31.58 39.89
CA ASP A 883 -28.27 -32.94 40.06
C ASP A 883 -29.79 -32.94 39.79
N PRO A 884 -30.26 -33.33 38.60
CA PRO A 884 -31.69 -33.34 38.30
C PRO A 884 -32.30 -34.73 38.45
N GLY A 885 -33.45 -34.78 39.13
CA GLY A 885 -34.34 -35.95 39.10
C GLY A 885 -35.05 -36.18 37.75
N SER A 886 -35.07 -35.22 36.81
CA SER A 886 -35.72 -35.35 35.49
C SER A 886 -35.43 -34.27 34.41
N GLY A 887 -34.32 -33.51 34.47
CA GLY A 887 -34.01 -32.36 33.59
C GLY A 887 -32.57 -32.39 33.04
N PRO A 888 -32.16 -31.41 32.20
CA PRO A 888 -30.78 -31.31 31.70
C PRO A 888 -29.78 -31.08 32.84
N VAL A 889 -28.67 -31.82 32.79
CA VAL A 889 -27.66 -31.91 33.86
C VAL A 889 -26.44 -31.05 33.50
N LEU A 890 -25.89 -30.31 34.47
CA LEU A 890 -24.67 -29.51 34.27
C LEU A 890 -23.46 -30.35 33.86
N ILE A 891 -23.23 -31.48 34.53
CA ILE A 891 -22.05 -32.34 34.27
C ILE A 891 -22.05 -33.03 32.90
N GLU A 892 -23.17 -32.98 32.17
CA GLU A 892 -23.28 -33.49 30.80
C GLU A 892 -22.93 -32.42 29.74
N GLN A 893 -22.72 -31.16 30.16
CA GLN A 893 -22.37 -30.07 29.26
C GLN A 893 -20.88 -30.08 28.88
N GLU A 894 -20.53 -29.26 27.89
CA GLU A 894 -19.15 -29.06 27.44
C GLU A 894 -18.25 -28.60 28.61
N LEU A 895 -17.12 -29.28 28.81
CA LEU A 895 -16.09 -28.90 29.78
C LEU A 895 -15.27 -27.70 29.28
N ASP A 896 -14.87 -26.82 30.18
CA ASP A 896 -13.89 -25.77 29.91
C ASP A 896 -12.53 -26.38 29.49
N TYR A 897 -11.90 -25.80 28.48
CA TYR A 897 -10.60 -26.26 27.97
C TYR A 897 -9.49 -26.14 29.02
N LYS A 898 -9.60 -25.16 29.94
CA LYS A 898 -8.65 -25.00 31.05
C LYS A 898 -8.65 -26.16 32.03
N ASN A 899 -9.68 -27.01 32.03
CA ASN A 899 -9.71 -28.22 32.85
C ASN A 899 -8.59 -29.21 32.48
N SER A 900 -8.08 -29.15 31.25
CA SER A 900 -6.92 -29.94 30.79
C SER A 900 -5.56 -29.26 31.00
N ALA A 901 -5.51 -28.16 31.75
CA ALA A 901 -4.32 -27.34 31.99
C ALA A 901 -3.69 -26.77 30.69
N GLU A 902 -4.51 -26.57 29.66
CA GLU A 902 -4.08 -25.89 28.45
C GLU A 902 -3.71 -24.42 28.73
N LEU A 903 -2.70 -23.90 28.03
CA LEU A 903 -2.33 -22.50 28.08
C LEU A 903 -3.48 -21.60 27.62
N ASP A 904 -3.57 -20.38 28.16
CA ASP A 904 -4.60 -19.42 27.76
C ASP A 904 -4.44 -18.94 26.32
N ASN A 905 -5.55 -18.56 25.72
CA ASN A 905 -5.61 -17.93 24.41
C ASN A 905 -5.44 -16.42 24.53
N LEU A 906 -4.22 -15.94 24.34
CA LEU A 906 -3.93 -14.50 24.32
C LEU A 906 -3.69 -14.06 22.87
N PRO A 907 -4.18 -12.88 22.46
CA PRO A 907 -3.90 -12.35 21.13
C PRO A 907 -2.41 -12.07 20.93
N PRO A 908 -1.88 -12.25 19.71
CA PRO A 908 -0.48 -11.91 19.42
C PRO A 908 -0.26 -10.40 19.37
N ASN A 909 0.99 -9.99 19.61
CA ASN A 909 1.45 -8.61 19.41
C ASN A 909 1.69 -8.29 17.92
N SER A 910 1.87 -7.01 17.59
CA SER A 910 2.32 -6.57 16.27
C SER A 910 3.66 -7.21 15.90
N CYS A 911 3.79 -7.66 14.65
CA CYS A 911 5.02 -8.28 14.16
C CYS A 911 5.25 -7.92 12.69
N SER A 912 6.51 -7.70 12.31
CA SER A 912 6.90 -7.45 10.92
C SER A 912 7.46 -8.69 10.22
N ILE A 913 7.61 -9.81 10.92
CA ILE A 913 8.17 -11.05 10.37
C ILE A 913 7.29 -12.22 10.83
N ILE A 914 6.87 -13.05 9.88
CA ILE A 914 6.05 -14.24 10.12
C ILE A 914 6.57 -15.42 9.28
N ALA A 915 6.59 -16.62 9.85
CA ALA A 915 6.99 -17.84 9.14
C ALA A 915 6.20 -19.04 9.65
N GLU A 916 5.88 -19.97 8.76
CA GLU A 916 5.28 -21.25 9.10
C GLU A 916 6.35 -22.31 9.43
N GLY A 917 6.05 -23.16 10.41
CA GLY A 917 6.61 -24.50 10.45
C GLY A 917 6.27 -25.26 11.73
N LYS A 918 6.46 -26.59 11.73
CA LYS A 918 6.16 -27.46 12.89
C LYS A 918 4.71 -27.32 13.38
N ASP A 919 3.76 -27.17 12.45
CA ASP A 919 2.33 -26.95 12.72
C ASP A 919 2.08 -25.69 13.57
N ARG A 920 2.89 -24.64 13.36
CA ARG A 920 2.88 -23.37 14.10
C ARG A 920 3.24 -22.19 13.24
N ILE A 921 2.93 -21.01 13.78
CA ILE A 921 3.41 -19.74 13.29
C ILE A 921 4.54 -19.26 14.21
N PHE A 922 5.66 -18.89 13.62
CA PHE A 922 6.76 -18.17 14.27
C PHE A 922 6.72 -16.71 13.87
N MET A 923 7.02 -15.83 14.82
CA MET A 923 6.93 -14.39 14.67
C MET A 923 8.21 -13.71 15.19
N ALA A 924 8.61 -12.62 14.55
CA ALA A 924 9.66 -11.73 15.02
C ALA A 924 9.40 -10.28 14.54
N GLY A 925 10.34 -9.37 14.82
CA GLY A 925 10.16 -7.96 14.48
C GLY A 925 9.25 -7.23 15.45
N PHE A 926 9.25 -7.67 16.72
CA PHE A 926 8.58 -7.00 17.83
C PHE A 926 9.37 -5.77 18.31
N GLU A 927 8.86 -5.12 19.37
CA GLU A 927 9.59 -4.13 20.14
C GLU A 927 10.99 -4.61 20.54
N ASP A 928 11.08 -5.79 21.15
CA ASP A 928 12.35 -6.48 21.34
C ASP A 928 12.77 -7.19 20.04
N ARG A 929 13.73 -6.59 19.34
CA ARG A 929 14.25 -7.08 18.05
C ARG A 929 15.06 -8.38 18.15
N SER A 930 15.26 -8.89 19.35
CA SER A 930 15.95 -10.15 19.64
C SER A 930 15.00 -11.30 20.01
N GLU A 931 13.71 -11.01 20.19
CA GLU A 931 12.70 -11.98 20.61
C GLU A 931 12.08 -12.71 19.42
N VAL A 932 11.87 -14.02 19.57
CA VAL A 932 11.02 -14.84 18.70
C VAL A 932 9.88 -15.37 19.54
N ARG A 933 8.64 -15.14 19.07
CA ARG A 933 7.42 -15.73 19.64
C ARG A 933 6.87 -16.77 18.69
N PHE A 934 6.08 -17.69 19.21
CA PHE A 934 5.45 -18.72 18.39
C PHE A 934 4.08 -19.10 18.94
N SER A 935 3.22 -19.58 18.06
CA SER A 935 1.87 -19.99 18.40
C SER A 935 1.85 -21.31 19.21
N LYS A 936 0.69 -21.62 19.77
CA LYS A 936 0.34 -23.00 20.13
C LYS A 936 0.39 -23.90 18.89
N GLN A 937 0.44 -25.21 19.11
CA GLN A 937 0.33 -26.18 18.03
C GLN A 937 -1.07 -26.11 17.44
N HIS A 938 -1.15 -26.03 16.12
CA HIS A 938 -2.41 -26.10 15.40
C HIS A 938 -3.02 -27.51 15.50
N PHE A 939 -4.33 -27.56 15.73
CA PHE A 939 -5.13 -28.78 15.72
C PHE A 939 -6.35 -28.59 14.82
N ALA A 940 -6.78 -29.66 14.15
CA ALA A 940 -7.94 -29.60 13.27
C ALA A 940 -9.20 -29.13 14.02
N GLY A 941 -9.91 -28.17 13.43
CA GLY A 941 -11.14 -27.58 14.00
C GLY A 941 -10.90 -26.32 14.84
N PHE A 942 -9.64 -25.90 15.02
CA PHE A 942 -9.27 -24.67 15.71
C PHE A 942 -8.28 -23.88 14.85
N PRO A 943 -8.43 -22.55 14.74
CA PRO A 943 -7.40 -21.74 14.11
C PRO A 943 -6.15 -21.71 14.99
N VAL A 944 -5.05 -21.15 14.47
CA VAL A 944 -3.82 -20.95 15.24
C VAL A 944 -4.07 -20.00 16.41
N GLU A 945 -3.80 -20.48 17.62
CA GLU A 945 -3.94 -19.74 18.87
C GLU A 945 -2.58 -19.36 19.47
N PHE A 946 -2.53 -18.30 20.28
CA PHE A 946 -1.29 -17.74 20.80
C PHE A 946 -1.29 -17.63 22.32
N ASN A 947 -0.09 -17.55 22.89
CA ASN A 947 0.12 -17.32 24.31
C ASN A 947 1.47 -16.59 24.52
N ASP A 948 1.51 -15.60 25.41
CA ASP A 948 2.70 -14.78 25.65
C ASP A 948 3.88 -15.53 26.30
N ALA A 949 3.64 -16.69 26.92
CA ALA A 949 4.71 -17.52 27.48
C ALA A 949 5.52 -18.25 26.39
N LEU A 950 4.99 -18.37 25.17
CA LEU A 950 5.59 -19.13 24.08
C LEU A 950 6.60 -18.28 23.30
N LYS A 951 7.79 -18.12 23.90
CA LYS A 951 8.86 -17.28 23.35
C LYS A 951 10.25 -17.71 23.77
N PHE A 952 11.25 -17.27 23.01
CA PHE A 952 12.66 -17.37 23.38
C PHE A 952 13.47 -16.21 22.78
N THR A 953 14.63 -15.93 23.37
CA THR A 953 15.50 -14.83 22.94
C THR A 953 16.67 -15.34 22.11
N VAL A 954 17.04 -14.57 21.09
CA VAL A 954 18.19 -14.79 20.21
C VAL A 954 19.30 -13.81 20.59
N PRO A 955 20.58 -14.20 20.61
CA PRO A 955 21.68 -13.27 20.90
C PRO A 955 21.63 -12.01 20.01
N GLU A 956 21.76 -10.82 20.60
CA GLU A 956 21.66 -9.52 19.91
C GLU A 956 22.69 -9.32 18.78
N ASP A 957 23.81 -10.03 18.87
CA ASP A 957 24.86 -10.10 17.86
C ASP A 957 24.31 -10.28 16.42
N GLY A 958 24.77 -9.41 15.52
CA GLY A 958 24.37 -9.44 14.10
C GLY A 958 23.16 -8.57 13.75
N GLY A 959 22.62 -7.84 14.72
CA GLY A 959 21.53 -6.88 14.55
C GLY A 959 20.13 -7.47 14.81
N ALA A 960 19.11 -6.77 14.31
CA ALA A 960 17.73 -7.24 14.35
C ALA A 960 17.55 -8.52 13.53
N ILE A 961 16.56 -9.32 13.90
CA ILE A 961 16.07 -10.43 13.06
C ILE A 961 15.47 -9.83 11.78
N THR A 962 15.87 -10.36 10.63
CA THR A 962 15.43 -9.89 9.30
C THR A 962 14.59 -10.92 8.56
N ALA A 963 14.71 -12.21 8.91
CA ALA A 963 13.84 -13.26 8.37
C ALA A 963 13.81 -14.49 9.26
N LEU A 964 12.70 -15.23 9.18
CA LEU A 964 12.51 -16.56 9.76
C LEU A 964 12.11 -17.54 8.66
N THR A 965 12.58 -18.78 8.77
CA THR A 965 12.14 -19.89 7.90
C THR A 965 12.50 -21.22 8.54
N VAL A 966 12.02 -22.35 8.00
CA VAL A 966 12.30 -23.69 8.52
C VAL A 966 13.03 -24.52 7.46
N LEU A 967 14.11 -25.18 7.87
CA LEU A 967 14.88 -26.12 7.04
C LEU A 967 15.13 -27.40 7.83
N ASN A 968 14.77 -28.56 7.27
CA ASN A 968 14.97 -29.87 7.91
C ASN A 968 14.40 -29.97 9.34
N GLY A 969 13.25 -29.34 9.58
CA GLY A 969 12.63 -29.29 10.92
C GLY A 969 13.39 -28.44 11.94
N GLN A 970 14.35 -27.63 11.50
CA GLN A 970 15.05 -26.63 12.32
C GLN A 970 14.58 -25.24 11.94
N LEU A 971 14.30 -24.40 12.94
CA LEU A 971 14.00 -23.00 12.70
C LEU A 971 15.30 -22.26 12.41
N ILE A 972 15.38 -21.64 11.25
CA ILE A 972 16.50 -20.82 10.80
C ILE A 972 16.13 -19.35 11.04
N ILE A 973 17.00 -18.67 11.78
CA ILE A 973 16.83 -17.28 12.17
C ILE A 973 17.92 -16.48 11.46
N LEU A 974 17.52 -15.67 10.50
CA LEU A 974 18.42 -14.82 9.74
C LEU A 974 18.42 -13.41 10.32
N LYS A 975 19.61 -12.90 10.56
CA LYS A 975 19.88 -11.50 10.90
C LYS A 975 20.68 -10.87 9.77
N ARG A 976 20.88 -9.55 9.80
CA ARG A 976 21.66 -8.84 8.76
C ARG A 976 23.08 -9.37 8.59
N GLY A 977 23.75 -9.77 9.68
CA GLY A 977 25.14 -10.24 9.66
C GLY A 977 25.39 -11.69 10.10
N ARG A 978 24.36 -12.38 10.63
CA ARG A 978 24.51 -13.71 11.24
C ARG A 978 23.31 -14.60 10.96
N ILE A 979 23.51 -15.91 11.07
CA ILE A 979 22.45 -16.91 10.98
C ILE A 979 22.53 -17.83 12.19
N TYR A 980 21.38 -18.10 12.81
CA TYR A 980 21.23 -19.05 13.91
C TYR A 980 20.26 -20.15 13.52
N ALA A 981 20.42 -21.33 14.14
CA ALA A 981 19.48 -22.43 14.03
C ALA A 981 18.95 -22.83 15.41
N VAL A 982 17.68 -23.22 15.46
CA VAL A 982 17.00 -23.71 16.66
C VAL A 982 16.38 -25.07 16.37
N THR A 983 16.68 -26.03 17.25
CA THR A 983 16.27 -27.43 17.13
C THR A 983 15.25 -27.80 18.21
N GLY A 984 14.62 -28.97 18.09
CA GLY A 984 13.60 -29.45 19.03
C GLY A 984 12.17 -29.23 18.50
N ALA A 985 11.22 -30.02 19.00
CA ALA A 985 9.81 -29.95 18.58
C ALA A 985 9.08 -28.71 19.13
N GLY A 986 9.52 -28.18 20.28
CA GLY A 986 8.84 -27.11 20.98
C GLY A 986 7.79 -27.63 21.98
N PRO A 987 7.32 -26.78 22.91
CA PRO A 987 6.35 -27.17 23.92
C PRO A 987 4.96 -27.40 23.33
N ASN A 988 4.19 -28.36 23.84
CA ASN A 988 2.80 -28.60 23.45
C ASN A 988 1.84 -27.50 23.98
N ASN A 989 0.52 -27.65 23.74
CA ASN A 989 -0.46 -26.61 24.11
C ASN A 989 -0.67 -26.45 25.63
N VAL A 990 -0.19 -27.37 26.46
CA VAL A 990 -0.15 -27.22 27.93
C VAL A 990 1.18 -26.61 28.42
N GLY A 991 2.06 -26.16 27.52
CA GLY A 991 3.37 -25.61 27.85
C GLY A 991 4.42 -26.65 28.27
N GLY A 992 4.08 -27.94 28.24
CA GLY A 992 4.98 -29.06 28.54
C GLY A 992 5.71 -29.60 27.30
N GLY A 993 6.48 -30.68 27.46
CA GLY A 993 7.20 -31.33 26.34
C GLY A 993 8.64 -30.84 26.14
N GLN A 994 9.22 -31.12 24.97
CA GLN A 994 10.61 -30.77 24.65
C GLN A 994 10.73 -29.29 24.27
N SER A 995 11.40 -28.49 25.07
CA SER A 995 11.67 -27.08 24.75
C SER A 995 12.54 -26.93 23.50
N PHE A 996 12.43 -25.77 22.85
CA PHE A 996 13.39 -25.41 21.81
C PHE A 996 14.81 -25.29 22.39
N SER A 997 15.80 -25.73 21.61
CA SER A 997 17.20 -25.55 21.98
C SER A 997 17.55 -24.06 22.01
N ARG A 998 18.61 -23.70 22.76
CA ARG A 998 19.19 -22.35 22.63
C ARG A 998 19.65 -22.12 21.18
N PRO A 999 19.52 -20.90 20.62
CA PRO A 999 19.97 -20.61 19.27
C PRO A 999 21.46 -20.92 19.08
N SER A 1000 21.77 -21.83 18.16
CA SER A 1000 23.15 -22.18 17.79
C SER A 1000 23.61 -21.36 16.59
N LEU A 1001 24.77 -20.73 16.68
CA LEU A 1001 25.34 -19.91 15.62
C LEU A 1001 25.81 -20.80 14.44
N ILE A 1002 25.41 -20.43 13.22
CA ILE A 1002 25.84 -21.09 11.98
C ILE A 1002 27.00 -20.33 11.34
N THR A 1003 26.90 -18.99 11.25
CA THR A 1003 27.93 -18.14 10.64
C THR A 1003 27.99 -16.76 11.30
N THR A 1004 29.19 -16.16 11.33
CA THR A 1004 29.45 -14.85 11.94
C THR A 1004 29.39 -13.68 10.97
N ASN A 1005 29.50 -13.93 9.65
CA ASN A 1005 29.84 -12.90 8.66
C ASN A 1005 28.88 -12.81 7.45
N VAL A 1006 27.82 -13.62 7.46
CA VAL A 1006 26.81 -13.71 6.41
C VAL A 1006 25.43 -13.74 7.05
N GLY A 1007 24.52 -12.98 6.50
CA GLY A 1007 23.14 -12.85 6.95
C GLY A 1007 22.22 -12.42 5.83
N CYS A 1008 20.93 -12.21 6.12
CA CYS A 1008 19.90 -11.83 5.16
C CYS A 1008 19.49 -10.37 5.36
N ILE A 1009 19.25 -9.65 4.27
CA ILE A 1009 18.80 -8.24 4.34
C ILE A 1009 17.29 -8.10 4.52
N ASP A 1010 16.51 -9.01 3.94
CA ASP A 1010 15.05 -8.89 3.78
C ASP A 1010 14.42 -10.28 3.60
N GLN A 1011 13.36 -10.60 4.35
CA GLN A 1011 12.64 -11.87 4.26
C GLN A 1011 12.09 -12.15 2.86
N ARG A 1012 11.73 -11.13 2.09
CA ARG A 1012 11.19 -11.30 0.73
C ARG A 1012 12.19 -11.91 -0.25
N SER A 1013 13.47 -11.88 0.07
CA SER A 1013 14.52 -12.54 -0.71
C SER A 1013 14.73 -14.01 -0.34
N VAL A 1014 14.05 -14.52 0.69
CA VAL A 1014 14.24 -15.85 1.24
C VAL A 1014 13.32 -16.84 0.57
N VAL A 1015 13.89 -17.87 -0.03
CA VAL A 1015 13.15 -18.95 -0.70
C VAL A 1015 13.72 -20.31 -0.32
N LEU A 1016 12.82 -21.25 0.01
CA LEU A 1016 13.17 -22.64 0.27
C LEU A 1016 13.24 -23.40 -1.05
N THR A 1017 14.35 -24.09 -1.28
CA THR A 1017 14.61 -24.86 -2.50
C THR A 1017 15.07 -26.28 -2.14
N PRO A 1018 15.06 -27.24 -3.08
CA PRO A 1018 15.60 -28.57 -2.83
C PRO A 1018 17.07 -28.56 -2.35
N MET A 1019 17.87 -27.57 -2.76
CA MET A 1019 19.27 -27.43 -2.35
C MET A 1019 19.45 -26.85 -0.93
N GLY A 1020 18.41 -26.21 -0.38
CA GLY A 1020 18.44 -25.46 0.88
C GLY A 1020 17.76 -24.10 0.74
N ILE A 1021 18.12 -23.14 1.58
CA ILE A 1021 17.52 -21.79 1.56
C ILE A 1021 18.40 -20.85 0.75
N MET A 1022 17.84 -20.21 -0.28
CA MET A 1022 18.50 -19.11 -0.97
C MET A 1022 18.03 -17.77 -0.39
N PHE A 1023 18.95 -16.80 -0.28
CA PHE A 1023 18.64 -15.48 0.28
C PHE A 1023 19.62 -14.41 -0.20
N GLN A 1024 19.17 -13.15 -0.19
CA GLN A 1024 20.04 -12.01 -0.46
C GLN A 1024 20.76 -11.56 0.82
N SER A 1025 22.08 -11.50 0.74
CA SER A 1025 22.95 -10.88 1.74
C SER A 1025 23.43 -9.52 1.25
N THR A 1026 24.06 -8.73 2.14
CA THR A 1026 24.71 -7.46 1.76
C THR A 1026 25.84 -7.63 0.73
N LYS A 1027 26.32 -8.86 0.52
CA LYS A 1027 27.38 -9.24 -0.42
C LYS A 1027 26.86 -9.92 -1.70
N GLY A 1028 25.55 -10.07 -1.87
CA GLY A 1028 24.93 -10.79 -2.98
C GLY A 1028 24.17 -12.04 -2.53
N ILE A 1029 23.87 -12.95 -3.46
CA ILE A 1029 22.98 -14.10 -3.23
C ILE A 1029 23.75 -15.30 -2.67
N TYR A 1030 23.26 -15.85 -1.56
CA TYR A 1030 23.83 -17.01 -0.86
C TYR A 1030 22.82 -18.15 -0.79
N LEU A 1031 23.34 -19.37 -0.64
CA LEU A 1031 22.62 -20.59 -0.36
C LEU A 1031 23.06 -21.12 1.01
N LEU A 1032 22.12 -21.30 1.94
CA LEU A 1032 22.30 -22.14 3.11
C LEU A 1032 21.87 -23.56 2.73
N THR A 1033 22.84 -24.45 2.53
CA THR A 1033 22.62 -25.83 2.10
C THR A 1033 21.83 -26.64 3.15
N GLN A 1034 21.31 -27.80 2.73
CA GLN A 1034 20.68 -28.77 3.62
C GLN A 1034 21.54 -29.19 4.84
N GLN A 1035 22.87 -29.12 4.71
CA GLN A 1035 23.84 -29.41 5.79
C GLN A 1035 24.26 -28.16 6.60
N LEU A 1036 23.49 -27.08 6.52
CA LEU A 1036 23.73 -25.79 7.17
C LEU A 1036 25.07 -25.14 6.81
N GLN A 1037 25.62 -25.45 5.63
CA GLN A 1037 26.79 -24.77 5.10
C GLN A 1037 26.37 -23.59 4.23
N VAL A 1038 27.02 -22.45 4.42
CA VAL A 1038 26.76 -21.22 3.67
C VAL A 1038 27.65 -21.18 2.44
N GLN A 1039 27.05 -21.13 1.25
CA GLN A 1039 27.72 -21.08 -0.05
C GLN A 1039 27.33 -19.82 -0.80
N TYR A 1040 28.32 -19.14 -1.41
CA TYR A 1040 28.06 -18.00 -2.29
C TYR A 1040 27.73 -18.50 -3.70
N ILE A 1041 26.52 -18.20 -4.19
CA ILE A 1041 26.03 -18.62 -5.52
C ILE A 1041 25.84 -17.45 -6.48
N GLY A 1042 25.80 -16.21 -5.96
CA GLY A 1042 25.61 -15.00 -6.75
C GLY A 1042 26.88 -14.44 -7.42
N ALA A 1043 27.98 -15.20 -7.47
CA ALA A 1043 29.26 -14.72 -8.03
C ALA A 1043 29.12 -14.30 -9.50
N ASP A 1044 28.32 -15.05 -10.27
CA ASP A 1044 28.10 -14.83 -11.68
C ASP A 1044 27.17 -13.62 -11.97
N VAL A 1045 26.42 -13.16 -10.96
CA VAL A 1045 25.43 -12.05 -11.06
C VAL A 1045 25.79 -10.88 -10.16
N GLU A 1046 27.06 -10.73 -9.79
CA GLU A 1046 27.52 -9.75 -8.80
C GLU A 1046 27.25 -8.30 -9.21
N LEU A 1047 27.17 -8.01 -10.52
CA LEU A 1047 26.78 -6.70 -11.06
C LEU A 1047 25.41 -6.24 -10.55
N TYR A 1048 24.52 -7.19 -10.22
CA TYR A 1048 23.14 -6.93 -9.81
C TYR A 1048 22.95 -6.95 -8.29
N ASN A 1049 24.02 -7.07 -7.50
CA ASN A 1049 23.93 -7.09 -6.03
C ASN A 1049 23.27 -5.85 -5.41
N GLY A 1050 23.30 -4.72 -6.11
CA GLY A 1050 22.65 -3.47 -5.68
C GLY A 1050 21.14 -3.41 -5.95
N GLN A 1051 20.55 -4.42 -6.59
CA GLN A 1051 19.11 -4.49 -6.80
C GLN A 1051 18.37 -4.84 -5.49
N THR A 1052 17.20 -4.25 -5.31
CA THR A 1052 16.25 -4.63 -4.27
C THR A 1052 15.33 -5.73 -4.82
N PHE A 1053 15.42 -6.93 -4.25
CA PHE A 1053 14.46 -7.99 -4.54
C PHE A 1053 13.23 -7.83 -3.67
N VAL A 1054 12.07 -7.84 -4.31
CA VAL A 1054 10.76 -7.68 -3.66
C VAL A 1054 10.06 -9.00 -3.42
N SER A 1055 10.50 -10.08 -4.10
CA SER A 1055 10.00 -11.44 -3.92
C SER A 1055 11.02 -12.46 -4.45
N ALA A 1056 10.97 -13.67 -3.92
CA ALA A 1056 11.76 -14.81 -4.35
C ALA A 1056 10.89 -16.07 -4.33
N GLU A 1057 10.59 -16.61 -5.51
CA GLU A 1057 9.65 -17.74 -5.66
C GLU A 1057 10.29 -18.93 -6.37
N LEU A 1058 9.88 -20.13 -5.96
CA LEU A 1058 10.32 -21.40 -6.54
C LEU A 1058 9.31 -21.87 -7.60
N LYS A 1059 9.76 -21.92 -8.86
CA LYS A 1059 9.05 -22.58 -9.96
C LYS A 1059 9.52 -24.04 -10.03
N ALA A 1060 8.90 -24.91 -9.23
CA ALA A 1060 9.34 -26.30 -9.08
C ALA A 1060 9.29 -27.10 -10.39
N ASP A 1061 8.29 -26.86 -11.25
CA ASP A 1061 8.11 -27.59 -12.52
C ASP A 1061 9.18 -27.23 -13.59
N ASP A 1062 9.75 -26.02 -13.49
CA ASP A 1062 10.78 -25.52 -14.42
C ASP A 1062 12.22 -25.61 -13.86
N ASP A 1063 12.38 -26.10 -12.63
CA ASP A 1063 13.64 -26.08 -11.88
C ASP A 1063 14.27 -24.67 -11.70
N GLU A 1064 13.43 -23.65 -11.57
CA GLU A 1064 13.85 -22.23 -11.52
C GLU A 1064 13.50 -21.55 -10.21
N VAL A 1065 14.38 -20.65 -9.76
CA VAL A 1065 14.12 -19.68 -8.69
C VAL A 1065 14.12 -18.29 -9.30
N VAL A 1066 13.03 -17.54 -9.10
CA VAL A 1066 12.84 -16.20 -9.66
C VAL A 1066 12.97 -15.17 -8.55
N PHE A 1067 14.01 -14.34 -8.63
CA PHE A 1067 14.23 -13.19 -7.74
C PHE A 1067 13.68 -11.92 -8.41
N LEU A 1068 12.43 -11.61 -8.12
CA LEU A 1068 11.72 -10.46 -8.67
C LEU A 1068 12.33 -9.17 -8.13
N ALA A 1069 12.75 -8.29 -9.03
CA ALA A 1069 13.33 -6.99 -8.66
C ALA A 1069 12.35 -5.84 -8.93
N GLU A 1070 12.41 -4.81 -8.10
CA GLU A 1070 11.65 -3.56 -8.30
C GLU A 1070 12.02 -2.88 -9.63
N SER A 1071 13.30 -2.95 -10.01
CA SER A 1071 13.86 -2.27 -11.19
C SER A 1071 13.45 -2.82 -12.57
N GLY A 1072 12.68 -3.92 -12.63
CA GLY A 1072 12.21 -4.51 -13.90
C GLY A 1072 13.14 -5.53 -14.56
N ARG A 1073 14.37 -5.71 -14.04
CA ARG A 1073 15.30 -6.78 -14.43
C ARG A 1073 15.43 -7.80 -13.30
N THR A 1074 14.77 -8.93 -13.49
CA THR A 1074 14.64 -10.04 -12.54
C THR A 1074 15.74 -11.07 -12.77
N LEU A 1075 16.28 -11.64 -11.71
CA LEU A 1075 17.29 -12.71 -11.81
C LEU A 1075 16.62 -14.06 -11.69
N VAL A 1076 17.03 -14.99 -12.55
CA VAL A 1076 16.51 -16.35 -12.55
C VAL A 1076 17.65 -17.33 -12.41
N PHE A 1077 17.52 -18.24 -11.45
CA PHE A 1077 18.49 -19.28 -11.19
C PHE A 1077 17.88 -20.65 -11.46
N ASN A 1078 18.41 -21.33 -12.48
CA ASN A 1078 18.07 -22.74 -12.68
C ASN A 1078 18.93 -23.59 -11.74
N TYR A 1079 18.30 -24.21 -10.75
CA TYR A 1079 19.02 -24.94 -9.70
C TYR A 1079 19.45 -26.35 -10.12
N LEU A 1080 18.85 -26.91 -11.17
CA LEU A 1080 19.26 -28.19 -11.74
C LEU A 1080 20.62 -28.09 -12.45
N PHE A 1081 20.82 -27.03 -13.24
CA PHE A 1081 22.06 -26.82 -14.00
C PHE A 1081 23.05 -25.87 -13.32
N GLY A 1082 22.62 -25.12 -12.30
CA GLY A 1082 23.44 -24.13 -11.60
C GLY A 1082 23.77 -22.92 -12.48
N GLN A 1083 22.77 -22.38 -13.18
CA GLN A 1083 22.96 -21.36 -14.21
C GLN A 1083 22.04 -20.15 -13.97
N TRP A 1084 22.61 -18.97 -14.18
CA TRP A 1084 21.89 -17.70 -14.09
C TRP A 1084 21.45 -17.21 -15.47
N SER A 1085 20.23 -16.66 -15.53
CA SER A 1085 19.70 -15.85 -16.62
C SER A 1085 18.98 -14.62 -16.05
N THR A 1086 18.54 -13.70 -16.92
CA THR A 1086 17.81 -12.51 -16.52
C THR A 1086 16.52 -12.35 -17.31
N TYR A 1087 15.45 -11.90 -16.66
CA TYR A 1087 14.19 -11.55 -17.32
C TYR A 1087 14.01 -10.02 -17.31
N THR A 1088 13.55 -9.47 -18.42
CA THR A 1088 13.24 -8.03 -18.56
C THR A 1088 11.74 -7.81 -18.64
N GLY A 1089 11.25 -6.65 -18.21
CA GLY A 1089 9.82 -6.31 -18.24
C GLY A 1089 9.03 -6.79 -17.01
N TYR A 1090 9.75 -7.31 -16.01
CA TYR A 1090 9.22 -7.86 -14.75
C TYR A 1090 9.46 -6.85 -13.64
N THR A 1091 8.77 -5.70 -13.70
CA THR A 1091 8.76 -4.73 -12.59
C THR A 1091 7.78 -5.24 -11.55
N GLY A 1092 8.29 -5.53 -10.36
CA GLY A 1092 7.53 -6.19 -9.32
C GLY A 1092 7.30 -5.35 -8.07
N ALA A 1093 6.11 -5.47 -7.49
CA ALA A 1093 5.83 -5.20 -6.08
C ALA A 1093 5.94 -6.49 -5.24
N ASP A 1094 5.41 -7.60 -5.75
CA ASP A 1094 5.51 -8.93 -5.14
C ASP A 1094 5.14 -10.02 -6.18
N ALA A 1095 5.39 -11.28 -5.85
CA ALA A 1095 5.04 -12.45 -6.65
C ALA A 1095 4.59 -13.63 -5.79
N ALA A 1096 3.85 -14.53 -6.41
CA ALA A 1096 3.41 -15.79 -5.83
C ALA A 1096 3.26 -16.87 -6.91
N ILE A 1097 3.29 -18.14 -6.49
CA ILE A 1097 2.86 -19.27 -7.33
C ILE A 1097 1.36 -19.51 -7.07
N TRP A 1098 0.52 -19.34 -8.10
CA TRP A 1098 -0.92 -19.56 -8.03
C TRP A 1098 -1.36 -20.56 -9.08
N ASN A 1099 -1.94 -21.69 -8.66
CA ASN A 1099 -2.28 -22.84 -9.52
C ASN A 1099 -1.09 -23.26 -10.41
N ASP A 1100 0.05 -23.51 -9.77
CA ASP A 1100 1.31 -23.93 -10.41
C ASP A 1100 1.86 -22.94 -11.45
N THR A 1101 1.32 -21.71 -11.50
CA THR A 1101 1.74 -20.67 -12.44
C THR A 1101 2.38 -19.50 -11.70
N TYR A 1102 3.48 -18.97 -12.23
CA TYR A 1102 4.12 -17.77 -11.69
C TYR A 1102 3.26 -16.53 -11.95
N VAL A 1103 2.92 -15.81 -10.89
CA VAL A 1103 2.16 -14.56 -10.93
C VAL A 1103 2.94 -13.47 -10.22
N PHE A 1104 3.00 -12.29 -10.82
CA PHE A 1104 3.60 -11.11 -10.20
C PHE A 1104 2.74 -9.88 -10.43
N ALA A 1105 2.75 -8.97 -9.47
CA ALA A 1105 2.11 -7.67 -9.62
C ALA A 1105 3.16 -6.58 -9.75
N ALA A 1106 2.87 -5.58 -10.56
CA ALA A 1106 3.62 -4.34 -10.61
C ALA A 1106 3.07 -3.35 -9.57
N PRO A 1107 3.88 -2.37 -9.12
CA PRO A 1107 3.44 -1.37 -8.12
C PRO A 1107 2.21 -0.55 -8.54
N ASN A 1108 1.91 -0.46 -9.84
CA ASN A 1108 0.77 0.27 -10.40
C ASN A 1108 -0.55 -0.52 -10.43
N GLY A 1109 -0.65 -1.62 -9.67
CA GLY A 1109 -1.87 -2.43 -9.58
C GLY A 1109 -2.05 -3.45 -10.70
N ARG A 1110 -1.17 -3.47 -11.72
CA ARG A 1110 -1.28 -4.43 -12.83
C ARG A 1110 -0.70 -5.79 -12.45
N VAL A 1111 -1.50 -6.83 -12.61
CA VAL A 1111 -1.14 -8.20 -12.24
C VAL A 1111 -0.93 -9.04 -13.49
N ARG A 1112 0.17 -9.78 -13.55
CA ARG A 1112 0.54 -10.60 -14.71
C ARG A 1112 0.76 -12.03 -14.28
N ARG A 1113 0.19 -12.96 -15.03
CA ARG A 1113 0.47 -14.39 -14.93
C ARG A 1113 1.36 -14.82 -16.09
N GLU A 1114 2.28 -15.73 -15.85
CA GLU A 1114 3.01 -16.40 -16.92
C GLU A 1114 2.04 -17.16 -17.83
N SER A 1115 2.31 -17.16 -19.13
CA SER A 1115 1.48 -17.84 -20.12
C SER A 1115 2.33 -18.32 -21.29
N SER A 1116 2.20 -19.60 -21.62
CA SER A 1116 2.80 -20.21 -22.81
C SER A 1116 1.94 -20.03 -24.07
N ALA A 1117 0.71 -19.49 -23.94
CA ALA A 1117 -0.19 -19.28 -25.07
C ALA A 1117 0.26 -18.13 -26.00
N ALA A 1118 1.05 -17.19 -25.48
CA ALA A 1118 1.62 -16.10 -26.26
C ALA A 1118 3.00 -15.72 -25.70
N TYR A 1119 3.99 -15.56 -26.57
CA TYR A 1119 5.35 -15.13 -26.19
C TYR A 1119 5.48 -13.60 -26.20
N THR A 1120 4.50 -12.95 -25.59
CA THR A 1120 4.42 -11.49 -25.41
C THR A 1120 4.17 -11.18 -23.94
N ASP A 1121 4.63 -10.02 -23.47
CA ASP A 1121 4.38 -9.56 -22.11
C ASP A 1121 3.22 -8.56 -22.13
N ALA A 1122 2.02 -9.01 -21.80
CA ALA A 1122 0.78 -8.23 -21.88
C ALA A 1122 0.58 -7.61 -23.27
N GLY A 1123 0.85 -8.40 -24.33
CA GLY A 1123 0.78 -7.97 -25.72
C GLY A 1123 2.02 -7.24 -26.24
N ALA A 1124 2.94 -6.82 -25.36
CA ALA A 1124 4.21 -6.22 -25.78
C ALA A 1124 5.24 -7.29 -26.20
N ILE A 1125 5.98 -7.01 -27.27
CA ILE A 1125 7.03 -7.91 -27.77
C ILE A 1125 8.28 -7.74 -26.89
N TYR A 1126 8.82 -8.85 -26.41
CA TYR A 1126 10.16 -8.90 -25.83
C TYR A 1126 11.05 -9.84 -26.66
N GLN A 1127 12.37 -9.65 -26.51
CA GLN A 1127 13.38 -10.38 -27.28
C GLN A 1127 14.19 -11.30 -26.38
N LEU A 1128 14.45 -12.51 -26.85
CA LEU A 1128 15.56 -13.34 -26.38
C LEU A 1128 16.87 -12.68 -26.84
N ARG A 1129 17.79 -12.40 -25.91
CA ARG A 1129 19.10 -11.85 -26.26
C ARG A 1129 20.20 -12.68 -25.64
N ILE A 1130 21.15 -13.11 -26.48
CA ILE A 1130 22.28 -13.93 -26.07
C ILE A 1130 23.57 -13.24 -26.49
N GLU A 1131 24.49 -13.07 -25.54
CA GLU A 1131 25.83 -12.57 -25.82
C GLU A 1131 26.89 -13.55 -25.35
N THR A 1132 27.76 -13.99 -26.26
CA THR A 1132 28.84 -14.92 -25.92
C THR A 1132 30.01 -14.23 -25.22
N ALA A 1133 30.88 -14.99 -24.57
CA ALA A 1133 32.23 -14.53 -24.25
C ALA A 1133 33.03 -14.17 -25.52
N TRP A 1134 34.14 -13.43 -25.35
CA TRP A 1134 35.13 -13.26 -26.42
C TRP A 1134 35.84 -14.58 -26.72
N ILE A 1135 35.64 -15.12 -27.92
CA ILE A 1135 36.24 -16.37 -28.37
C ILE A 1135 37.63 -16.09 -28.93
N LYS A 1136 38.67 -16.47 -28.18
CA LYS A 1136 40.08 -16.28 -28.56
C LYS A 1136 40.51 -17.38 -29.53
N LEU A 1137 41.03 -16.99 -30.69
CA LEU A 1137 41.42 -17.95 -31.72
C LEU A 1137 42.82 -18.53 -31.49
N LYS A 1138 43.68 -17.86 -30.71
CA LYS A 1138 45.04 -18.30 -30.39
C LYS A 1138 45.49 -17.78 -29.02
N ALA A 1139 46.32 -18.57 -28.32
CA ALA A 1139 46.77 -18.26 -26.95
C ALA A 1139 47.66 -17.00 -26.81
N LEU A 1140 48.51 -16.69 -27.79
CA LEU A 1140 49.21 -15.39 -27.89
C LEU A 1140 48.53 -14.55 -28.97
N ALA A 1141 48.36 -13.24 -28.73
CA ALA A 1141 47.72 -12.21 -29.57
C ALA A 1141 48.08 -12.29 -31.07
N GLY A 1142 47.53 -13.29 -31.74
CA GLY A 1142 47.98 -13.79 -33.01
C GLY A 1142 46.76 -14.04 -33.88
N PHE A 1143 46.76 -13.40 -35.04
CA PHE A 1143 45.63 -13.46 -35.96
C PHE A 1143 45.46 -14.87 -36.51
N GLN A 1144 44.23 -15.39 -36.44
CA GLN A 1144 43.80 -16.53 -37.25
C GLN A 1144 42.77 -16.06 -38.28
N ARG A 1145 42.39 -16.94 -39.20
CA ARG A 1145 41.31 -16.66 -40.14
C ARG A 1145 40.07 -17.45 -39.76
N ILE A 1146 38.93 -16.80 -39.54
CA ILE A 1146 37.64 -17.46 -39.44
C ILE A 1146 36.96 -17.37 -40.82
N ARG A 1147 36.51 -18.50 -41.36
CA ARG A 1147 35.84 -18.53 -42.67
C ARG A 1147 34.33 -18.37 -42.55
N ARG A 1148 33.73 -19.08 -41.59
CA ARG A 1148 32.29 -19.10 -41.34
C ARG A 1148 31.97 -19.52 -39.92
N SER A 1149 30.84 -19.05 -39.41
CA SER A 1149 30.15 -19.63 -38.26
C SER A 1149 29.05 -20.57 -38.74
N ILE A 1150 28.78 -21.60 -37.96
CA ILE A 1150 27.68 -22.54 -38.13
C ILE A 1150 26.91 -22.50 -36.82
N VAL A 1151 25.65 -22.13 -36.89
CA VAL A 1151 24.78 -22.12 -35.72
C VAL A 1151 23.79 -23.27 -35.88
N THR A 1152 23.58 -24.01 -34.80
CA THR A 1152 22.66 -25.16 -34.77
C THR A 1152 21.65 -25.01 -33.64
N GLY A 1153 20.47 -25.57 -33.87
CA GLY A 1153 19.31 -25.40 -33.03
C GLY A 1153 18.07 -26.11 -33.58
N GLU A 1154 16.91 -25.73 -33.05
CA GLU A 1154 15.59 -26.14 -33.56
C GLU A 1154 14.75 -24.90 -33.89
N TRP A 1155 13.96 -24.97 -34.96
CA TRP A 1155 13.06 -23.90 -35.37
C TRP A 1155 11.76 -24.08 -34.61
N ARG A 1156 11.28 -23.03 -33.94
CA ARG A 1156 10.04 -23.10 -33.14
C ARG A 1156 8.88 -22.35 -33.80
N SER A 1157 9.12 -21.15 -34.33
CA SER A 1157 8.07 -20.33 -34.94
C SER A 1157 8.61 -19.33 -35.96
N SER A 1158 7.74 -18.64 -36.69
CA SER A 1158 8.13 -17.54 -37.60
C SER A 1158 8.87 -16.42 -36.83
N HIS A 1159 10.05 -16.01 -37.31
CA HIS A 1159 10.87 -14.93 -36.74
C HIS A 1159 12.02 -14.54 -37.68
N LYS A 1160 12.64 -13.38 -37.46
CA LYS A 1160 13.99 -13.03 -37.96
C LYS A 1160 15.03 -13.27 -36.87
N LEU A 1161 16.13 -13.90 -37.23
CA LEU A 1161 17.28 -14.03 -36.35
C LEU A 1161 18.31 -12.94 -36.68
N ASN A 1162 18.55 -12.05 -35.72
CA ASN A 1162 19.58 -11.03 -35.81
C ASN A 1162 20.85 -11.57 -35.15
N MET A 1163 21.88 -11.80 -35.96
CA MET A 1163 23.21 -12.21 -35.48
C MET A 1163 24.21 -11.06 -35.64
N GLY A 1164 24.64 -10.48 -34.53
CA GLY A 1164 25.74 -9.51 -34.50
C GLY A 1164 27.09 -10.18 -34.27
N VAL A 1165 28.15 -9.67 -34.88
CA VAL A 1165 29.53 -10.11 -34.60
C VAL A 1165 30.46 -8.91 -34.36
N ALA A 1166 31.18 -8.94 -33.25
CA ALA A 1166 32.22 -7.97 -32.89
C ALA A 1166 33.61 -8.60 -33.00
N TYR A 1167 34.64 -7.79 -33.27
CA TYR A 1167 36.00 -8.26 -33.57
C TYR A 1167 37.04 -7.58 -32.70
N ASP A 1168 38.09 -8.33 -32.33
CA ASP A 1168 39.33 -7.81 -31.75
C ASP A 1168 39.14 -6.93 -30.49
N TYR A 1169 38.15 -7.26 -29.65
CA TYR A 1169 37.80 -6.52 -28.43
C TYR A 1169 37.25 -5.10 -28.66
N GLU A 1170 36.86 -4.79 -29.89
CA GLU A 1170 36.17 -3.56 -30.23
C GLU A 1170 34.65 -3.70 -29.99
N PRO A 1171 33.98 -2.67 -29.45
CA PRO A 1171 32.54 -2.71 -29.20
C PRO A 1171 31.70 -2.61 -30.48
N ALA A 1172 32.28 -2.12 -31.58
CA ALA A 1172 31.58 -2.00 -32.86
C ALA A 1172 31.21 -3.38 -33.42
N ARG A 1173 29.91 -3.66 -33.50
CA ARG A 1173 29.36 -4.89 -34.06
C ARG A 1173 28.98 -4.74 -35.53
N ARG A 1174 29.07 -5.82 -36.28
CA ARG A 1174 28.48 -5.95 -37.62
C ARG A 1174 27.28 -6.87 -37.51
N ASP A 1175 26.10 -6.33 -37.80
CA ASP A 1175 24.85 -7.05 -37.72
C ASP A 1175 24.54 -7.79 -39.02
N ILE A 1176 24.08 -9.02 -38.89
CA ILE A 1176 23.69 -9.93 -39.97
C ILE A 1176 22.28 -10.38 -39.63
N VAL A 1177 21.31 -10.00 -40.44
CA VAL A 1177 19.91 -10.38 -40.23
C VAL A 1177 19.60 -11.56 -41.14
N LEU A 1178 19.13 -12.64 -40.55
CA LEU A 1178 18.71 -13.85 -41.24
C LEU A 1178 17.20 -13.93 -41.16
N ASP A 1179 16.53 -13.91 -42.31
CA ASP A 1179 15.09 -14.02 -42.41
C ASP A 1179 14.70 -15.33 -43.12
N PRO A 1180 14.28 -16.37 -42.37
CA PRO A 1180 13.81 -17.63 -42.95
C PRO A 1180 12.45 -17.52 -43.66
N THR A 1181 11.71 -16.42 -43.50
CA THR A 1181 10.34 -16.24 -44.03
C THR A 1181 10.29 -15.63 -45.43
N ASN A 1182 11.40 -15.09 -45.92
CA ASN A 1182 11.46 -14.49 -47.24
C ASN A 1182 11.56 -15.57 -48.33
N ALA A 1183 10.58 -15.61 -49.24
CA ALA A 1183 10.54 -16.52 -50.40
C ALA A 1183 11.72 -16.33 -51.39
N GLY A 1184 12.55 -15.32 -51.17
CA GLY A 1184 13.75 -14.99 -51.94
C GLY A 1184 15.08 -15.50 -51.36
N ILE A 1185 15.11 -16.52 -50.50
CA ILE A 1185 16.37 -17.25 -50.23
C ILE A 1185 16.71 -18.04 -51.51
N ALA A 1186 17.20 -17.31 -52.51
CA ALA A 1186 17.43 -17.78 -53.84
C ALA A 1186 18.52 -18.86 -53.82
N THR A 1187 18.17 -19.97 -54.45
CA THR A 1187 19.06 -20.95 -55.05
C THR A 1187 20.11 -20.26 -55.92
N THR A 1188 21.28 -19.94 -55.37
CA THR A 1188 22.45 -19.61 -56.19
C THR A 1188 23.68 -20.37 -55.72
N VAL A 1189 24.17 -21.16 -56.67
CA VAL A 1189 25.28 -22.10 -56.61
C VAL A 1189 26.58 -21.41 -56.18
N LEU A 1190 27.40 -22.15 -55.43
CA LEU A 1190 28.81 -21.86 -55.13
C LEU A 1190 29.54 -21.06 -56.23
N GLY A 1191 29.96 -19.83 -55.91
CA GLY A 1191 31.05 -19.15 -56.61
C GLY A 1191 30.74 -17.90 -57.44
N ASP A 1192 29.68 -17.14 -57.14
CA ASP A 1192 29.48 -15.82 -57.75
C ASP A 1192 30.16 -14.70 -56.91
N PRO A 1193 31.19 -14.00 -57.43
CA PRO A 1193 31.81 -12.86 -56.75
C PRO A 1193 30.96 -11.57 -56.78
N ALA A 1194 29.82 -11.56 -57.46
CA ALA A 1194 28.99 -10.37 -57.68
C ALA A 1194 27.76 -10.25 -56.76
N ALA A 1195 27.36 -11.31 -56.06
CA ALA A 1195 26.26 -11.27 -55.09
C ALA A 1195 26.82 -11.03 -53.68
N GLY A 1196 26.61 -9.83 -53.15
CA GLY A 1196 27.02 -9.42 -51.80
C GLY A 1196 26.24 -10.09 -50.66
N ASP A 1197 25.83 -11.35 -50.83
CA ASP A 1197 24.88 -12.03 -49.96
C ASP A 1197 25.56 -12.98 -48.97
N ILE A 1198 25.23 -12.75 -47.72
CA ILE A 1198 25.66 -13.51 -46.55
C ILE A 1198 24.70 -14.71 -46.41
N GLY A 1199 25.17 -15.92 -46.74
CA GLY A 1199 24.44 -17.17 -46.49
C GLY A 1199 24.70 -18.23 -47.58
N ASP A 1200 25.34 -19.34 -47.22
CA ASP A 1200 25.40 -20.55 -48.07
C ASP A 1200 24.12 -21.36 -47.78
N GLY A 1201 23.15 -21.30 -48.71
CA GLY A 1201 21.96 -22.14 -48.74
C GLY A 1201 20.76 -21.69 -47.90
N THR A 1202 19.58 -22.22 -48.25
CA THR A 1202 18.40 -22.24 -47.37
C THR A 1202 18.79 -22.81 -46.00
N PRO A 1203 18.19 -22.33 -44.89
CA PRO A 1203 18.24 -23.08 -43.65
C PRO A 1203 17.82 -24.53 -43.95
N LEU A 1204 18.68 -25.50 -43.66
CA LEU A 1204 18.30 -26.91 -43.81
C LEU A 1204 17.21 -27.18 -42.77
N GLY A 1205 15.94 -27.24 -43.19
CA GLY A 1205 14.79 -27.49 -42.31
C GLY A 1205 13.63 -26.48 -42.37
N SER A 1206 13.60 -25.51 -43.31
CA SER A 1206 12.49 -24.53 -43.42
C SER A 1206 11.16 -25.12 -43.95
N GLY A 1207 10.90 -26.41 -43.71
CA GLY A 1207 9.75 -27.14 -44.24
C GLY A 1207 8.45 -26.45 -43.85
N THR A 1208 7.74 -25.92 -44.84
CA THR A 1208 6.31 -25.68 -44.70
C THR A 1208 5.62 -27.02 -44.43
N ALA A 1209 4.58 -26.98 -43.60
CA ALA A 1209 3.72 -28.12 -43.31
C ALA A 1209 3.00 -28.61 -44.58
N ALA A 1210 3.72 -29.33 -45.44
CA ALA A 1210 3.17 -30.08 -46.57
C ALA A 1210 4.22 -31.09 -47.09
N SER A 1211 4.08 -32.33 -46.61
CA SER A 1211 4.60 -33.58 -47.18
C SER A 1211 6.07 -34.00 -46.91
N THR A 1212 6.20 -34.88 -45.91
CA THR A 1212 7.00 -36.13 -45.90
C THR A 1212 8.51 -36.12 -45.63
N MET A 1213 9.17 -34.99 -45.36
CA MET A 1213 10.48 -34.97 -44.67
C MET A 1213 10.50 -33.84 -43.62
N GLU A 1214 9.87 -34.07 -42.48
CA GLU A 1214 9.78 -33.11 -41.37
C GLU A 1214 11.08 -33.14 -40.56
N SER A 1215 11.85 -32.05 -40.60
CA SER A 1215 13.04 -31.90 -39.78
C SER A 1215 13.02 -30.49 -39.19
N GLU A 1216 12.67 -30.36 -37.90
CA GLU A 1216 12.69 -29.12 -37.09
C GLU A 1216 14.10 -28.50 -36.93
N VAL A 1217 15.10 -29.01 -37.66
CA VAL A 1217 16.50 -28.60 -37.59
C VAL A 1217 16.63 -27.14 -38.00
N TYR A 1218 17.25 -26.35 -37.14
CA TYR A 1218 17.60 -24.96 -37.40
C TYR A 1218 19.11 -24.84 -37.53
N GLN A 1219 19.59 -24.92 -38.77
CA GLN A 1219 21.01 -24.85 -39.07
C GLN A 1219 21.29 -23.87 -40.20
N PHE A 1220 22.19 -22.93 -39.96
CA PHE A 1220 22.62 -21.96 -40.97
C PHE A 1220 24.12 -21.67 -40.87
N ARG A 1221 24.71 -21.36 -42.02
CA ARG A 1221 26.13 -21.06 -42.17
C ARG A 1221 26.31 -19.61 -42.59
N VAL A 1222 27.08 -18.87 -41.81
CA VAL A 1222 27.29 -17.45 -42.03
C VAL A 1222 28.75 -17.17 -42.32
N HIS A 1223 29.02 -16.53 -43.46
CA HIS A 1223 30.34 -16.00 -43.76
C HIS A 1223 30.59 -14.72 -42.97
N LEU A 1224 31.69 -14.70 -42.22
CA LEU A 1224 32.01 -13.54 -41.38
C LEU A 1224 32.57 -12.39 -42.23
N PRO A 1225 32.04 -11.15 -42.10
CA PRO A 1225 32.49 -9.97 -42.86
C PRO A 1225 33.99 -9.70 -42.77
N ARG A 1226 34.59 -10.01 -41.60
CA ARG A 1226 36.02 -9.88 -41.37
C ARG A 1226 36.61 -11.23 -40.99
N GLN A 1227 37.32 -11.85 -41.92
CA GLN A 1227 37.89 -13.17 -41.69
C GLN A 1227 39.14 -13.16 -40.80
N LYS A 1228 39.99 -12.12 -40.85
CA LYS A 1228 41.24 -12.07 -40.08
C LYS A 1228 41.04 -11.27 -38.79
N CYS A 1229 41.09 -11.97 -37.66
CA CYS A 1229 40.89 -11.43 -36.31
C CYS A 1229 41.69 -12.22 -35.27
N GLN A 1230 41.78 -11.67 -34.07
CA GLN A 1230 42.38 -12.24 -32.86
C GLN A 1230 41.30 -12.89 -31.97
N ALA A 1231 40.15 -12.22 -31.86
CA ALA A 1231 38.99 -12.69 -31.09
C ALA A 1231 37.69 -12.24 -31.75
N VAL A 1232 36.61 -12.98 -31.49
CA VAL A 1232 35.25 -12.65 -31.95
C VAL A 1232 34.24 -12.82 -30.82
N LYS A 1233 33.20 -12.01 -30.81
CA LYS A 1233 32.04 -12.14 -29.90
C LYS A 1233 30.76 -12.12 -30.73
N PHE A 1234 29.81 -13.00 -30.40
CA PHE A 1234 28.53 -13.11 -31.10
C PHE A 1234 27.39 -12.59 -30.22
N PHE A 1235 26.39 -12.02 -30.90
CA PHE A 1235 25.16 -11.49 -30.33
C PHE A 1235 24.00 -12.12 -31.11
N PHE A 1236 23.00 -12.65 -30.42
CA PHE A 1236 21.81 -13.21 -31.03
C PHE A 1236 20.57 -12.54 -30.47
N SER A 1237 19.63 -12.17 -31.34
CA SER A 1237 18.29 -11.72 -30.91
C SER A 1237 17.22 -11.99 -31.94
N ASP A 1238 15.99 -12.22 -31.50
CA ASP A 1238 14.82 -12.36 -32.39
C ASP A 1238 14.15 -11.02 -32.71
N SER A 1239 13.52 -10.92 -33.88
CA SER A 1239 12.62 -9.83 -34.26
C SER A 1239 11.48 -10.34 -35.17
N PRO A 1240 10.39 -9.57 -35.36
CA PRO A 1240 9.27 -10.00 -36.21
C PRO A 1240 9.67 -10.34 -37.65
N GLY A 1241 9.01 -11.36 -38.21
CA GLY A 1241 9.17 -11.84 -39.60
C GLY A 1241 8.80 -10.78 -40.65
N THR A 1242 9.09 -11.04 -41.93
CA THR A 1242 8.61 -10.15 -43.02
C THR A 1242 7.12 -10.31 -43.31
N ASP A 1243 6.53 -11.42 -42.87
CA ASP A 1243 5.09 -11.68 -42.83
C ASP A 1243 4.33 -10.78 -41.84
N GLY A 1244 5.04 -10.00 -41.02
CA GLY A 1244 4.46 -9.18 -39.95
C GLY A 1244 3.97 -10.01 -38.75
N ALA A 1245 4.20 -11.33 -38.76
CA ALA A 1245 3.85 -12.20 -37.65
C ALA A 1245 4.77 -11.92 -36.46
N GLN A 1246 4.17 -11.88 -35.27
CA GLN A 1246 4.91 -11.70 -34.03
C GLN A 1246 5.77 -12.94 -33.77
N PRO A 1247 7.03 -12.77 -33.32
CA PRO A 1247 7.85 -13.91 -32.97
C PRO A 1247 7.26 -14.57 -31.72
N GLU A 1248 6.69 -15.78 -31.89
CA GLU A 1248 6.27 -16.64 -30.78
C GLU A 1248 7.51 -17.14 -30.01
N GLN A 1249 7.74 -18.45 -29.91
CA GLN A 1249 8.92 -19.00 -29.23
C GLN A 1249 10.24 -18.75 -29.99
N ALA A 1250 10.14 -18.41 -31.29
CA ALA A 1250 11.23 -18.14 -32.22
C ALA A 1250 12.12 -19.36 -32.49
N TYR A 1251 13.16 -19.58 -31.68
CA TYR A 1251 14.19 -20.59 -31.92
C TYR A 1251 14.74 -21.19 -30.62
N GLU A 1252 15.29 -22.38 -30.75
CA GLU A 1252 16.19 -23.00 -29.76
C GLU A 1252 17.63 -22.95 -30.28
N LEU A 1253 18.60 -22.55 -29.44
CA LEU A 1253 20.03 -22.59 -29.79
C LEU A 1253 20.78 -23.60 -28.94
N THR A 1254 21.53 -24.49 -29.61
CA THR A 1254 22.28 -25.58 -28.96
C THR A 1254 23.79 -25.40 -29.07
N GLU A 1255 24.29 -24.99 -30.24
CA GLU A 1255 25.73 -24.87 -30.46
C GLU A 1255 26.09 -23.79 -31.50
N LEU A 1256 27.22 -23.12 -31.25
CA LEU A 1256 27.91 -22.27 -32.22
C LEU A 1256 29.25 -22.93 -32.58
N MET A 1257 29.47 -23.21 -33.86
CA MET A 1257 30.72 -23.78 -34.36
C MET A 1257 31.42 -22.80 -35.31
N LEU A 1258 32.73 -22.65 -35.16
CA LEU A 1258 33.56 -21.76 -35.98
C LEU A 1258 34.54 -22.56 -36.84
N GLU A 1259 34.57 -22.32 -38.15
CA GLU A 1259 35.59 -22.88 -39.03
C GLU A 1259 36.80 -21.94 -39.10
N VAL A 1260 37.90 -22.34 -38.45
CA VAL A 1260 39.09 -21.52 -38.25
C VAL A 1260 40.29 -22.09 -38.99
N GLY A 1261 40.99 -21.24 -39.73
CA GLY A 1261 42.17 -21.57 -40.52
C GLY A 1261 43.45 -21.39 -39.71
N VAL A 1262 44.16 -22.49 -39.48
CA VAL A 1262 45.44 -22.50 -38.76
C VAL A 1262 46.60 -22.51 -39.75
N LYS A 1263 47.53 -21.58 -39.58
CA LYS A 1263 48.79 -21.52 -40.35
C LYS A 1263 49.91 -22.19 -39.56
N ARG A 1264 50.66 -23.12 -40.17
CA ARG A 1264 51.88 -23.71 -39.58
C ARG A 1264 53.01 -22.64 -39.54
N GLY A 1265 53.57 -22.38 -38.36
CA GLY A 1265 54.79 -21.57 -38.17
C GLY A 1265 54.65 -20.36 -37.22
N THR A 1266 55.74 -20.03 -36.52
CA THR A 1266 55.90 -18.82 -35.69
C THR A 1266 55.92 -17.55 -36.55
N PHE A 1267 55.44 -16.43 -36.00
CA PHE A 1267 55.30 -15.15 -36.71
C PHE A 1267 56.68 -14.69 -37.23
N LYS A 1268 56.88 -14.57 -38.55
CA LYS A 1268 58.04 -13.85 -39.08
C LYS A 1268 57.74 -12.36 -39.03
N PRO A 1269 58.57 -11.52 -38.36
CA PRO A 1269 58.41 -10.07 -38.43
C PRO A 1269 58.54 -9.60 -39.89
N SER A 1270 57.93 -8.46 -40.21
CA SER A 1270 58.04 -7.88 -41.55
C SER A 1270 59.49 -7.51 -41.85
N ASN A 1271 59.90 -7.61 -43.11
CA ASN A 1271 61.25 -7.24 -43.56
C ASN A 1271 61.64 -5.77 -43.29
N ALA A 1272 60.71 -4.95 -42.79
CA ALA A 1272 60.94 -3.55 -42.43
C ALA A 1272 61.32 -3.34 -40.95
N LYS A 1273 61.37 -4.39 -40.13
CA LYS A 1273 61.83 -4.29 -38.74
C LYS A 1273 63.06 -5.16 -38.53
N THR A 1274 64.25 -4.58 -38.68
CA THR A 1274 65.49 -5.11 -38.11
C THR A 1274 65.48 -4.88 -36.60
N VAL A 1275 65.85 -5.91 -35.85
CA VAL A 1275 66.15 -5.81 -34.42
C VAL A 1275 67.42 -4.96 -34.28
N GLY A 1276 67.28 -3.83 -33.60
CA GLY A 1276 68.41 -3.09 -33.01
C GLY A 1276 68.57 -3.54 -31.58
#